data_AF-A0A086SX17-F1
#
_entry.id   AF-A0A086SX17-F1
#
_cell.length_a   1.000
_cell.length_b   1.000
_cell.length_c   1.000
_cell.angle_alpha   90.00
_cell.angle_beta   90.00
_cell.angle_gamma   90.00
#
_symmetry.space_group_name_H-M   'P 1'
#
loop_
_entity.id
_entity.type
_entity.pdbx_description
1 polymer ?
#
loop_
_entity_poly.entity_id
_entity_poly.type
_entity_poly.pdbx_seq_one_letter_code
_entity_poly.pdbx_strand_id
1 'polypeptide(L)'
;MSYIYGAAKGGREGLGPNTHSKHSSSNVNGKDQTPLSYNGSTLHEDDGFFHTNAMGGHGETTTPRPSSEKDHMPRTKPHRRFPRISLPVELMRDSYDVVVIGTGYGGGVAASRMARGRQTVCVLERGKERWPGEYPESLEDAAGEIRISGEFAPGDRRSIPGKLVGGGNPTGLYHFAVGDGQNVYMGNGLGGTSLLNANVFMEATPAVLDMEVWPEELRGKDVWRKYYDRASSVLEPVEYPTTAPELKKANLLQKQAGLMGHGDKFYRVKQTTRFEDGPNSTGVSMRASTLTGMDATGINDGSKSTTLVNYLSDAWNWGAELFCECEVRYITEAPGREGYIVYFAWYGGRRDRFETFYDDLMWVHAKKLVFLGAGSLGSTEILLRSRQFGLKASDDLGTEMSGNGDMLGFAYNTDYDANSIGTPSPTPDRPVGPCITSVLDLRDQKNVLEGFVVEDCAVPYSISGFMLPMLEFLPDSRRPAYTTSQAAAKKASRIASSILGPYYANGSVARTAGYLIMSHDSSQGSLTLRDDKPVLTYSGVGRSDSVTRIQEFLEKMTAAVGGNFIANPAWTLLGAQQITVHPIGGARISRDGTGRNGVTNHMGQVFKGNGAETYTGLVVCDGSIVPAAVGVNPFATITALAERSVELVAQKHGIKIDYDTKNGPLDMFGSPAFPVPRDRSVDNLTEKIARSESTDSSGVGFAEVMSGFIHVGEDVGDFKRSTELARSRSECARFFLSVKSWDISELINDTLHPAQLTGTFSSSALGGIFIVHRGTFQLFSEDSSEPDTTNLVYRFDMTSPGGRKLHLHGYKLVNTKAFLNPAEIWRQTTTLYVKITEPEADDKVVGRGILHVQHSDFKQQMQTFRIEGSSRWARLGSAAKFFMYFARQLTVPFLSTMGRLQWPESEVNSACRVTAPSQVVQLVATDGVKTTMVMWDPLKSGMGSSSTAPVILFIPGAAVDYTMFALPTIEKNAITYFREAGYRAYCLTHRVGRTVVAREGHTPYDARLDIHAALAHVRKLEGARSQESPPKVYIVAHCAGSLALSCGLLDGTIPTDWIRGITASMVFMNPKFGKINQILSGFPTEAYSRLVSPWWDCSSSPDDTYVQRVINQALRLYPAGDARETCRSVVCHRSSLVFGRLWTHANLNEETHKHLDRFLGGTSMRSLGWLTYAGRIERVTSNGPEHTDLVTPENIERLKGIPILFLSGTGNMVYTAENTDRSYTTLCHAHGRRWYQREVFPGKGHLDAWMGTTAYTDVYPRVLRHVEEVMEKY
;
A
#
# COMPACT_ATOMS: atom_id res chain seq x y z
N MET A 1 44.75 4.54 7.07
CA MET A 1 45.90 4.72 7.99
C MET A 1 45.50 4.19 9.37
N SER A 2 46.48 3.75 10.17
CA SER A 2 46.34 3.20 11.54
C SER A 2 46.03 4.31 12.58
N TYR A 3 45.83 4.13 13.90
CA TYR A 3 45.89 3.05 14.91
C TYR A 3 44.74 3.32 15.95
N ILE A 4 44.42 2.64 17.08
CA ILE A 4 44.74 1.38 17.81
C ILE A 4 43.49 1.12 18.71
N TYR A 5 42.93 -0.06 19.07
CA TYR A 5 43.33 -1.44 19.42
C TYR A 5 43.72 -1.72 20.89
N GLY A 6 42.91 -2.54 21.60
CA GLY A 6 43.18 -3.09 22.93
C GLY A 6 42.29 -4.31 23.20
N ALA A 7 42.84 -5.41 23.72
CA ALA A 7 42.16 -6.72 23.75
C ALA A 7 42.73 -7.70 24.80
N ALA A 8 42.15 -8.92 24.86
CA ALA A 8 42.52 -10.09 25.70
C ALA A 8 41.87 -10.12 27.11
N LYS A 9 41.57 -11.28 27.75
CA LYS A 9 41.80 -12.70 27.38
C LYS A 9 40.92 -13.70 28.18
N GLY A 10 40.43 -14.78 27.54
CA GLY A 10 40.02 -16.07 28.17
C GLY A 10 38.67 -16.14 28.91
N GLY A 11 38.00 -17.31 29.05
CA GLY A 11 38.21 -18.60 28.34
C GLY A 11 37.48 -19.83 28.91
N ARG A 12 37.06 -20.75 28.00
CA ARG A 12 36.78 -22.22 28.14
C ARG A 12 35.61 -22.77 29.01
N GLU A 13 34.92 -23.75 28.41
CA GLU A 13 34.37 -25.04 28.96
C GLU A 13 33.35 -25.01 30.15
N GLY A 14 32.36 -25.91 30.27
CA GLY A 14 31.79 -26.94 29.36
C GLY A 14 30.93 -28.01 30.08
N LEU A 15 29.82 -28.47 29.45
CA LEU A 15 29.05 -29.74 29.65
C LEU A 15 28.49 -30.16 31.05
N GLY A 16 27.24 -30.66 31.12
CA GLY A 16 26.73 -31.48 32.25
C GLY A 16 25.18 -31.56 32.43
N PRO A 17 24.53 -32.74 32.61
CA PRO A 17 23.05 -32.87 32.65
C PRO A 17 22.45 -33.66 33.87
N ASN A 18 21.18 -34.09 33.76
CA ASN A 18 20.37 -35.09 34.55
C ASN A 18 19.45 -34.58 35.69
N THR A 19 18.35 -35.25 36.12
CA THR A 19 17.19 -35.95 35.47
C THR A 19 16.12 -36.34 36.55
N HIS A 20 14.94 -36.88 36.14
CA HIS A 20 13.93 -37.64 36.92
C HIS A 20 12.92 -36.90 37.86
N SER A 21 11.80 -37.51 38.34
CA SER A 21 10.61 -38.11 37.65
C SER A 21 9.55 -38.70 38.63
N LYS A 22 8.27 -38.86 38.20
CA LYS A 22 7.19 -39.78 38.74
C LYS A 22 6.48 -39.36 40.07
N HIS A 23 5.27 -39.82 40.46
CA HIS A 23 4.20 -40.72 39.89
C HIS A 23 2.83 -40.55 40.63
N SER A 24 1.69 -40.96 40.02
CA SER A 24 0.41 -41.48 40.67
C SER A 24 -0.39 -40.52 41.63
N SER A 25 -1.60 -40.79 42.22
CA SER A 25 -2.89 -41.52 41.93
C SER A 25 -3.86 -41.37 43.14
N SER A 26 -5.21 -41.55 43.15
CA SER A 26 -6.34 -41.49 42.18
C SER A 26 -7.72 -41.69 42.91
N ASN A 27 -8.85 -41.62 42.19
CA ASN A 27 -10.19 -42.26 42.43
C ASN A 27 -11.30 -41.72 43.41
N VAL A 28 -12.54 -41.74 42.87
CA VAL A 28 -13.88 -42.06 43.48
C VAL A 28 -14.84 -40.98 44.07
N ASN A 29 -16.04 -40.98 43.44
CA ASN A 29 -17.42 -40.54 43.73
C ASN A 29 -17.89 -40.01 45.11
N GLY A 30 -18.87 -39.08 45.06
CA GLY A 30 -19.92 -38.87 46.09
C GLY A 30 -20.98 -37.83 45.65
N LYS A 31 -22.28 -38.09 45.85
CA LYS A 31 -23.38 -37.09 45.79
C LYS A 31 -23.81 -36.72 47.22
N ASP A 32 -24.55 -35.65 47.54
CA ASP A 32 -25.98 -35.45 47.19
C ASP A 32 -26.56 -34.13 47.78
N GLN A 33 -27.74 -33.75 47.27
CA GLN A 33 -28.84 -32.99 47.92
C GLN A 33 -28.74 -31.47 48.25
N THR A 34 -29.91 -30.83 48.06
CA THR A 34 -30.35 -29.43 48.23
C THR A 34 -31.16 -29.29 49.57
N PRO A 35 -31.99 -28.25 49.88
CA PRO A 35 -32.32 -26.94 49.24
C PRO A 35 -32.40 -25.73 50.25
N LEU A 36 -33.11 -24.64 49.85
CA LEU A 36 -33.75 -23.56 50.68
C LEU A 36 -32.85 -22.40 51.21
N SER A 37 -33.32 -21.15 51.44
CA SER A 37 -34.45 -20.31 50.91
C SER A 37 -34.46 -18.88 51.54
N TYR A 38 -35.31 -17.96 51.03
CA TYR A 38 -35.84 -16.69 51.61
C TYR A 38 -35.09 -15.32 51.53
N ASN A 39 -35.67 -14.43 50.71
CA ASN A 39 -36.04 -12.98 50.82
C ASN A 39 -35.39 -11.96 51.80
N GLY A 40 -35.24 -10.72 51.29
CA GLY A 40 -35.19 -9.41 52.02
C GLY A 40 -34.16 -8.44 51.38
N SER A 41 -34.45 -7.24 50.86
CA SER A 41 -35.11 -6.01 51.39
C SER A 41 -34.31 -5.37 52.56
N THR A 42 -33.93 -4.07 52.60
CA THR A 42 -34.47 -2.83 51.98
C THR A 42 -33.40 -1.71 51.75
N LEU A 43 -33.85 -0.63 51.08
CA LEU A 43 -33.33 0.76 50.99
C LEU A 43 -32.46 1.30 52.16
N HIS A 44 -31.47 2.16 51.85
CA HIS A 44 -31.56 3.63 52.11
C HIS A 44 -30.44 4.45 51.41
N GLU A 45 -30.37 5.75 51.67
CA GLU A 45 -29.75 6.82 50.86
C GLU A 45 -28.60 7.57 51.59
N ASP A 46 -28.09 8.61 50.90
CA ASP A 46 -27.40 9.82 51.37
C ASP A 46 -25.89 9.84 51.70
N ASP A 47 -25.28 10.94 51.21
CA ASP A 47 -24.05 11.64 51.59
C ASP A 47 -22.69 10.88 51.71
N GLY A 48 -21.55 11.53 51.51
CA GLY A 48 -21.30 12.92 51.11
C GLY A 48 -19.92 13.42 51.59
N PHE A 49 -19.40 14.44 50.93
CA PHE A 49 -18.17 15.20 51.25
C PHE A 49 -16.77 14.56 51.07
N PHE A 50 -15.82 15.48 50.90
CA PHE A 50 -14.39 15.28 50.66
C PHE A 50 -13.63 15.14 51.98
N HIS A 51 -12.41 14.57 51.97
CA HIS A 51 -11.24 15.34 52.44
C HIS A 51 -9.86 14.84 51.96
N THR A 52 -9.01 15.84 51.73
CA THR A 52 -7.56 15.90 51.48
C THR A 52 -6.63 14.84 52.09
N ASN A 53 -5.61 14.43 51.33
CA ASN A 53 -4.39 13.75 51.82
C ASN A 53 -3.53 14.63 52.73
N ALA A 54 -2.97 14.07 53.82
CA ALA A 54 -1.72 14.54 54.45
C ALA A 54 -1.07 13.46 55.37
N MET A 55 0.27 13.46 55.42
CA MET A 55 1.16 12.89 56.47
C MET A 55 1.06 11.41 56.90
N GLY A 56 1.95 10.59 56.33
CA GLY A 56 3.08 10.00 57.07
C GLY A 56 2.86 8.98 58.21
N GLY A 57 3.37 7.75 58.01
CA GLY A 57 3.61 6.77 59.08
C GLY A 57 4.26 5.49 58.56
N HIS A 58 5.31 4.99 59.23
CA HIS A 58 5.89 3.67 58.94
C HIS A 58 5.11 2.55 59.63
N GLY A 59 4.90 1.43 58.94
CA GLY A 59 4.34 0.22 59.52
C GLY A 59 4.40 -0.96 58.54
N GLU A 60 5.34 -1.88 58.76
CA GLU A 60 5.34 -3.18 58.09
C GLU A 60 4.33 -4.12 58.78
N THR A 61 3.48 -4.82 58.03
CA THR A 61 3.25 -6.27 58.21
C THR A 61 2.36 -6.90 57.13
N THR A 62 2.87 -8.01 56.57
CA THR A 62 2.17 -9.22 56.07
C THR A 62 0.74 -9.14 55.52
N THR A 63 0.59 -9.54 54.25
CA THR A 63 -0.69 -9.97 53.65
C THR A 63 -1.23 -11.28 54.27
N PRO A 64 -2.53 -11.54 54.09
CA PRO A 64 -2.92 -12.71 53.30
C PRO A 64 -3.90 -12.36 52.15
N ARG A 65 -3.97 -13.23 51.14
CA ARG A 65 -4.81 -13.06 49.94
C ARG A 65 -6.22 -13.65 50.15
N PRO A 66 -7.29 -13.01 49.65
CA PRO A 66 -8.56 -13.69 49.39
C PRO A 66 -8.43 -14.66 48.19
N SER A 67 -9.18 -15.76 48.24
CA SER A 67 -9.34 -16.71 47.12
C SER A 67 -10.32 -16.19 46.06
N SER A 68 -10.20 -16.68 44.83
CA SER A 68 -11.01 -16.22 43.70
C SER A 68 -12.32 -17.00 43.54
N GLU A 69 -13.44 -16.27 43.44
CA GLU A 69 -14.58 -16.67 42.61
C GLU A 69 -14.77 -15.63 41.50
N LYS A 70 -15.36 -16.06 40.36
CA LYS A 70 -15.36 -15.29 39.10
C LYS A 70 -16.77 -14.99 38.61
N ASP A 71 -17.37 -13.91 39.10
CA ASP A 71 -18.56 -13.36 38.46
C ASP A 71 -18.25 -12.86 37.05
N HIS A 72 -19.17 -13.11 36.13
CA HIS A 72 -19.07 -12.68 34.73
C HIS A 72 -19.50 -11.22 34.55
N MET A 73 -18.68 -10.30 35.07
CA MET A 73 -18.67 -8.93 34.57
C MET A 73 -18.40 -8.95 33.05
N PRO A 74 -19.23 -8.28 32.22
CA PRO A 74 -18.90 -8.12 30.81
C PRO A 74 -17.59 -7.36 30.70
N ARG A 75 -16.64 -7.88 29.92
CA ARG A 75 -15.31 -7.27 29.76
C ARG A 75 -15.46 -5.80 29.33
N THR A 76 -15.02 -4.90 30.20
CA THR A 76 -14.92 -3.47 29.89
C THR A 76 -14.04 -3.29 28.65
N LYS A 77 -14.52 -2.53 27.66
CA LYS A 77 -13.73 -2.18 26.48
C LYS A 77 -12.46 -1.44 26.95
N PRO A 78 -11.29 -1.65 26.34
CA PRO A 78 -10.12 -0.84 26.66
C PRO A 78 -10.42 0.63 26.32
N HIS A 79 -10.52 1.48 27.35
CA HIS A 79 -10.86 2.89 27.17
C HIS A 79 -9.72 3.60 26.43
N ARG A 80 -9.99 4.05 25.20
CA ARG A 80 -9.15 5.04 24.50
C ARG A 80 -8.96 6.25 25.42
N ARG A 81 -7.74 6.77 25.58
CA ARG A 81 -7.45 7.92 26.47
C ARG A 81 -8.10 9.23 25.99
N PHE A 82 -8.28 9.37 24.68
CA PHE A 82 -8.84 10.55 24.03
C PHE A 82 -9.88 10.12 22.98
N PRO A 83 -10.89 10.96 22.69
CA PRO A 83 -11.84 10.69 21.61
C PRO A 83 -11.17 10.58 20.25
N ARG A 84 -11.85 9.94 19.29
CA ARG A 84 -11.49 9.93 17.87
C ARG A 84 -12.75 9.93 17.01
N ILE A 85 -13.05 11.08 16.40
CA ILE A 85 -14.19 11.29 15.50
C ILE A 85 -13.80 11.21 14.02
N SER A 86 -12.50 11.27 13.69
CA SER A 86 -12.03 11.03 12.33
C SER A 86 -11.95 9.53 11.99
N LEU A 87 -12.16 9.21 10.71
CA LEU A 87 -12.15 7.86 10.16
C LEU A 87 -10.87 7.62 9.34
N PRO A 88 -10.36 6.38 9.32
CA PRO A 88 -9.36 5.94 8.33
C PRO A 88 -9.89 6.12 6.90
N VAL A 89 -9.04 6.55 5.95
CA VAL A 89 -9.40 6.79 4.54
C VAL A 89 -9.87 5.51 3.84
N GLU A 90 -9.46 4.36 4.35
CA GLU A 90 -9.96 3.02 4.01
C GLU A 90 -11.50 2.85 4.15
N LEU A 91 -12.15 3.68 4.97
CA LEU A 91 -13.62 3.74 5.12
C LEU A 91 -14.30 4.74 4.17
N MET A 92 -13.56 5.59 3.45
CA MET A 92 -14.12 6.59 2.54
C MET A 92 -14.95 5.95 1.40
N ARG A 93 -16.05 6.61 1.02
CA ARG A 93 -16.97 6.20 -0.05
C ARG A 93 -16.58 6.80 -1.40
N ASP A 94 -16.96 6.16 -2.52
CA ASP A 94 -16.73 6.66 -3.89
C ASP A 94 -17.35 8.05 -4.14
N SER A 95 -18.45 8.39 -3.45
CA SER A 95 -19.17 9.66 -3.62
C SER A 95 -20.01 10.07 -2.41
N TYR A 96 -20.14 11.38 -2.23
CA TYR A 96 -20.91 12.06 -1.18
C TYR A 96 -21.80 13.14 -1.80
N ASP A 97 -22.87 13.57 -1.12
CA ASP A 97 -23.66 14.73 -1.54
C ASP A 97 -22.84 16.02 -1.46
N VAL A 98 -22.06 16.14 -0.38
CA VAL A 98 -21.25 17.30 -0.03
C VAL A 98 -19.83 16.87 0.32
N VAL A 99 -18.83 17.59 -0.20
CA VAL A 99 -17.45 17.55 0.29
C VAL A 99 -17.08 18.90 0.89
N VAL A 100 -16.50 18.89 2.09
CA VAL A 100 -16.00 20.06 2.81
C VAL A 100 -14.49 19.94 2.93
N ILE A 101 -13.77 21.02 2.63
CA ILE A 101 -12.31 21.03 2.49
C ILE A 101 -11.72 21.97 3.54
N GLY A 102 -10.96 21.45 4.49
CA GLY A 102 -10.44 22.17 5.65
C GLY A 102 -11.46 22.33 6.77
N THR A 103 -10.99 22.41 8.02
CA THR A 103 -11.85 22.28 9.22
C THR A 103 -11.78 23.45 10.22
N GLY A 104 -11.29 24.61 9.76
CA GLY A 104 -11.48 25.88 10.47
C GLY A 104 -12.94 26.35 10.46
N TYR A 105 -13.19 27.57 10.94
CA TYR A 105 -14.54 28.15 11.13
C TYR A 105 -15.49 27.96 9.93
N GLY A 106 -15.05 28.27 8.71
CA GLY A 106 -15.84 28.09 7.49
C GLY A 106 -16.25 26.63 7.23
N GLY A 107 -15.28 25.72 7.27
CA GLY A 107 -15.51 24.29 7.05
C GLY A 107 -16.33 23.64 8.15
N GLY A 108 -16.12 24.02 9.42
CA GLY A 108 -16.92 23.56 10.56
C GLY A 108 -18.40 23.90 10.39
N VAL A 109 -18.71 25.17 10.06
CA VAL A 109 -20.08 25.60 9.76
C VAL A 109 -20.66 24.79 8.60
N ALA A 110 -19.95 24.69 7.47
CA ALA A 110 -20.42 23.94 6.30
C ALA A 110 -20.73 22.46 6.64
N ALA A 111 -19.85 21.79 7.38
CA ALA A 111 -20.03 20.40 7.77
C ALA A 111 -21.24 20.21 8.70
N SER A 112 -21.36 21.00 9.77
CA SER A 112 -22.50 20.95 10.71
C SER A 112 -23.83 21.17 9.99
N ARG A 113 -23.94 22.25 9.21
CA ARG A 113 -25.21 22.63 8.61
C ARG A 113 -25.62 21.68 7.47
N MET A 114 -24.68 21.09 6.74
CA MET A 114 -25.00 20.09 5.72
C MET A 114 -25.37 18.72 6.31
N ALA A 115 -24.76 18.31 7.43
CA ALA A 115 -25.16 17.12 8.17
C ALA A 115 -26.57 17.29 8.81
N ARG A 116 -26.84 18.46 9.41
CA ARG A 116 -28.19 18.88 9.86
C ARG A 116 -29.19 19.02 8.72
N GLY A 117 -28.73 19.31 7.50
CA GLY A 117 -29.47 19.23 6.25
C GLY A 117 -29.68 17.80 5.72
N ARG A 118 -29.33 16.77 6.49
CA ARG A 118 -29.43 15.33 6.16
C ARG A 118 -28.72 14.92 4.86
N GLN A 119 -27.69 15.67 4.45
CA GLN A 119 -26.84 15.31 3.31
C GLN A 119 -25.74 14.34 3.75
N THR A 120 -25.24 13.50 2.84
CA THR A 120 -24.01 12.74 3.11
C THR A 120 -22.80 13.67 2.94
N VAL A 121 -22.06 13.89 4.04
CA VAL A 121 -20.94 14.85 4.10
C VAL A 121 -19.61 14.12 4.29
N CYS A 122 -18.65 14.39 3.42
CA CYS A 122 -17.23 14.07 3.62
C CYS A 122 -16.47 15.34 4.00
N VAL A 123 -15.59 15.26 5.00
CA VAL A 123 -14.77 16.38 5.45
C VAL A 123 -13.29 16.00 5.32
N LEU A 124 -12.52 16.76 4.55
CA LEU A 124 -11.09 16.52 4.31
C LEU A 124 -10.22 17.52 5.08
N GLU A 125 -9.37 17.04 5.99
CA GLU A 125 -8.43 17.85 6.77
C GLU A 125 -6.98 17.46 6.49
N ARG A 126 -6.11 18.45 6.29
CA ARG A 126 -4.68 18.27 6.02
C ARG A 126 -3.90 17.83 7.27
N GLY A 127 -4.21 18.42 8.42
CA GLY A 127 -3.56 18.10 9.68
C GLY A 127 -4.09 16.81 10.31
N LYS A 128 -3.82 16.65 11.61
CA LYS A 128 -4.25 15.50 12.41
C LYS A 128 -5.37 15.86 13.37
N GLU A 129 -6.13 14.87 13.80
CA GLU A 129 -6.97 14.97 14.98
C GLU A 129 -6.09 15.00 16.24
N ARG A 130 -6.33 15.99 17.11
CA ARG A 130 -5.71 16.15 18.44
C ARG A 130 -6.77 16.66 19.42
N TRP A 131 -6.90 16.03 20.57
CA TRP A 131 -7.77 16.50 21.64
C TRP A 131 -6.98 17.21 22.75
N PRO A 132 -7.62 18.01 23.63
CA PRO A 132 -6.96 18.57 24.80
C PRO A 132 -6.28 17.48 25.64
N GLY A 133 -4.99 17.64 25.88
CA GLY A 133 -4.08 16.61 26.40
C GLY A 133 -3.14 16.01 25.35
N GLU A 134 -3.25 16.42 24.08
CA GLU A 134 -2.41 15.99 22.95
C GLU A 134 -1.71 17.15 22.21
N TYR A 135 -1.78 18.38 22.72
CA TYR A 135 -1.03 19.52 22.17
C TYR A 135 0.42 19.56 22.72
N PRO A 136 1.41 19.99 21.90
CA PRO A 136 2.80 20.13 22.36
C PRO A 136 2.98 21.19 23.44
N GLU A 137 3.43 20.80 24.64
CA GLU A 137 3.68 21.74 25.75
C GLU A 137 5.10 22.31 25.73
N SER A 138 6.10 21.49 25.39
CA SER A 138 7.50 21.92 25.33
C SER A 138 7.92 22.39 23.93
N LEU A 139 9.05 23.11 23.86
CA LEU A 139 9.68 23.51 22.61
C LEU A 139 10.15 22.30 21.77
N GLU A 140 10.60 21.22 22.40
CA GLU A 140 11.09 20.02 21.70
C GLU A 140 9.93 19.28 21.03
N ASP A 141 8.81 19.12 21.74
CA ASP A 141 7.57 18.56 21.18
C ASP A 141 7.03 19.45 20.05
N ALA A 142 7.08 20.78 20.24
CA ALA A 142 6.56 21.73 19.26
C ALA A 142 7.37 21.74 17.95
N ALA A 143 8.70 21.60 18.03
CA ALA A 143 9.58 21.60 16.86
C ALA A 143 9.26 20.46 15.87
N GLY A 144 8.79 19.31 16.36
CA GLY A 144 8.36 18.18 15.51
C GLY A 144 7.07 18.44 14.71
N GLU A 145 6.32 19.49 15.05
CA GLU A 145 5.02 19.84 14.46
C GLU A 145 5.07 21.11 13.60
N ILE A 146 6.25 21.65 13.32
CA ILE A 146 6.43 22.82 12.44
C ILE A 146 6.41 22.40 10.96
N ARG A 147 5.59 23.10 10.15
CA ARG A 147 5.63 23.17 8.67
C ARG A 147 6.12 24.56 8.27
N ILE A 148 7.08 24.62 7.35
CA ILE A 148 7.53 25.86 6.70
C ILE A 148 7.27 25.76 5.19
N SER A 149 6.66 26.78 4.60
CA SER A 149 6.48 26.90 3.15
C SER A 149 6.71 28.33 2.64
N GLY A 150 6.81 28.51 1.33
CA GLY A 150 6.84 29.81 0.68
C GLY A 150 8.22 30.18 0.15
N GLU A 151 8.57 31.46 0.17
CA GLU A 151 9.85 31.98 -0.30
C GLU A 151 10.50 32.86 0.76
N PHE A 152 11.72 32.52 1.18
CA PHE A 152 12.52 33.45 1.98
C PHE A 152 12.96 34.61 1.09
N ALA A 153 12.34 35.77 1.30
CA ALA A 153 12.76 37.02 0.70
C ALA A 153 14.12 37.48 1.27
N PRO A 154 15.04 38.01 0.43
CA PRO A 154 16.33 38.52 0.88
C PRO A 154 16.18 39.95 1.43
N GLY A 155 15.66 40.08 2.66
CA GLY A 155 15.33 41.36 3.31
C GLY A 155 16.41 42.45 3.15
N ASP A 156 16.10 43.46 2.33
CA ASP A 156 16.91 44.59 1.82
C ASP A 156 18.33 44.29 1.26
N ARG A 157 18.89 43.09 1.46
CA ARG A 157 20.20 42.67 0.92
C ARG A 157 20.06 42.18 -0.52
N ARG A 158 19.99 43.14 -1.45
CA ARG A 158 19.88 43.01 -2.93
C ARG A 158 20.91 42.11 -3.65
N SER A 159 21.75 41.36 -2.94
CA SER A 159 22.84 40.54 -3.48
C SER A 159 22.69 39.03 -3.24
N ILE A 160 21.59 38.58 -2.60
CA ILE A 160 21.26 37.16 -2.41
C ILE A 160 19.90 36.92 -3.10
N PRO A 161 19.75 35.94 -4.01
CA PRO A 161 18.45 35.61 -4.58
C PRO A 161 17.53 34.92 -3.55
N GLY A 162 16.23 35.18 -3.65
CA GLY A 162 15.21 34.50 -2.84
C GLY A 162 15.23 32.98 -3.03
N LYS A 163 14.82 32.23 -1.99
CA LYS A 163 14.84 30.77 -2.01
C LYS A 163 13.49 30.19 -1.58
N LEU A 164 12.89 29.40 -2.47
CA LEU A 164 11.75 28.55 -2.14
C LEU A 164 12.10 27.59 -1.00
N VAL A 165 11.25 27.56 0.01
CA VAL A 165 11.31 26.61 1.12
C VAL A 165 10.03 25.78 1.20
N GLY A 166 10.24 24.51 1.49
CA GLY A 166 9.21 23.54 1.84
C GLY A 166 9.87 22.52 2.74
N GLY A 167 9.49 22.48 4.01
CA GLY A 167 10.20 21.69 5.01
C GLY A 167 9.45 21.56 6.34
N GLY A 168 10.01 20.73 7.23
CA GLY A 168 9.33 20.31 8.44
C GLY A 168 8.31 19.19 8.19
N ASN A 169 7.27 19.14 9.01
CA ASN A 169 6.24 18.12 9.03
C ASN A 169 5.02 18.57 8.19
N PRO A 170 4.69 17.95 7.04
CA PRO A 170 3.58 18.40 6.19
C PRO A 170 2.21 18.36 6.88
N THR A 171 2.02 17.45 7.84
CA THR A 171 0.81 17.29 8.65
C THR A 171 0.97 17.88 10.06
N GLY A 172 1.97 18.75 10.25
CA GLY A 172 2.33 19.37 11.52
C GLY A 172 1.36 20.50 11.90
N LEU A 173 1.05 20.58 13.19
CA LEU A 173 0.12 21.54 13.78
C LEU A 173 0.43 23.01 13.45
N TYR A 174 1.71 23.40 13.44
CA TYR A 174 2.14 24.79 13.31
C TYR A 174 2.63 25.09 11.89
N HIS A 175 1.92 25.93 11.13
CA HIS A 175 2.33 26.28 9.77
C HIS A 175 2.73 27.75 9.66
N PHE A 176 4.03 27.96 9.38
CA PHE A 176 4.58 29.25 9.00
C PHE A 176 4.71 29.31 7.47
N ALA A 177 3.95 30.21 6.83
CA ALA A 177 4.15 30.56 5.43
C ALA A 177 5.01 31.83 5.36
N VAL A 178 6.18 31.70 4.73
CA VAL A 178 7.16 32.78 4.55
C VAL A 178 6.85 33.49 3.23
N GLY A 179 6.71 34.82 3.29
CA GLY A 179 6.40 35.66 2.14
C GLY A 179 7.36 36.83 2.00
N ASP A 180 7.16 37.61 0.94
CA ASP A 180 7.74 38.95 0.84
C ASP A 180 6.83 39.98 1.53
N GLY A 181 7.43 40.96 2.21
CA GLY A 181 6.75 41.95 3.06
C GLY A 181 6.14 41.41 4.37
N GLN A 182 5.43 40.28 4.34
CA GLN A 182 4.71 39.75 5.52
C GLN A 182 4.64 38.22 5.52
N ASN A 183 4.80 37.64 6.71
CA ASN A 183 4.74 36.21 6.99
C ASN A 183 3.44 35.83 7.70
N VAL A 184 3.01 34.57 7.58
CA VAL A 184 1.72 34.10 8.12
C VAL A 184 1.92 32.90 9.05
N TYR A 185 1.28 32.92 10.23
CA TYR A 185 1.19 31.79 11.15
C TYR A 185 -0.25 31.26 11.22
N MET A 186 -0.43 29.95 11.08
CA MET A 186 -1.75 29.30 11.06
C MET A 186 -1.70 27.85 11.60
N GLY A 187 -2.86 27.29 11.95
CA GLY A 187 -2.98 25.93 12.49
C GLY A 187 -3.51 24.90 11.49
N ASN A 188 -2.86 23.73 11.42
CA ASN A 188 -3.37 22.55 10.72
C ASN A 188 -3.86 21.51 11.73
N GLY A 189 -4.99 20.86 11.45
CA GLY A 189 -5.55 19.85 12.35
C GLY A 189 -7.07 19.88 12.34
N LEU A 190 -7.69 18.90 12.98
CA LEU A 190 -9.15 18.81 13.03
C LEU A 190 -9.69 19.96 13.90
N GLY A 191 -10.06 21.07 13.26
CA GLY A 191 -10.39 22.36 13.89
C GLY A 191 -9.61 23.58 13.33
N GLY A 192 -8.62 23.36 12.47
CA GLY A 192 -7.78 24.40 11.85
C GLY A 192 -7.15 25.37 12.85
N THR A 193 -7.06 26.66 12.50
CA THR A 193 -6.51 27.71 13.38
C THR A 193 -7.34 27.98 14.63
N SER A 194 -8.58 27.46 14.78
CA SER A 194 -9.31 27.58 16.06
C SER A 194 -8.58 26.85 17.20
N LEU A 195 -7.79 25.82 16.87
CA LEU A 195 -6.92 25.14 17.82
C LEU A 195 -5.84 26.08 18.40
N LEU A 196 -5.41 27.10 17.64
CA LEU A 196 -4.24 27.96 17.93
C LEU A 196 -4.52 29.46 18.10
N ASN A 197 -5.75 29.94 17.93
CA ASN A 197 -6.05 31.37 18.10
C ASN A 197 -6.16 31.79 19.58
N ALA A 198 -6.31 33.10 19.83
CA ALA A 198 -6.41 33.66 21.19
C ALA A 198 -7.86 33.81 21.71
N ASN A 199 -8.81 33.02 21.21
CA ASN A 199 -10.22 32.97 21.61
C ASN A 199 -11.09 34.24 21.43
N VAL A 200 -10.53 35.39 21.08
CA VAL A 200 -11.27 36.67 21.04
C VAL A 200 -12.40 36.70 19.99
N PHE A 201 -13.64 36.87 20.47
CA PHE A 201 -14.83 37.06 19.65
C PHE A 201 -15.20 38.55 19.63
N MET A 202 -14.84 39.26 18.55
CA MET A 202 -15.24 40.64 18.30
C MET A 202 -16.05 40.75 17.00
N GLU A 203 -17.18 41.46 17.05
CA GLU A 203 -17.93 41.83 15.85
C GLU A 203 -17.20 42.99 15.13
N ALA A 204 -17.14 42.93 13.80
CA ALA A 204 -16.68 44.06 12.98
C ALA A 204 -17.68 45.23 13.10
N THR A 205 -17.20 46.48 13.06
CA THR A 205 -18.09 47.64 13.19
C THR A 205 -18.97 47.78 11.94
N PRO A 206 -20.20 48.35 12.05
CA PRO A 206 -21.04 48.59 10.88
C PRO A 206 -20.32 49.40 9.79
N ALA A 207 -19.55 50.43 10.16
CA ALA A 207 -18.77 51.25 9.23
C ALA A 207 -17.69 50.48 8.45
N VAL A 208 -17.18 49.36 8.99
CA VAL A 208 -16.27 48.43 8.28
C VAL A 208 -17.03 47.54 7.29
N LEU A 209 -18.26 47.17 7.60
CA LEU A 209 -19.13 46.30 6.78
C LEU A 209 -19.90 47.09 5.69
N ASP A 210 -20.10 48.38 5.91
CA ASP A 210 -20.74 49.32 4.97
C ASP A 210 -19.76 49.90 3.93
N MET A 211 -18.45 49.58 4.01
CA MET A 211 -17.45 50.01 3.02
C MET A 211 -17.79 49.51 1.60
N GLU A 212 -17.52 50.34 0.57
CA GLU A 212 -17.86 50.04 -0.84
C GLU A 212 -17.23 48.75 -1.42
N VAL A 213 -16.22 48.21 -0.74
CA VAL A 213 -15.56 46.94 -1.10
C VAL A 213 -16.43 45.70 -0.79
N TRP A 214 -17.40 45.82 0.12
CA TRP A 214 -18.45 44.81 0.31
C TRP A 214 -19.59 45.04 -0.70
N PRO A 215 -20.24 43.99 -1.21
CA PRO A 215 -21.39 44.15 -2.10
C PRO A 215 -22.65 44.60 -1.34
N GLU A 216 -23.63 45.11 -2.08
CA GLU A 216 -24.85 45.69 -1.53
C GLU A 216 -25.64 44.72 -0.63
N GLU A 217 -25.69 43.43 -0.97
CA GLU A 217 -26.40 42.41 -0.16
C GLU A 217 -25.69 42.05 1.16
N LEU A 218 -24.55 42.68 1.46
CA LEU A 218 -23.81 42.58 2.73
C LEU A 218 -23.65 43.92 3.45
N ARG A 219 -24.17 45.03 2.93
CA ARG A 219 -24.21 46.31 3.65
C ARG A 219 -25.47 46.40 4.52
N GLY A 220 -25.43 47.20 5.56
CA GLY A 220 -26.52 47.37 6.53
C GLY A 220 -26.43 46.42 7.74
N LYS A 221 -26.59 47.01 8.93
CA LYS A 221 -26.41 46.35 10.24
C LYS A 221 -27.25 45.09 10.44
N ASP A 222 -28.50 45.11 9.99
CA ASP A 222 -29.47 44.03 10.26
C ASP A 222 -29.17 42.74 9.47
N VAL A 223 -28.46 42.85 8.34
CA VAL A 223 -28.03 41.69 7.53
C VAL A 223 -27.11 40.77 8.33
N TRP A 224 -26.26 41.33 9.20
CA TRP A 224 -25.24 40.58 9.93
C TRP A 224 -25.71 40.05 11.29
N ARG A 225 -26.61 40.77 11.98
CA ARG A 225 -27.00 40.49 13.39
C ARG A 225 -27.41 39.03 13.59
N LYS A 226 -28.33 38.52 12.74
CA LYS A 226 -28.79 37.13 12.72
C LYS A 226 -27.65 36.10 12.75
N TYR A 227 -26.58 36.35 12.00
CA TYR A 227 -25.49 35.40 11.84
C TYR A 227 -24.40 35.54 12.90
N TYR A 228 -24.15 36.75 13.43
CA TYR A 228 -23.35 36.94 14.64
C TYR A 228 -24.02 36.30 15.87
N ASP A 229 -25.34 36.46 16.03
CA ASP A 229 -26.10 35.78 17.09
C ASP A 229 -26.01 34.26 16.98
N ARG A 230 -26.16 33.71 15.75
CA ARG A 230 -26.01 32.27 15.52
C ARG A 230 -24.58 31.79 15.80
N ALA A 231 -23.56 32.51 15.35
CA ALA A 231 -22.16 32.19 15.63
C ALA A 231 -21.85 32.21 17.14
N SER A 232 -22.35 33.24 17.84
CA SER A 232 -22.24 33.37 19.30
C SER A 232 -22.94 32.21 20.03
N SER A 233 -24.15 31.83 19.59
CA SER A 233 -24.93 30.74 20.21
C SER A 233 -24.26 29.36 20.13
N VAL A 234 -23.35 29.13 19.16
CA VAL A 234 -22.57 27.90 19.05
C VAL A 234 -21.23 28.01 19.79
N LEU A 235 -20.50 29.12 19.61
CA LEU A 235 -19.13 29.27 20.13
C LEU A 235 -19.07 29.62 21.63
N GLU A 236 -20.18 30.06 22.24
CA GLU A 236 -20.31 30.47 23.65
C GLU A 236 -19.28 31.54 24.11
N PRO A 237 -19.17 32.70 23.42
CA PRO A 237 -18.17 33.71 23.77
C PRO A 237 -18.59 34.52 25.02
N VAL A 238 -17.77 34.45 26.07
CA VAL A 238 -18.00 35.10 27.39
C VAL A 238 -16.87 36.04 27.76
N GLU A 239 -17.14 37.05 28.59
CA GLU A 239 -16.10 37.94 29.14
C GLU A 239 -15.38 37.26 30.32
N TYR A 240 -14.14 37.67 30.60
CA TYR A 240 -13.42 37.16 31.76
C TYR A 240 -14.14 37.58 33.06
N PRO A 241 -14.57 36.64 33.94
CA PRO A 241 -15.47 36.97 35.05
C PRO A 241 -14.93 38.00 36.03
N THR A 242 -15.80 38.87 36.55
CA THR A 242 -15.46 39.85 37.60
C THR A 242 -15.18 39.20 38.95
N THR A 243 -15.64 37.96 39.15
CA THR A 243 -15.37 37.11 40.32
C THR A 243 -14.06 36.30 40.20
N ALA A 244 -13.46 36.23 39.01
CA ALA A 244 -12.20 35.52 38.79
C ALA A 244 -10.98 36.40 39.20
N PRO A 245 -9.82 35.79 39.51
CA PRO A 245 -8.64 36.52 40.00
C PRO A 245 -8.18 37.68 39.09
N GLU A 246 -7.61 38.73 39.67
CA GLU A 246 -7.09 39.85 38.89
C GLU A 246 -5.91 39.44 37.99
N LEU A 247 -5.97 39.86 36.72
CA LEU A 247 -4.95 39.58 35.71
C LEU A 247 -4.08 40.81 35.48
N LYS A 248 -2.80 40.71 35.84
CA LYS A 248 -1.89 41.87 35.86
C LYS A 248 -1.70 42.53 34.49
N LYS A 249 -1.72 41.74 33.41
CA LYS A 249 -1.67 42.22 32.02
C LYS A 249 -2.86 43.11 31.65
N ALA A 250 -4.09 42.71 32.00
CA ALA A 250 -5.30 43.50 31.79
C ALA A 250 -5.33 44.76 32.67
N ASN A 251 -4.95 44.66 33.95
CA ASN A 251 -4.85 45.81 34.85
C ASN A 251 -3.81 46.84 34.36
N LEU A 252 -2.72 46.39 33.73
CA LEU A 252 -1.71 47.26 33.13
C LEU A 252 -2.26 47.97 31.88
N LEU A 253 -2.92 47.26 30.96
CA LEU A 253 -3.56 47.89 29.79
C LEU A 253 -4.65 48.89 30.21
N GLN A 254 -5.45 48.59 31.24
CA GLN A 254 -6.44 49.53 31.81
C GLN A 254 -5.78 50.81 32.32
N LYS A 255 -4.67 50.67 33.07
CA LYS A 255 -3.90 51.82 33.57
C LYS A 255 -3.32 52.65 32.42
N GLN A 256 -2.84 52.00 31.37
CA GLN A 256 -2.31 52.67 30.18
C GLN A 256 -3.39 53.42 29.42
N ALA A 257 -4.56 52.83 29.20
CA ALA A 257 -5.72 53.50 28.62
C ALA A 257 -6.12 54.75 29.45
N GLY A 258 -6.17 54.62 30.78
CA GLY A 258 -6.43 55.74 31.68
C GLY A 258 -5.39 56.87 31.59
N LEU A 259 -4.10 56.54 31.58
CA LEU A 259 -3.00 57.51 31.44
C LEU A 259 -2.95 58.19 30.06
N MET A 260 -3.43 57.52 29.02
CA MET A 260 -3.56 58.07 27.66
C MET A 260 -4.87 58.86 27.43
N GLY A 261 -5.77 58.93 28.41
CA GLY A 261 -7.05 59.63 28.28
C GLY A 261 -8.10 58.87 27.46
N HIS A 262 -8.03 57.54 27.44
CA HIS A 262 -8.93 56.63 26.70
C HIS A 262 -9.49 55.50 27.60
N GLY A 263 -9.59 55.74 28.91
CA GLY A 263 -10.08 54.74 29.88
C GLY A 263 -11.56 54.36 29.69
N ASP A 264 -12.32 55.19 28.99
CA ASP A 264 -13.69 54.94 28.51
C ASP A 264 -13.74 53.94 27.34
N LYS A 265 -12.63 53.76 26.62
CA LYS A 265 -12.49 52.86 25.47
C LYS A 265 -11.82 51.52 25.81
N PHE A 266 -11.57 51.26 27.09
CA PHE A 266 -11.04 49.98 27.59
C PHE A 266 -12.16 49.07 28.09
N TYR A 267 -12.15 47.80 27.67
CA TYR A 267 -13.06 46.79 28.22
C TYR A 267 -12.45 45.38 28.21
N ARG A 268 -13.05 44.45 28.96
CA ARG A 268 -12.75 43.01 28.90
C ARG A 268 -13.42 42.44 27.65
N VAL A 269 -12.67 41.74 26.80
CA VAL A 269 -13.20 41.25 25.53
C VAL A 269 -13.90 39.90 25.70
N LYS A 270 -14.94 39.65 24.90
CA LYS A 270 -15.61 38.35 24.82
C LYS A 270 -14.68 37.34 24.18
N GLN A 271 -14.65 36.13 24.73
CA GLN A 271 -13.74 35.08 24.30
C GLN A 271 -14.37 33.69 24.38
N THR A 272 -14.01 32.82 23.43
CA THR A 272 -14.43 31.42 23.33
C THR A 272 -13.67 30.51 24.32
N THR A 273 -13.57 30.96 25.57
CA THR A 273 -12.88 30.31 26.70
C THR A 273 -13.88 30.04 27.81
N ARG A 274 -13.97 28.80 28.29
CA ARG A 274 -14.83 28.48 29.44
C ARG A 274 -14.13 28.73 30.77
N PHE A 275 -14.90 29.26 31.72
CA PHE A 275 -14.50 29.46 33.12
C PHE A 275 -15.30 28.56 34.09
N GLU A 276 -16.18 27.72 33.55
CA GLU A 276 -17.04 26.78 34.28
C GLU A 276 -17.09 25.42 33.55
N ASP A 277 -16.99 24.33 34.32
CA ASP A 277 -17.14 22.96 33.84
C ASP A 277 -18.57 22.70 33.34
N GLY A 278 -18.72 21.84 32.32
CA GLY A 278 -20.02 21.36 31.86
C GLY A 278 -20.14 21.23 30.34
N PRO A 279 -21.31 20.78 29.83
CA PRO A 279 -21.56 20.69 28.40
C PRO A 279 -21.66 22.08 27.77
N ASN A 280 -21.15 22.20 26.55
CA ASN A 280 -21.38 23.35 25.68
C ASN A 280 -22.70 23.23 24.88
N SER A 281 -23.04 24.27 24.14
CA SER A 281 -24.16 24.41 23.19
C SER A 281 -24.43 23.20 22.27
N THR A 282 -23.40 22.43 21.94
CA THR A 282 -23.48 21.24 21.06
C THR A 282 -23.47 19.91 21.81
N GLY A 283 -23.36 19.93 23.14
CA GLY A 283 -23.40 18.76 24.02
C GLY A 283 -22.03 18.21 24.45
N VAL A 284 -20.91 18.80 24.01
CA VAL A 284 -19.57 18.31 24.39
C VAL A 284 -19.19 18.84 25.78
N SER A 285 -18.83 17.95 26.69
CA SER A 285 -18.35 18.28 28.04
C SER A 285 -16.98 18.98 27.99
N MET A 286 -16.93 20.19 28.53
CA MET A 286 -15.75 21.05 28.62
C MET A 286 -15.39 21.37 30.08
N ARG A 287 -14.24 22.01 30.29
CA ARG A 287 -13.71 22.40 31.61
C ARG A 287 -13.51 23.90 31.76
N ALA A 288 -13.42 24.38 33.00
CA ALA A 288 -12.93 25.71 33.34
C ALA A 288 -11.43 25.86 32.99
N SER A 289 -11.03 27.06 32.56
CA SER A 289 -9.64 27.34 32.20
C SER A 289 -8.70 27.37 33.42
N THR A 290 -7.52 26.79 33.25
CA THR A 290 -6.43 26.82 34.24
C THR A 290 -5.58 28.11 34.19
N LEU A 291 -5.97 29.12 33.39
CA LEU A 291 -5.37 30.47 33.36
C LEU A 291 -3.86 30.50 33.04
N THR A 292 -3.41 29.58 32.18
CA THR A 292 -2.00 29.29 31.85
C THR A 292 -1.36 30.23 30.83
N GLY A 293 -2.14 30.96 30.03
CA GLY A 293 -1.64 31.81 28.93
C GLY A 293 -1.05 31.03 27.75
N MET A 294 -1.47 29.78 27.54
CA MET A 294 -0.92 28.89 26.50
C MET A 294 -1.82 28.69 25.27
N ASP A 295 -2.95 29.42 25.18
CA ASP A 295 -3.97 29.25 24.14
C ASP A 295 -3.42 29.29 22.71
N ALA A 296 -2.41 30.13 22.46
CA ALA A 296 -1.86 30.40 21.14
C ALA A 296 -1.00 29.27 20.56
N THR A 297 -0.71 28.21 21.32
CA THR A 297 -0.06 26.98 20.84
C THR A 297 -0.91 25.72 21.00
N GLY A 298 -2.20 25.88 21.34
CA GLY A 298 -3.07 24.77 21.72
C GLY A 298 -2.94 24.45 23.22
N ILE A 299 -4.08 24.34 23.90
CA ILE A 299 -4.17 24.24 25.36
C ILE A 299 -4.76 22.90 25.78
N ASN A 300 -4.15 22.27 26.78
CA ASN A 300 -4.47 20.91 27.22
C ASN A 300 -5.51 20.83 28.35
N ASP A 301 -6.02 21.97 28.86
CA ASP A 301 -6.97 22.01 29.99
C ASP A 301 -8.40 21.57 29.62
N GLY A 302 -8.82 21.79 28.37
CA GLY A 302 -10.17 21.50 27.87
C GLY A 302 -11.15 22.68 27.94
N SER A 303 -10.65 23.91 28.13
CA SER A 303 -11.48 25.12 28.26
C SER A 303 -11.77 25.86 26.95
N LYS A 304 -11.03 25.54 25.88
CA LYS A 304 -11.07 26.25 24.60
C LYS A 304 -12.23 25.77 23.70
N SER A 305 -13.18 26.63 23.38
CA SER A 305 -14.35 26.33 22.53
C SER A 305 -13.98 26.37 21.03
N THR A 306 -13.09 25.46 20.66
CA THR A 306 -12.58 25.25 19.29
C THR A 306 -13.63 24.62 18.37
N THR A 307 -13.46 24.75 17.05
CA THR A 307 -14.41 24.16 16.09
C THR A 307 -14.46 22.63 16.16
N LEU A 308 -13.42 21.98 16.71
CA LEU A 308 -13.42 20.55 17.07
C LEU A 308 -14.56 20.20 18.04
N VAL A 309 -14.66 20.94 19.15
CA VAL A 309 -15.58 20.63 20.26
C VAL A 309 -16.96 21.25 20.12
N ASN A 310 -17.20 22.04 19.07
CA ASN A 310 -18.55 22.51 18.72
C ASN A 310 -18.97 22.07 17.32
N TYR A 311 -18.72 22.85 16.27
CA TYR A 311 -19.23 22.60 14.91
C TYR A 311 -18.86 21.21 14.33
N LEU A 312 -17.65 20.70 14.57
CA LEU A 312 -17.22 19.40 14.03
C LEU A 312 -17.74 18.21 14.84
N SER A 313 -17.86 18.35 16.17
CA SER A 313 -18.53 17.35 17.02
C SER A 313 -20.03 17.26 16.72
N ASP A 314 -20.68 18.40 16.44
CA ASP A 314 -22.06 18.44 15.93
C ASP A 314 -22.16 17.80 14.54
N ALA A 315 -21.27 18.14 13.60
CA ALA A 315 -21.25 17.52 12.27
C ALA A 315 -21.10 15.99 12.34
N TRP A 316 -20.16 15.50 13.15
CA TRP A 316 -19.96 14.07 13.42
C TRP A 316 -21.22 13.42 13.98
N ASN A 317 -21.82 13.99 15.03
CA ASN A 317 -23.04 13.47 15.66
C ASN A 317 -24.22 13.38 14.66
N TRP A 318 -24.27 14.31 13.70
CA TRP A 318 -25.26 14.35 12.62
C TRP A 318 -24.86 13.56 11.35
N GLY A 319 -23.77 12.79 11.40
CA GLY A 319 -23.43 11.77 10.41
C GLY A 319 -22.35 12.16 9.39
N ALA A 320 -21.65 13.27 9.56
CA ALA A 320 -20.50 13.63 8.71
C ALA A 320 -19.33 12.66 8.92
N GLU A 321 -18.66 12.27 7.83
CA GLU A 321 -17.47 11.42 7.86
C GLU A 321 -16.22 12.29 7.64
N LEU A 322 -15.35 12.35 8.65
CA LEU A 322 -14.19 13.24 8.70
C LEU A 322 -12.89 12.47 8.48
N PHE A 323 -12.01 12.95 7.59
CA PHE A 323 -10.76 12.28 7.20
C PHE A 323 -9.57 13.22 7.36
N CYS A 324 -8.64 12.84 8.23
CA CYS A 324 -7.41 13.60 8.50
C CYS A 324 -6.25 13.18 7.57
N GLU A 325 -5.12 13.90 7.64
CA GLU A 325 -3.91 13.66 6.83
C GLU A 325 -4.17 13.72 5.30
N CYS A 326 -5.17 14.48 4.86
CA CYS A 326 -5.63 14.62 3.47
C CYS A 326 -5.47 16.07 2.96
N GLU A 327 -4.41 16.35 2.19
CA GLU A 327 -4.19 17.68 1.57
C GLU A 327 -4.83 17.73 0.18
N VAL A 328 -5.98 18.41 0.05
CA VAL A 328 -6.58 18.74 -1.24
C VAL A 328 -5.61 19.59 -2.07
N ARG A 329 -5.44 19.24 -3.35
CA ARG A 329 -4.59 19.94 -4.30
C ARG A 329 -5.41 20.76 -5.29
N TYR A 330 -6.42 20.16 -5.94
CA TYR A 330 -7.27 20.86 -6.91
C TYR A 330 -8.66 20.20 -7.05
N ILE A 331 -9.56 20.88 -7.75
CA ILE A 331 -10.95 20.47 -7.99
C ILE A 331 -11.23 20.57 -9.49
N THR A 332 -11.95 19.60 -10.06
CA THR A 332 -12.50 19.67 -11.43
C THR A 332 -14.02 19.45 -11.40
N GLU A 333 -14.72 19.88 -12.45
CA GLU A 333 -16.04 19.31 -12.76
C GLU A 333 -15.91 17.79 -12.99
N ALA A 334 -16.95 17.01 -12.71
CA ALA A 334 -16.91 15.56 -12.85
C ALA A 334 -17.12 15.12 -14.31
N PRO A 335 -16.20 14.32 -14.90
CA PRO A 335 -16.31 13.95 -16.31
C PRO A 335 -17.47 12.98 -16.53
N GLY A 336 -18.49 13.40 -17.29
CA GLY A 336 -19.63 12.57 -17.66
C GLY A 336 -20.70 12.37 -16.58
N ARG A 337 -20.63 13.10 -15.45
CA ARG A 337 -21.65 13.07 -14.38
C ARG A 337 -21.75 14.42 -13.67
N GLU A 338 -22.84 14.66 -12.94
CA GLU A 338 -23.04 15.90 -12.18
C GLU A 338 -22.03 16.06 -11.04
N GLY A 339 -21.71 17.30 -10.67
CA GLY A 339 -20.89 17.64 -9.52
C GLY A 339 -19.39 17.75 -9.82
N TYR A 340 -18.56 17.49 -8.82
CA TYR A 340 -17.13 17.79 -8.81
C TYR A 340 -16.28 16.63 -8.32
N ILE A 341 -15.03 16.56 -8.80
CA ILE A 341 -14.00 15.64 -8.30
C ILE A 341 -12.96 16.46 -7.53
N VAL A 342 -12.79 16.14 -6.25
CA VAL A 342 -11.84 16.80 -5.35
C VAL A 342 -10.61 15.91 -5.22
N TYR A 343 -9.47 16.36 -5.73
CA TYR A 343 -8.22 15.59 -5.75
C TYR A 343 -7.33 15.94 -4.55
N PHE A 344 -6.82 14.93 -3.83
CA PHE A 344 -6.06 15.09 -2.59
C PHE A 344 -4.87 14.13 -2.46
N ALA A 345 -3.84 14.59 -1.78
CA ALA A 345 -2.68 13.81 -1.38
C ALA A 345 -2.89 13.30 0.06
N TRP A 346 -2.84 11.98 0.26
CA TRP A 346 -3.05 11.34 1.57
C TRP A 346 -1.71 10.95 2.20
N TYR A 347 -1.34 11.59 3.31
CA TYR A 347 -0.07 11.36 4.02
C TYR A 347 -0.05 10.07 4.86
N GLY A 348 -1.21 9.41 5.04
CA GLY A 348 -1.32 8.14 5.74
C GLY A 348 -0.37 7.07 5.18
N GLY A 349 0.08 6.15 6.04
CA GLY A 349 1.07 5.14 5.67
C GLY A 349 2.47 5.68 5.31
N ARG A 350 2.75 6.98 5.48
CA ARG A 350 3.98 7.67 4.99
C ARG A 350 4.16 7.61 3.47
N ARG A 351 3.06 7.80 2.73
CA ARG A 351 3.10 7.90 1.25
C ARG A 351 3.98 9.06 0.76
N ASP A 352 4.23 10.06 1.59
CA ASP A 352 5.16 11.18 1.38
C ASP A 352 6.63 10.80 1.15
N ARG A 353 7.01 9.53 1.38
CA ARG A 353 8.36 9.04 1.10
C ARG A 353 8.60 8.73 -0.38
N PHE A 354 7.55 8.66 -1.20
CA PHE A 354 7.65 8.43 -2.63
C PHE A 354 7.80 9.75 -3.40
N GLU A 355 8.68 9.79 -4.40
CA GLU A 355 8.87 10.98 -5.24
C GLU A 355 7.62 11.29 -6.08
N THR A 356 6.83 10.27 -6.43
CA THR A 356 5.57 10.36 -7.20
C THR A 356 4.35 10.76 -6.35
N PHE A 357 4.55 11.25 -5.11
CA PHE A 357 3.48 11.43 -4.12
C PHE A 357 2.37 12.39 -4.56
N TYR A 358 2.70 13.43 -5.34
CA TYR A 358 1.71 14.38 -5.87
C TYR A 358 1.24 14.03 -7.30
N ASP A 359 1.80 13.00 -7.94
CA ASP A 359 1.37 12.56 -9.27
C ASP A 359 0.06 11.73 -9.20
N ASP A 360 0.02 10.77 -8.27
CA ASP A 360 -1.03 9.75 -8.13
C ASP A 360 -2.03 10.13 -7.02
N LEU A 361 -2.62 11.32 -7.14
CA LEU A 361 -3.57 11.85 -6.16
C LEU A 361 -4.81 10.95 -6.03
N MET A 362 -5.24 10.72 -4.79
CA MET A 362 -6.57 10.17 -4.50
C MET A 362 -7.62 11.24 -4.81
N TRP A 363 -8.89 10.84 -4.94
CA TRP A 363 -9.98 11.78 -5.16
C TRP A 363 -11.30 11.29 -4.57
N VAL A 364 -12.24 12.23 -4.39
CA VAL A 364 -13.61 11.93 -3.95
C VAL A 364 -14.61 12.72 -4.80
N HIS A 365 -15.76 12.10 -5.11
CA HIS A 365 -16.83 12.75 -5.87
C HIS A 365 -17.84 13.45 -4.96
N ALA A 366 -18.01 14.76 -5.18
CA ALA A 366 -19.08 15.56 -4.59
C ALA A 366 -20.23 15.69 -5.60
N LYS A 367 -21.38 15.09 -5.31
CA LYS A 367 -22.54 15.07 -6.23
C LYS A 367 -23.18 16.44 -6.41
N LYS A 368 -23.24 17.26 -5.34
CA LYS A 368 -23.98 18.54 -5.32
C LYS A 368 -23.08 19.72 -4.95
N LEU A 369 -22.39 19.64 -3.81
CA LEU A 369 -21.72 20.80 -3.20
C LEU A 369 -20.27 20.51 -2.81
N VAL A 370 -19.39 21.48 -3.07
CA VAL A 370 -18.02 21.53 -2.52
C VAL A 370 -17.85 22.85 -1.77
N PHE A 371 -17.56 22.76 -0.47
CA PHE A 371 -17.27 23.93 0.37
C PHE A 371 -15.77 24.02 0.67
N LEU A 372 -15.13 25.10 0.22
CA LEU A 372 -13.76 25.45 0.55
C LEU A 372 -13.73 26.25 1.87
N GLY A 373 -13.16 25.60 2.89
CA GLY A 373 -12.95 26.11 4.25
C GLY A 373 -11.50 25.96 4.72
N ALA A 374 -10.54 25.88 3.79
CA ALA A 374 -9.11 25.64 4.03
C ALA A 374 -8.32 26.90 4.47
N GLY A 375 -9.01 28.02 4.69
CA GLY A 375 -8.43 29.30 5.11
C GLY A 375 -7.94 30.13 3.92
N SER A 376 -7.63 31.40 4.19
CA SER A 376 -7.28 32.40 3.15
C SER A 376 -6.24 31.89 2.14
N LEU A 377 -5.13 31.35 2.63
CA LEU A 377 -4.09 30.77 1.78
C LEU A 377 -4.55 29.45 1.14
N GLY A 378 -5.05 28.48 1.91
CA GLY A 378 -5.35 27.14 1.41
C GLY A 378 -6.44 27.10 0.34
N SER A 379 -7.54 27.83 0.53
CA SER A 379 -8.65 27.88 -0.43
C SER A 379 -8.24 28.59 -1.73
N THR A 380 -7.44 29.66 -1.62
CA THR A 380 -6.86 30.37 -2.77
C THR A 380 -5.84 29.49 -3.52
N GLU A 381 -4.98 28.77 -2.79
CA GLU A 381 -3.97 27.85 -3.33
C GLU A 381 -4.61 26.70 -4.14
N ILE A 382 -5.71 26.12 -3.64
CA ILE A 382 -6.50 25.08 -4.31
C ILE A 382 -7.17 25.61 -5.59
N LEU A 383 -7.77 26.80 -5.54
CA LEU A 383 -8.39 27.41 -6.72
C LEU A 383 -7.35 27.78 -7.79
N LEU A 384 -6.17 28.28 -7.40
CA LEU A 384 -5.07 28.60 -8.31
C LEU A 384 -4.57 27.37 -9.06
N ARG A 385 -4.46 26.21 -8.40
CA ARG A 385 -4.17 24.92 -9.07
C ARG A 385 -5.32 24.48 -9.95
N SER A 386 -6.56 24.58 -9.46
CA SER A 386 -7.75 24.21 -10.23
C SER A 386 -7.83 24.99 -11.55
N ARG A 387 -7.39 26.26 -11.57
CA ARG A 387 -7.24 27.07 -12.80
C ARG A 387 -6.20 26.51 -13.78
N GLN A 388 -5.10 25.93 -13.29
CA GLN A 388 -4.12 25.22 -14.13
C GLN A 388 -4.67 23.90 -14.69
N PHE A 389 -5.57 23.23 -13.95
CA PHE A 389 -6.29 22.01 -14.39
C PHE A 389 -7.62 22.29 -15.11
N GLY A 390 -7.83 23.52 -15.62
CA GLY A 390 -8.91 23.87 -16.54
C GLY A 390 -10.17 24.52 -15.94
N LEU A 391 -10.23 24.72 -14.62
CA LEU A 391 -11.31 25.47 -13.98
C LEU A 391 -11.22 26.96 -14.38
N LYS A 392 -12.25 27.52 -15.01
CA LYS A 392 -12.29 28.94 -15.38
C LYS A 392 -12.55 29.79 -14.14
N ALA A 393 -11.52 30.26 -13.46
CA ALA A 393 -11.66 31.22 -12.36
C ALA A 393 -11.44 32.67 -12.82
N SER A 394 -11.91 33.63 -12.02
CA SER A 394 -11.63 35.07 -12.17
C SER A 394 -10.12 35.36 -12.29
N ASP A 395 -9.76 36.43 -12.99
CA ASP A 395 -8.40 36.98 -13.01
C ASP A 395 -8.00 37.60 -11.65
N ASP A 396 -8.97 38.01 -10.81
CA ASP A 396 -8.79 38.48 -9.43
C ASP A 396 -8.47 37.33 -8.44
N LEU A 397 -8.34 36.10 -8.92
CA LEU A 397 -7.93 34.97 -8.09
C LEU A 397 -6.46 35.07 -7.68
N GLY A 398 -6.24 35.22 -6.37
CA GLY A 398 -4.92 35.41 -5.75
C GLY A 398 -4.53 36.86 -5.51
N THR A 399 -5.42 37.84 -5.71
CA THR A 399 -5.15 39.27 -5.53
C THR A 399 -5.70 39.82 -4.20
N GLU A 400 -5.36 41.09 -3.93
CA GLU A 400 -5.90 41.97 -2.89
C GLU A 400 -6.10 41.29 -1.52
N MET A 401 -5.07 40.57 -1.09
CA MET A 401 -5.00 39.94 0.22
C MET A 401 -4.60 40.95 1.30
N SER A 402 -5.03 40.71 2.53
CA SER A 402 -4.73 41.55 3.68
C SER A 402 -4.22 40.71 4.86
N GLY A 403 -3.30 41.28 5.62
CA GLY A 403 -2.85 40.75 6.92
C GLY A 403 -3.66 41.33 8.08
N ASN A 404 -4.85 41.89 7.80
CA ASN A 404 -5.76 42.50 8.77
C ASN A 404 -5.13 43.62 9.61
N GLY A 405 -4.10 44.29 9.06
CA GLY A 405 -3.31 45.28 9.79
C GLY A 405 -2.57 44.73 11.03
N ASP A 406 -2.34 43.40 11.11
CA ASP A 406 -1.73 42.76 12.27
C ASP A 406 -0.35 43.35 12.61
N MET A 407 -0.17 43.78 13.86
CA MET A 407 1.13 44.19 14.41
C MET A 407 1.37 43.60 15.80
N LEU A 408 2.64 43.28 16.06
CA LEU A 408 3.15 42.84 17.36
C LEU A 408 4.03 43.92 17.97
N GLY A 409 3.84 44.21 19.26
CA GLY A 409 4.70 45.11 20.02
C GLY A 409 4.89 44.65 21.46
N PHE A 410 5.93 45.14 22.12
CA PHE A 410 6.20 44.86 23.53
C PHE A 410 6.55 46.14 24.30
N ALA A 411 6.01 46.26 25.52
CA ALA A 411 6.46 47.21 26.53
C ALA A 411 7.45 46.53 27.47
N TYR A 412 8.73 46.62 27.14
CA TYR A 412 9.80 45.92 27.86
C TYR A 412 10.20 46.63 29.15
N ASN A 413 10.24 45.86 30.26
CA ASN A 413 10.73 46.29 31.57
C ASN A 413 10.02 47.57 32.08
N THR A 414 8.69 47.55 32.18
CA THR A 414 7.87 48.65 32.72
C THR A 414 8.13 48.89 34.21
N ASP A 415 7.50 49.91 34.79
CA ASP A 415 7.52 50.14 36.26
C ASP A 415 6.58 49.18 37.01
N TYR A 416 5.73 48.44 36.30
CA TYR A 416 4.73 47.52 36.86
C TYR A 416 5.05 46.06 36.52
N ASP A 417 4.42 45.14 37.26
CA ASP A 417 4.46 43.70 37.01
C ASP A 417 3.31 43.33 36.06
N ALA A 418 3.62 42.71 34.92
CA ALA A 418 2.65 42.41 33.86
C ALA A 418 2.23 40.93 33.85
N ASN A 419 3.10 40.02 34.28
CA ASN A 419 2.90 38.56 34.30
C ASN A 419 2.52 37.93 32.94
N SER A 420 2.88 38.55 31.81
CA SER A 420 2.52 38.13 30.45
C SER A 420 3.27 36.90 29.90
N ILE A 421 3.78 35.99 30.74
CA ILE A 421 4.52 34.79 30.31
C ILE A 421 3.75 33.55 30.73
N GLY A 422 3.30 32.76 29.76
CA GLY A 422 2.52 31.55 29.99
C GLY A 422 3.33 30.46 30.70
N THR A 423 2.64 29.68 31.53
CA THR A 423 3.21 28.56 32.32
C THR A 423 2.18 27.43 32.40
N PRO A 424 2.59 26.14 32.30
CA PRO A 424 1.66 25.01 32.40
C PRO A 424 0.94 24.92 33.76
N SER A 425 1.56 25.45 34.82
CA SER A 425 1.05 25.43 36.19
C SER A 425 1.23 26.80 36.86
N PRO A 426 0.35 27.78 36.59
CA PRO A 426 0.35 29.05 37.32
C PRO A 426 -0.06 28.83 38.79
N THR A 427 0.44 29.67 39.69
CA THR A 427 0.00 29.64 41.09
C THR A 427 -1.29 30.44 41.27
N PRO A 428 -2.21 30.07 42.19
CA PRO A 428 -3.50 30.75 42.35
C PRO A 428 -3.42 32.23 42.73
N ASP A 429 -2.33 32.66 43.36
CA ASP A 429 -2.01 34.05 43.70
C ASP A 429 -1.44 34.86 42.52
N ARG A 430 -1.02 34.19 41.44
CA ARG A 430 -0.30 34.79 40.31
C ARG A 430 -0.68 34.20 38.93
N PRO A 431 -1.97 34.10 38.57
CA PRO A 431 -2.38 33.61 37.26
C PRO A 431 -1.93 34.51 36.10
N VAL A 432 -1.79 33.90 34.92
CA VAL A 432 -1.49 34.60 33.66
C VAL A 432 -2.80 35.02 32.97
N GLY A 433 -3.83 34.16 33.08
CA GLY A 433 -5.09 34.29 32.36
C GLY A 433 -5.05 33.68 30.97
N PRO A 434 -6.15 33.73 30.21
CA PRO A 434 -6.15 33.42 28.79
C PRO A 434 -5.23 34.38 28.02
N CYS A 435 -4.72 33.95 26.86
CA CYS A 435 -3.78 34.71 26.02
C CYS A 435 -4.15 36.19 25.89
N ILE A 436 -5.40 36.48 25.51
CA ILE A 436 -5.99 37.82 25.46
C ILE A 436 -7.18 37.91 26.42
N THR A 437 -7.38 39.07 27.05
CA THR A 437 -8.45 39.26 28.06
C THR A 437 -9.16 40.61 27.91
N SER A 438 -8.48 41.61 27.36
CA SER A 438 -8.91 43.00 27.36
C SER A 438 -8.39 43.76 26.14
N VAL A 439 -9.15 44.78 25.74
CA VAL A 439 -8.92 45.57 24.54
C VAL A 439 -9.09 47.06 24.83
N LEU A 440 -8.23 47.85 24.22
CA LEU A 440 -8.40 49.29 24.03
C LEU A 440 -8.88 49.53 22.61
N ASP A 441 -10.16 49.92 22.46
CA ASP A 441 -10.86 49.96 21.17
C ASP A 441 -10.86 51.37 20.58
N LEU A 442 -10.02 51.60 19.58
CA LEU A 442 -9.84 52.89 18.91
C LEU A 442 -10.36 52.85 17.45
N ARG A 443 -11.31 51.93 17.15
CA ARG A 443 -11.93 51.79 15.83
C ARG A 443 -12.90 52.91 15.46
N ASP A 444 -13.53 53.54 16.45
CA ASP A 444 -14.43 54.68 16.25
C ASP A 444 -13.63 55.93 15.90
N GLN A 445 -13.52 56.19 14.59
CA GLN A 445 -12.77 57.26 13.95
C GLN A 445 -13.56 57.83 12.77
N LYS A 446 -13.33 59.10 12.43
CA LYS A 446 -13.97 59.75 11.26
C LYS A 446 -13.62 59.06 9.92
N ASN A 447 -12.43 58.49 9.84
CA ASN A 447 -11.98 57.64 8.73
C ASN A 447 -11.84 56.21 9.26
N VAL A 448 -12.63 55.28 8.73
CA VAL A 448 -12.64 53.88 9.18
C VAL A 448 -11.25 53.25 9.09
N LEU A 449 -10.48 53.58 8.04
CA LEU A 449 -9.14 53.05 7.81
C LEU A 449 -8.08 53.54 8.81
N GLU A 450 -8.39 54.58 9.60
CA GLU A 450 -7.54 55.04 10.69
C GLU A 450 -7.82 54.33 12.02
N GLY A 451 -8.89 53.53 12.10
CA GLY A 451 -9.26 52.72 13.26
C GLY A 451 -8.30 51.56 13.52
N PHE A 452 -8.10 51.24 14.80
CA PHE A 452 -7.33 50.10 15.26
C PHE A 452 -7.77 49.67 16.67
N VAL A 453 -7.35 48.49 17.11
CA VAL A 453 -7.49 48.03 18.51
C VAL A 453 -6.13 47.66 19.08
N VAL A 454 -5.98 47.72 20.41
CA VAL A 454 -4.78 47.22 21.11
C VAL A 454 -5.22 46.23 22.19
N GLU A 455 -4.76 44.99 22.07
CA GLU A 455 -5.11 43.87 22.94
C GLU A 455 -3.93 43.44 23.83
N ASP A 456 -4.22 43.04 25.08
CA ASP A 456 -3.20 42.53 26.00
C ASP A 456 -2.83 41.08 25.68
N CYS A 457 -1.54 40.77 25.55
CA CYS A 457 -1.07 39.45 25.11
C CYS A 457 -0.22 38.76 26.19
N ALA A 458 -0.46 37.46 26.39
CA ALA A 458 0.44 36.54 27.10
C ALA A 458 1.18 35.62 26.11
N VAL A 459 2.48 35.46 26.31
CA VAL A 459 3.34 34.68 25.41
C VAL A 459 3.46 33.22 25.90
N PRO A 460 3.10 32.20 25.10
CA PRO A 460 3.09 30.81 25.53
C PRO A 460 4.45 30.27 26.02
N TYR A 461 4.38 29.33 26.98
CA TYR A 461 5.53 28.67 27.60
C TYR A 461 6.55 28.13 26.58
N SER A 462 6.06 27.48 25.52
CA SER A 462 6.84 26.83 24.45
C SER A 462 7.78 27.77 23.69
N ILE A 463 7.50 29.09 23.66
CA ILE A 463 8.37 30.11 23.03
C ILE A 463 9.00 31.09 24.04
N SER A 464 8.63 31.01 25.33
CA SER A 464 9.15 31.86 26.42
C SER A 464 10.69 31.88 26.50
N GLY A 465 11.34 30.75 26.23
CA GLY A 465 12.81 30.61 26.26
C GLY A 465 13.54 31.49 25.25
N PHE A 466 12.90 31.89 24.15
CA PHE A 466 13.48 32.81 23.17
C PHE A 466 13.26 34.28 23.52
N MET A 467 12.29 34.62 24.38
CA MET A 467 11.96 36.03 24.68
C MET A 467 13.13 36.81 25.29
N LEU A 468 13.85 36.21 26.24
CA LEU A 468 14.93 36.90 26.94
C LEU A 468 16.05 37.36 25.98
N PRO A 469 16.69 36.48 25.17
CA PRO A 469 17.68 36.95 24.20
C PRO A 469 17.06 37.82 23.10
N MET A 470 15.83 37.54 22.65
CA MET A 470 15.14 38.34 21.63
C MET A 470 14.99 39.80 22.07
N LEU A 471 14.44 40.06 23.26
CA LEU A 471 14.18 41.42 23.75
C LEU A 471 15.45 42.17 24.19
N GLU A 472 16.56 41.47 24.41
CA GLU A 472 17.83 42.05 24.88
C GLU A 472 18.78 42.54 23.80
N PHE A 473 18.68 42.03 22.56
CA PHE A 473 19.64 42.29 21.47
C PHE A 473 19.07 43.10 20.28
N LEU A 474 17.83 43.61 20.38
CA LEU A 474 17.21 44.43 19.32
C LEU A 474 17.75 45.88 19.31
N PRO A 475 18.35 46.36 18.20
CA PRO A 475 18.79 47.76 18.08
C PRO A 475 17.63 48.78 18.06
N ASP A 476 16.43 48.40 17.60
CA ASP A 476 15.29 49.31 17.41
C ASP A 476 14.52 49.66 18.71
N SER A 477 15.09 49.42 19.89
CA SER A 477 14.42 49.72 21.17
C SER A 477 14.30 51.22 21.42
N ARG A 478 13.08 51.77 21.42
CA ARG A 478 12.83 53.17 21.81
C ARG A 478 12.66 53.28 23.33
N ARG A 479 13.30 54.29 23.94
CA ARG A 479 13.45 54.39 25.41
C ARG A 479 13.07 55.78 25.92
N PRO A 480 12.27 55.89 27.00
CA PRO A 480 11.97 57.18 27.60
C PRO A 480 13.21 57.77 28.32
N ALA A 481 13.18 59.07 28.59
CA ALA A 481 14.23 59.77 29.32
C ALA A 481 14.23 59.40 30.82
N TYR A 482 14.99 58.36 31.18
CA TYR A 482 15.13 57.90 32.56
C TYR A 482 15.97 58.85 33.43
N THR A 483 15.55 59.04 34.68
CA THR A 483 16.42 59.57 35.74
C THR A 483 17.48 58.54 36.15
N THR A 484 18.58 58.98 36.76
CA THR A 484 19.72 58.12 37.15
C THR A 484 19.31 56.94 38.05
N SER A 485 18.35 57.15 38.96
CA SER A 485 17.81 56.10 39.84
C SER A 485 16.96 55.09 39.08
N GLN A 486 16.10 55.53 38.16
CA GLN A 486 15.34 54.64 37.28
C GLN A 486 16.28 53.80 36.39
N ALA A 487 17.29 54.43 35.79
CA ALA A 487 18.28 53.73 34.95
C ALA A 487 19.02 52.61 35.73
N ALA A 488 19.38 52.86 36.99
CA ALA A 488 19.97 51.85 37.87
C ALA A 488 18.98 50.70 38.17
N ALA A 489 17.73 51.02 38.51
CA ALA A 489 16.70 50.01 38.80
C ALA A 489 16.38 49.11 37.59
N LYS A 490 16.27 49.69 36.39
CA LYS A 490 16.02 48.96 35.12
C LYS A 490 17.20 48.05 34.75
N LYS A 491 18.44 48.43 35.11
CA LYS A 491 19.63 47.58 34.96
C LYS A 491 19.64 46.42 35.96
N ALA A 492 19.20 46.65 37.20
CA ALA A 492 19.08 45.61 38.21
C ALA A 492 18.00 44.56 37.87
N SER A 493 16.81 44.97 37.41
CA SER A 493 15.76 44.02 36.97
C SER A 493 16.19 43.16 35.78
N ARG A 494 16.98 43.72 34.85
CA ARG A 494 17.59 42.96 33.74
C ARG A 494 18.55 41.89 34.25
N ILE A 495 19.52 42.27 35.09
CA ILE A 495 20.51 41.33 35.67
C ILE A 495 19.80 40.22 36.46
N ALA A 496 18.75 40.55 37.21
CA ALA A 496 17.93 39.58 37.92
C ALA A 496 17.24 38.58 36.97
N SER A 497 16.63 39.03 35.86
CA SER A 497 16.06 38.12 34.85
C SER A 497 17.11 37.23 34.16
N SER A 498 18.33 37.72 33.94
CA SER A 498 19.40 36.89 33.33
C SER A 498 19.98 35.81 34.26
N ILE A 499 19.75 35.91 35.57
CA ILE A 499 20.27 34.97 36.58
C ILE A 499 19.16 34.07 37.15
N LEU A 500 17.97 34.64 37.41
CA LEU A 500 16.83 33.97 38.04
C LEU A 500 15.75 33.54 37.03
N GLY A 501 15.96 33.79 35.74
CA GLY A 501 15.08 33.38 34.66
C GLY A 501 13.90 34.33 34.36
N PRO A 502 13.08 34.02 33.35
CA PRO A 502 12.02 34.90 32.86
C PRO A 502 10.83 35.04 33.84
N TYR A 503 10.61 34.07 34.72
CA TYR A 503 9.49 34.04 35.67
C TYR A 503 9.73 34.82 36.97
N TYR A 504 10.93 35.39 37.18
CA TYR A 504 11.23 36.16 38.38
C TYR A 504 10.41 37.47 38.40
N ALA A 505 9.53 37.64 39.40
CA ALA A 505 8.52 38.72 39.46
C ALA A 505 9.07 40.15 39.44
N ASN A 506 10.33 40.37 39.87
CA ASN A 506 11.00 41.67 39.80
C ASN A 506 12.01 41.77 38.64
N GLY A 507 12.04 40.77 37.76
CA GLY A 507 12.86 40.72 36.56
C GLY A 507 12.27 41.55 35.42
N SER A 508 13.09 41.91 34.43
CA SER A 508 12.64 42.69 33.27
C SER A 508 11.56 41.99 32.44
N VAL A 509 11.60 40.65 32.36
CA VAL A 509 10.65 39.85 31.57
C VAL A 509 9.26 39.79 32.22
N ALA A 510 9.15 39.55 33.52
CA ALA A 510 7.85 39.58 34.23
C ALA A 510 7.18 40.97 34.18
N ARG A 511 7.99 42.03 34.05
CA ARG A 511 7.56 43.43 33.87
C ARG A 511 7.35 43.84 32.40
N THR A 512 7.29 42.86 31.49
CA THR A 512 7.05 43.09 30.06
C THR A 512 5.63 42.71 29.67
N ALA A 513 4.91 43.62 29.05
CA ALA A 513 3.61 43.35 28.42
C ALA A 513 3.76 43.16 26.92
N GLY A 514 3.01 42.21 26.34
CA GLY A 514 2.83 42.08 24.89
C GLY A 514 1.56 42.81 24.44
N TYR A 515 1.63 43.40 23.25
CA TYR A 515 0.49 43.99 22.55
C TYR A 515 0.25 43.26 21.24
N LEU A 516 -1.00 42.92 20.96
CA LEU A 516 -1.48 42.56 19.63
C LEU A 516 -2.37 43.69 19.11
N ILE A 517 -2.20 44.04 17.84
CA ILE A 517 -2.89 45.16 17.20
C ILE A 517 -3.49 44.65 15.90
N MET A 518 -4.75 44.99 15.65
CA MET A 518 -5.40 44.85 14.35
C MET A 518 -5.82 46.24 13.87
N SER A 519 -5.71 46.49 12.57
CA SER A 519 -6.04 47.78 11.95
C SER A 519 -6.43 47.56 10.48
N HIS A 520 -6.45 48.63 9.67
CA HIS A 520 -6.55 48.50 8.23
C HIS A 520 -5.17 48.61 7.57
N ASP A 521 -4.87 47.67 6.67
CA ASP A 521 -3.75 47.76 5.72
C ASP A 521 -4.27 48.02 4.29
N SER A 522 -3.37 48.23 3.34
CA SER A 522 -3.72 48.54 1.95
C SER A 522 -4.44 47.41 1.21
N SER A 523 -4.53 46.20 1.78
CA SER A 523 -5.03 44.99 1.09
C SER A 523 -4.35 44.78 -0.27
N GLN A 524 -3.02 44.99 -0.34
CA GLN A 524 -2.18 44.81 -1.54
C GLN A 524 -1.24 43.60 -1.40
N GLY A 525 -1.74 42.53 -0.78
CA GLY A 525 -1.14 41.21 -0.81
C GLY A 525 -1.56 40.39 -2.03
N SER A 526 -0.74 39.40 -2.40
CA SER A 526 -1.05 38.47 -3.48
C SER A 526 -0.46 37.08 -3.22
N LEU A 527 -1.18 36.05 -3.66
CA LEU A 527 -0.75 34.66 -3.65
C LEU A 527 -0.67 34.15 -5.09
N THR A 528 0.49 33.64 -5.48
CA THR A 528 0.73 33.05 -6.80
C THR A 528 1.31 31.64 -6.66
N LEU A 529 1.38 30.89 -7.77
CA LEU A 529 2.03 29.57 -7.80
C LEU A 529 3.30 29.63 -8.64
N ARG A 530 4.43 29.21 -8.07
CA ARG A 530 5.69 28.97 -8.78
C ARG A 530 6.17 27.57 -8.46
N ASP A 531 6.44 26.75 -9.48
CA ASP A 531 6.86 25.35 -9.34
C ASP A 531 5.93 24.54 -8.41
N ASP A 532 4.61 24.68 -8.63
CA ASP A 532 3.50 24.13 -7.82
C ASP A 532 3.47 24.55 -6.32
N LYS A 533 4.24 25.59 -5.94
CA LYS A 533 4.32 26.09 -4.56
C LYS A 533 3.71 27.48 -4.42
N PRO A 534 2.99 27.76 -3.31
CA PRO A 534 2.51 29.11 -3.01
C PRO A 534 3.69 30.07 -2.82
N VAL A 535 3.63 31.22 -3.49
CA VAL A 535 4.50 32.38 -3.28
C VAL A 535 3.61 33.55 -2.88
N LEU A 536 3.88 34.12 -1.70
CA LEU A 536 3.08 35.15 -1.04
C LEU A 536 3.86 36.47 -1.03
N THR A 537 3.25 37.55 -1.51
CA THR A 537 3.92 38.86 -1.68
C THR A 537 3.01 39.98 -1.22
N TYR A 538 3.45 40.78 -0.25
CA TYR A 538 2.73 41.93 0.28
C TYR A 538 3.43 43.26 -0.03
N SER A 539 2.79 44.09 -0.84
CA SER A 539 3.34 45.39 -1.24
C SER A 539 3.27 46.42 -0.11
N GLY A 540 4.38 46.60 0.59
CA GLY A 540 4.64 47.77 1.46
C GLY A 540 3.93 47.81 2.81
N VAL A 541 3.16 46.77 3.19
CA VAL A 541 2.32 46.71 4.42
C VAL A 541 3.02 47.30 5.65
N GLY A 542 4.22 46.79 5.99
CA GLY A 542 4.97 47.22 7.17
C GLY A 542 5.61 48.62 7.10
N ARG A 543 5.65 49.26 5.93
CA ARG A 543 6.32 50.55 5.67
C ARG A 543 5.32 51.71 5.44
N SER A 544 4.08 51.56 5.91
CA SER A 544 3.00 52.55 5.74
C SER A 544 2.93 53.57 6.89
N ASP A 545 2.44 54.78 6.62
CA ASP A 545 2.28 55.83 7.64
C ASP A 545 1.34 55.41 8.79
N SER A 546 0.36 54.54 8.50
CA SER A 546 -0.50 53.92 9.52
C SER A 546 0.28 53.10 10.54
N VAL A 547 1.29 52.33 10.12
CA VAL A 547 2.17 51.58 11.03
C VAL A 547 2.98 52.54 11.90
N THR A 548 3.56 53.59 11.31
CA THR A 548 4.33 54.60 12.06
C THR A 548 3.46 55.31 13.11
N ARG A 549 2.26 55.76 12.73
CA ARG A 549 1.28 56.39 13.64
C ARG A 549 0.90 55.49 14.82
N ILE A 550 0.67 54.21 14.57
CA ILE A 550 0.33 53.22 15.60
C ILE A 550 1.53 52.93 16.50
N GLN A 551 2.74 52.77 15.94
CA GLN A 551 3.96 52.58 16.72
C GLN A 551 4.26 53.78 17.63
N GLU A 552 4.05 55.02 17.17
CA GLU A 552 4.18 56.20 18.02
C GLU A 552 3.13 56.26 19.15
N PHE A 553 1.91 55.77 18.91
CA PHE A 553 0.89 55.67 19.95
C PHE A 553 1.30 54.64 21.02
N LEU A 554 1.75 53.45 20.59
CA LEU A 554 2.24 52.39 21.48
C LEU A 554 3.52 52.82 22.24
N GLU A 555 4.39 53.62 21.63
CA GLU A 555 5.55 54.22 22.29
C GLU A 555 5.12 55.16 23.42
N LYS A 556 4.21 56.11 23.17
CA LYS A 556 3.67 57.04 24.17
C LYS A 556 2.97 56.27 25.31
N MET A 557 2.15 55.28 24.96
CA MET A 557 1.45 54.39 25.89
C MET A 557 2.40 53.55 26.76
N THR A 558 3.57 53.16 26.21
CA THR A 558 4.62 52.40 26.91
C THR A 558 5.49 53.30 27.80
N ALA A 559 5.82 54.50 27.34
CA ALA A 559 6.57 55.50 28.09
C ALA A 559 5.79 55.98 29.34
N ALA A 560 4.46 56.09 29.24
CA ALA A 560 3.57 56.44 30.36
C ALA A 560 3.65 55.46 31.56
N VAL A 561 4.14 54.24 31.35
CA VAL A 561 4.39 53.22 32.39
C VAL A 561 5.88 52.87 32.57
N GLY A 562 6.78 53.76 32.12
CA GLY A 562 8.23 53.63 32.32
C GLY A 562 8.88 52.47 31.55
N GLY A 563 8.18 51.86 30.59
CA GLY A 563 8.70 50.80 29.73
C GLY A 563 9.56 51.31 28.58
N ASN A 564 10.24 50.39 27.90
CA ASN A 564 10.89 50.62 26.61
C ASN A 564 9.99 50.03 25.53
N PHE A 565 9.68 50.77 24.47
CA PHE A 565 8.90 50.21 23.38
C PHE A 565 9.80 49.42 22.43
N ILE A 566 9.39 48.18 22.15
CA ILE A 566 10.02 47.29 21.19
C ILE A 566 8.97 46.93 20.15
N ALA A 567 9.12 47.48 18.95
CA ALA A 567 8.35 47.05 17.78
C ALA A 567 8.72 45.60 17.40
N ASN A 568 7.80 44.89 16.73
CA ASN A 568 7.88 43.48 16.30
C ASN A 568 9.33 42.95 16.14
N PRO A 569 9.84 42.09 17.03
CA PRO A 569 11.21 41.57 16.95
C PRO A 569 11.60 40.88 15.63
N ALA A 570 10.63 40.33 14.89
CA ALA A 570 10.90 39.74 13.58
C ALA A 570 11.30 40.80 12.52
N TRP A 571 10.84 42.04 12.69
CA TRP A 571 11.20 43.20 11.87
C TRP A 571 12.72 43.33 11.74
N THR A 572 13.41 43.34 12.87
CA THR A 572 14.85 43.60 12.92
C THR A 572 15.68 42.37 12.56
N LEU A 573 15.17 41.15 12.78
CA LEU A 573 15.89 39.90 12.53
C LEU A 573 15.71 39.36 11.10
N LEU A 574 14.59 39.67 10.43
CA LEU A 574 14.24 39.16 9.10
C LEU A 574 14.18 40.25 8.00
N GLY A 575 14.54 41.50 8.31
CA GLY A 575 14.70 42.56 7.32
C GLY A 575 13.39 43.29 6.97
N ALA A 576 12.79 43.92 7.97
CA ALA A 576 11.59 44.75 7.89
C ALA A 576 10.31 44.02 7.43
N GLN A 577 10.16 42.75 7.83
CA GLN A 577 8.94 41.96 7.58
C GLN A 577 7.99 41.97 8.78
N GLN A 578 6.67 41.94 8.52
CA GLN A 578 5.63 41.75 9.54
C GLN A 578 5.21 40.27 9.67
N ILE A 579 4.42 39.96 10.70
CA ILE A 579 3.78 38.65 10.89
C ILE A 579 2.27 38.88 11.09
N THR A 580 1.43 38.11 10.41
CA THR A 580 -0.02 38.04 10.63
C THR A 580 -0.46 36.65 11.11
N VAL A 581 -1.48 36.62 11.96
CA VAL A 581 -2.26 35.44 12.36
C VAL A 581 -3.68 35.47 11.78
N HIS A 582 -4.01 36.55 11.07
CA HIS A 582 -5.31 36.86 10.48
C HIS A 582 -5.25 37.06 8.94
N PRO A 583 -4.67 36.13 8.16
CA PRO A 583 -4.65 36.23 6.70
C PRO A 583 -6.07 36.17 6.13
N ILE A 584 -6.42 37.13 5.27
CA ILE A 584 -7.73 37.23 4.62
C ILE A 584 -7.60 37.68 3.16
N GLY A 585 -8.66 37.45 2.37
CA GLY A 585 -8.68 37.70 0.93
C GLY A 585 -8.02 36.60 0.10
N GLY A 586 -7.91 36.85 -1.22
CA GLY A 586 -7.39 35.91 -2.22
C GLY A 586 -8.47 35.18 -3.04
N ALA A 587 -9.66 34.96 -2.48
CA ALA A 587 -10.85 34.41 -3.17
C ALA A 587 -12.11 35.26 -2.91
N ARG A 588 -11.91 36.59 -2.86
CA ARG A 588 -12.83 37.60 -2.31
C ARG A 588 -14.24 37.56 -2.88
N ILE A 589 -15.23 37.98 -2.10
CA ILE A 589 -16.55 38.35 -2.62
C ILE A 589 -16.41 39.59 -3.50
N SER A 590 -17.03 39.56 -4.69
CA SER A 590 -17.07 40.71 -5.58
C SER A 590 -18.07 41.77 -5.13
N ARG A 591 -17.63 43.03 -5.12
CA ARG A 591 -18.45 44.22 -4.84
C ARG A 591 -19.58 44.48 -5.85
N ASP A 592 -19.50 43.92 -7.06
CA ASP A 592 -20.42 44.21 -8.17
C ASP A 592 -21.13 42.96 -8.73
N GLY A 593 -20.98 41.81 -8.09
CA GLY A 593 -21.57 40.55 -8.54
C GLY A 593 -20.92 39.96 -9.81
N THR A 594 -19.75 40.47 -10.24
CA THR A 594 -18.99 39.95 -11.38
C THR A 594 -17.58 39.50 -10.99
N GLY A 595 -17.05 38.54 -11.75
CA GLY A 595 -15.67 38.07 -11.64
C GLY A 595 -14.58 39.08 -12.03
N ARG A 596 -14.90 40.37 -12.27
CA ARG A 596 -13.90 41.43 -12.53
C ARG A 596 -13.39 42.11 -11.27
N ASN A 597 -14.16 42.05 -10.18
CA ASN A 597 -13.92 42.78 -8.94
C ASN A 597 -13.98 41.85 -7.71
N GLY A 598 -13.73 40.56 -7.91
CA GLY A 598 -13.74 39.49 -6.92
C GLY A 598 -13.82 38.11 -7.56
N VAL A 599 -13.69 37.06 -6.77
CA VAL A 599 -13.67 35.65 -7.21
C VAL A 599 -14.99 34.93 -6.96
N THR A 600 -15.77 35.41 -5.98
CA THR A 600 -17.04 34.81 -5.57
C THR A 600 -18.19 35.81 -5.55
N ASN A 601 -19.44 35.34 -5.72
CA ASN A 601 -20.63 36.18 -5.54
C ASN A 601 -20.95 36.39 -4.05
N HIS A 602 -22.02 37.15 -3.74
CA HIS A 602 -22.43 37.43 -2.35
C HIS A 602 -22.79 36.18 -1.51
N MET A 603 -22.86 34.97 -2.08
CA MET A 603 -23.08 33.69 -1.40
C MET A 603 -21.80 32.82 -1.32
N GLY A 604 -20.65 33.35 -1.74
CA GLY A 604 -19.40 32.59 -1.82
C GLY A 604 -19.29 31.64 -3.02
N GLN A 605 -20.23 31.66 -3.99
CA GLN A 605 -20.11 30.80 -5.18
C GLN A 605 -19.03 31.34 -6.14
N VAL A 606 -18.14 30.48 -6.62
CA VAL A 606 -17.00 30.84 -7.49
C VAL A 606 -17.48 31.23 -8.90
N PHE A 607 -16.99 32.36 -9.43
CA PHE A 607 -17.27 32.80 -10.81
C PHE A 607 -16.53 32.00 -11.88
N LYS A 608 -17.19 31.78 -13.03
CA LYS A 608 -16.64 31.13 -14.23
C LYS A 608 -15.80 32.10 -15.08
N GLY A 609 -14.77 32.68 -14.49
CA GLY A 609 -14.02 33.81 -15.07
C GLY A 609 -14.70 35.15 -14.81
N ASN A 610 -14.44 36.14 -15.66
CA ASN A 610 -14.73 37.56 -15.39
C ASN A 610 -16.20 38.00 -15.65
N GLY A 611 -17.15 37.06 -15.60
CA GLY A 611 -18.58 37.30 -15.77
C GLY A 611 -19.37 37.19 -14.46
N ALA A 612 -20.70 37.24 -14.53
CA ALA A 612 -21.58 36.97 -13.40
C ALA A 612 -22.00 35.48 -13.28
N GLU A 613 -21.62 34.62 -14.24
CA GLU A 613 -21.90 33.18 -14.18
C GLU A 613 -21.05 32.51 -13.09
N THR A 614 -21.67 31.69 -12.25
CA THR A 614 -21.00 30.95 -11.17
C THR A 614 -21.04 29.45 -11.37
N TYR A 615 -20.06 28.74 -10.84
CA TYR A 615 -20.12 27.29 -10.63
C TYR A 615 -21.23 26.95 -9.63
N THR A 616 -22.21 26.15 -10.07
CA THR A 616 -23.30 25.66 -9.20
C THR A 616 -22.74 24.69 -8.18
N GLY A 617 -22.81 25.05 -6.90
CA GLY A 617 -22.37 24.19 -5.79
C GLY A 617 -20.87 24.25 -5.45
N LEU A 618 -20.03 24.95 -6.20
CA LEU A 618 -18.64 25.25 -5.79
C LEU A 618 -18.62 26.56 -4.99
N VAL A 619 -18.37 26.46 -3.69
CA VAL A 619 -18.55 27.54 -2.71
C VAL A 619 -17.30 27.71 -1.86
N VAL A 620 -16.91 28.95 -1.57
CA VAL A 620 -15.85 29.29 -0.61
C VAL A 620 -16.50 29.98 0.59
N CYS A 621 -16.09 29.65 1.82
CA CYS A 621 -16.76 30.11 3.03
C CYS A 621 -15.82 30.38 4.22
N ASP A 622 -14.57 30.79 3.97
CA ASP A 622 -13.56 31.10 5.00
C ASP A 622 -12.95 32.51 4.88
N GLY A 623 -11.79 32.76 5.50
CA GLY A 623 -11.11 34.07 5.41
C GLY A 623 -10.75 34.53 3.99
N SER A 624 -10.69 33.63 3.00
CA SER A 624 -10.39 33.97 1.60
C SER A 624 -11.47 34.81 0.91
N ILE A 625 -12.74 34.70 1.34
CA ILE A 625 -13.86 35.46 0.77
C ILE A 625 -14.03 36.87 1.37
N VAL A 626 -13.36 37.16 2.50
CA VAL A 626 -13.39 38.48 3.14
C VAL A 626 -12.62 39.49 2.25
N PRO A 627 -13.22 40.60 1.81
CA PRO A 627 -12.67 41.41 0.72
C PRO A 627 -11.65 42.49 1.15
N ALA A 628 -11.56 42.81 2.45
CA ALA A 628 -10.61 43.78 3.03
C ALA A 628 -10.43 43.56 4.55
N ALA A 629 -9.43 44.23 5.14
CA ALA A 629 -9.20 44.28 6.60
C ALA A 629 -10.48 44.61 7.40
N VAL A 630 -10.72 43.86 8.49
CA VAL A 630 -11.88 44.05 9.39
C VAL A 630 -11.54 44.75 10.70
N GLY A 631 -10.25 45.00 10.97
CA GLY A 631 -9.77 45.78 12.12
C GLY A 631 -9.91 45.12 13.49
N VAL A 632 -10.29 43.84 13.54
CA VAL A 632 -10.40 42.98 14.74
C VAL A 632 -10.08 41.52 14.38
N ASN A 633 -10.00 40.64 15.37
CA ASN A 633 -9.82 39.19 15.19
C ASN A 633 -10.99 38.65 14.32
N PRO A 634 -10.74 38.15 13.10
CA PRO A 634 -11.76 38.05 12.05
C PRO A 634 -12.71 36.85 12.19
N PHE A 635 -12.47 35.93 13.15
CA PHE A 635 -13.15 34.64 13.13
C PHE A 635 -14.66 34.73 13.43
N ALA A 636 -15.11 35.72 14.21
CA ALA A 636 -16.54 35.96 14.40
C ALA A 636 -17.21 36.35 13.06
N THR A 637 -16.62 37.28 12.32
CA THR A 637 -17.07 37.71 10.99
C THR A 637 -17.03 36.57 9.97
N ILE A 638 -15.97 35.75 9.97
CA ILE A 638 -15.85 34.56 9.10
C ILE A 638 -16.93 33.53 9.44
N THR A 639 -17.23 33.29 10.72
CA THR A 639 -18.28 32.34 11.14
C THR A 639 -19.66 32.84 10.75
N ALA A 640 -19.94 34.14 10.96
CA ALA A 640 -21.20 34.76 10.55
C ALA A 640 -21.40 34.74 9.02
N LEU A 641 -20.34 35.06 8.26
CA LEU A 641 -20.37 35.02 6.80
C LEU A 641 -20.55 33.59 6.27
N ALA A 642 -19.89 32.60 6.88
CA ALA A 642 -20.08 31.19 6.57
C ALA A 642 -21.53 30.72 6.85
N GLU A 643 -22.11 31.10 8.00
CA GLU A 643 -23.50 30.78 8.34
C GLU A 643 -24.50 31.37 7.35
N ARG A 644 -24.23 32.58 6.82
CA ARG A 644 -25.04 33.20 5.76
C ARG A 644 -24.87 32.49 4.42
N SER A 645 -23.62 32.28 3.97
CA SER A 645 -23.34 31.64 2.67
C SER A 645 -23.87 30.20 2.62
N VAL A 646 -23.67 29.41 3.67
CA VAL A 646 -24.15 28.02 3.74
C VAL A 646 -25.68 27.96 3.81
N GLU A 647 -26.34 28.86 4.54
CA GLU A 647 -27.82 28.92 4.56
C GLU A 647 -28.41 29.29 3.20
N LEU A 648 -27.88 30.32 2.52
CA LEU A 648 -28.36 30.75 1.20
C LEU A 648 -28.12 29.68 0.12
N VAL A 649 -26.94 29.04 0.14
CA VAL A 649 -26.64 27.91 -0.76
C VAL A 649 -27.54 26.72 -0.47
N ALA A 650 -27.82 26.39 0.80
CA ALA A 650 -28.72 25.31 1.16
C ALA A 650 -30.14 25.55 0.63
N GLN A 651 -30.69 26.75 0.84
CA GLN A 651 -32.01 27.16 0.31
C GLN A 651 -32.05 27.03 -1.22
N LYS A 652 -31.01 27.50 -1.93
CA LYS A 652 -30.89 27.42 -3.39
C LYS A 652 -30.87 25.98 -3.94
N HIS A 653 -30.48 25.00 -3.13
CA HIS A 653 -30.48 23.57 -3.49
C HIS A 653 -31.61 22.77 -2.80
N GLY A 654 -32.60 23.43 -2.18
CA GLY A 654 -33.73 22.79 -1.50
C GLY A 654 -33.39 22.05 -0.21
N ILE A 655 -32.21 22.29 0.38
CA ILE A 655 -31.73 21.61 1.60
C ILE A 655 -32.28 22.35 2.82
N LYS A 656 -33.23 21.73 3.54
CA LYS A 656 -33.72 22.23 4.83
C LYS A 656 -32.76 21.83 5.96
N ILE A 657 -32.06 22.81 6.53
CA ILE A 657 -31.17 22.63 7.69
C ILE A 657 -32.01 22.61 8.99
N ASP A 658 -31.75 21.63 9.87
CA ASP A 658 -32.31 21.59 11.22
C ASP A 658 -31.48 22.45 12.20
N TYR A 659 -32.02 23.63 12.54
CA TYR A 659 -31.45 24.54 13.55
C TYR A 659 -32.09 24.39 14.94
N ASP A 660 -33.23 23.70 15.04
CA ASP A 660 -34.09 23.68 16.24
C ASP A 660 -33.75 22.50 17.17
N THR A 661 -33.36 21.36 16.60
CA THR A 661 -32.97 20.16 17.35
C THR A 661 -31.62 20.37 18.03
N LYS A 662 -31.66 20.68 19.34
CA LYS A 662 -30.49 20.67 20.22
C LYS A 662 -29.99 19.24 20.44
N ASN A 663 -28.68 19.08 20.56
CA ASN A 663 -28.07 17.83 21.00
C ASN A 663 -28.25 17.66 22.51
N GLY A 664 -28.32 16.42 22.99
CA GLY A 664 -28.04 16.10 24.40
C GLY A 664 -26.51 16.02 24.65
N PRO A 665 -26.08 15.64 25.85
CA PRO A 665 -24.66 15.35 26.12
C PRO A 665 -24.10 14.31 25.14
N LEU A 666 -22.98 14.62 24.49
CA LEU A 666 -22.38 13.77 23.47
C LEU A 666 -21.34 12.82 24.06
N ASP A 667 -21.51 11.51 23.85
CA ASP A 667 -20.47 10.51 24.10
C ASP A 667 -19.48 10.48 22.91
N MET A 668 -18.42 11.27 23.02
CA MET A 668 -17.35 11.33 22.01
C MET A 668 -16.50 10.04 21.92
N PHE A 669 -16.71 9.05 22.80
CA PHE A 669 -16.11 7.71 22.72
C PHE A 669 -17.06 6.66 22.13
N GLY A 670 -18.34 7.03 21.92
CA GLY A 670 -19.40 6.16 21.43
C GLY A 670 -19.54 6.20 19.91
N SER A 671 -20.79 6.28 19.45
CA SER A 671 -21.19 6.38 18.04
C SER A 671 -22.09 7.61 17.84
N PRO A 672 -22.06 8.25 16.67
CA PRO A 672 -22.90 9.42 16.40
C PRO A 672 -24.40 9.06 16.45
N ALA A 673 -25.24 10.00 16.92
CA ALA A 673 -26.67 9.76 17.07
C ALA A 673 -27.41 9.55 15.74
N PHE A 674 -26.89 10.08 14.63
CA PHE A 674 -27.48 9.95 13.30
C PHE A 674 -26.48 9.34 12.29
N PRO A 675 -26.16 8.04 12.41
CA PRO A 675 -25.21 7.38 11.50
C PRO A 675 -25.80 7.27 10.09
N VAL A 676 -25.03 7.69 9.08
CA VAL A 676 -25.41 7.52 7.67
C VAL A 676 -25.27 6.04 7.28
N PRO A 677 -26.32 5.39 6.71
CA PRO A 677 -26.27 4.01 6.25
C PRO A 677 -25.03 3.69 5.41
N ARG A 678 -24.45 2.51 5.65
CA ARG A 678 -23.21 2.04 5.04
C ARG A 678 -23.46 0.86 4.11
N ASP A 679 -22.47 0.59 3.27
CA ASP A 679 -22.40 -0.66 2.51
C ASP A 679 -21.72 -1.74 3.36
N ARG A 680 -22.09 -3.01 3.13
CA ARG A 680 -21.53 -4.18 3.84
C ARG A 680 -20.00 -4.25 3.79
N SER A 681 -19.35 -3.74 2.72
CA SER A 681 -17.89 -3.68 2.67
C SER A 681 -17.28 -2.68 3.66
N VAL A 682 -17.99 -1.61 3.98
CA VAL A 682 -17.60 -0.61 5.00
C VAL A 682 -17.84 -1.17 6.40
N ASP A 683 -18.97 -1.84 6.61
CA ASP A 683 -19.36 -2.36 7.93
C ASP A 683 -18.46 -3.52 8.38
N ASN A 684 -18.24 -4.52 7.51
CA ASN A 684 -17.30 -5.62 7.77
C ASN A 684 -15.89 -5.11 8.13
N LEU A 685 -15.44 -4.01 7.49
CA LEU A 685 -14.15 -3.38 7.80
C LEU A 685 -14.20 -2.58 9.11
N THR A 686 -15.29 -1.86 9.37
CA THR A 686 -15.51 -1.13 10.63
C THR A 686 -15.47 -2.10 11.82
N GLU A 687 -16.10 -3.26 11.71
CA GLU A 687 -16.04 -4.33 12.71
C GLU A 687 -14.62 -4.89 12.90
N LYS A 688 -13.88 -5.15 11.81
CA LYS A 688 -12.47 -5.59 11.91
C LYS A 688 -11.58 -4.56 12.60
N ILE A 689 -11.72 -3.28 12.27
CA ILE A 689 -10.98 -2.18 12.91
C ILE A 689 -11.32 -2.13 14.41
N ALA A 690 -12.61 -2.02 14.76
CA ALA A 690 -13.06 -1.96 16.15
C ALA A 690 -12.64 -3.19 16.97
N ARG A 691 -12.64 -4.38 16.36
CA ARG A 691 -12.14 -5.61 16.97
C ARG A 691 -10.64 -5.52 17.25
N SER A 692 -9.82 -5.14 16.25
CA SER A 692 -8.36 -5.05 16.38
C SER A 692 -7.93 -4.11 17.52
N GLU A 693 -8.58 -2.94 17.62
CA GLU A 693 -8.38 -1.98 18.71
C GLU A 693 -8.82 -2.52 20.06
N SER A 694 -9.94 -3.25 20.12
CA SER A 694 -10.42 -3.88 21.37
C SER A 694 -9.49 -4.98 21.90
N THR A 695 -8.61 -5.50 21.03
CA THR A 695 -7.63 -6.55 21.37
C THR A 695 -6.19 -6.05 21.51
N ASP A 696 -5.90 -4.76 21.28
CA ASP A 696 -4.53 -4.19 21.13
C ASP A 696 -3.65 -5.05 20.21
N SER A 697 -4.24 -5.55 19.11
CA SER A 697 -3.54 -6.40 18.16
C SER A 697 -2.58 -5.56 17.34
N SER A 698 -1.31 -5.97 17.26
CA SER A 698 -0.34 -5.28 16.41
C SER A 698 -0.62 -5.55 14.94
N GLY A 699 -0.99 -4.51 14.20
CA GLY A 699 -1.09 -4.51 12.73
C GLY A 699 0.24 -4.18 12.04
N VAL A 700 0.33 -4.41 10.73
CA VAL A 700 1.46 -4.02 9.86
C VAL A 700 0.94 -3.32 8.61
N GLY A 701 1.64 -2.28 8.16
CA GLY A 701 1.34 -1.63 6.88
C GLY A 701 2.56 -0.98 6.23
N PHE A 702 2.49 -0.85 4.91
CA PHE A 702 3.50 -0.21 4.05
C PHE A 702 2.80 0.31 2.78
N ALA A 703 3.45 1.19 2.02
CA ALA A 703 2.98 1.57 0.69
C ALA A 703 3.92 1.03 -0.40
N GLU A 704 3.34 0.57 -1.50
CA GLU A 704 4.01 -0.03 -2.66
C GLU A 704 3.65 0.74 -3.93
N VAL A 705 4.67 1.02 -4.75
CA VAL A 705 4.52 1.55 -6.12
C VAL A 705 5.04 0.50 -7.09
N MET A 706 4.27 0.22 -8.14
CA MET A 706 4.72 -0.58 -9.27
C MET A 706 4.35 0.11 -10.58
N SER A 707 5.30 0.15 -11.51
CA SER A 707 5.17 0.83 -12.81
C SER A 707 5.50 -0.11 -13.96
N GLY A 708 4.86 0.06 -15.11
CA GLY A 708 5.07 -0.78 -16.28
C GLY A 708 4.13 -0.43 -17.44
N PHE A 709 3.74 -1.45 -18.21
CA PHE A 709 2.97 -1.28 -19.44
C PHE A 709 1.83 -2.30 -19.49
N ILE A 710 0.62 -1.83 -19.82
CA ILE A 710 -0.61 -2.64 -19.90
C ILE A 710 -1.32 -2.29 -21.20
N HIS A 711 -1.55 -3.30 -22.05
CA HIS A 711 -2.26 -3.10 -23.30
C HIS A 711 -3.76 -3.15 -23.07
N VAL A 712 -4.49 -2.25 -23.75
CA VAL A 712 -5.94 -2.14 -23.75
C VAL A 712 -6.46 -2.27 -25.19
N GLY A 713 -7.43 -3.14 -25.42
CA GLY A 713 -7.96 -3.43 -26.75
C GLY A 713 -8.81 -4.70 -26.77
N GLU A 714 -9.04 -5.24 -27.97
CA GLU A 714 -9.74 -6.52 -28.13
C GLU A 714 -8.78 -7.70 -28.35
N ASP A 715 -7.62 -7.46 -29.01
CA ASP A 715 -6.54 -8.42 -29.22
C ASP A 715 -5.65 -8.63 -27.97
N VAL A 716 -6.27 -8.82 -26.79
CA VAL A 716 -5.56 -8.98 -25.51
C VAL A 716 -4.92 -10.38 -25.40
N GLY A 717 -3.74 -10.53 -26.00
CA GLY A 717 -2.95 -11.76 -26.02
C GLY A 717 -2.25 -12.11 -24.70
N ASP A 718 -1.14 -12.84 -24.77
CA ASP A 718 -0.29 -13.14 -23.61
C ASP A 718 0.25 -11.86 -22.94
N PHE A 719 0.56 -11.94 -21.65
CA PHE A 719 1.09 -10.83 -20.85
C PHE A 719 2.37 -10.21 -21.45
N LYS A 720 3.29 -11.02 -22.01
CA LYS A 720 4.53 -10.48 -22.61
C LYS A 720 4.25 -9.70 -23.88
N ARG A 721 3.53 -10.32 -24.83
CA ARG A 721 3.13 -9.68 -26.10
C ARG A 721 2.31 -8.42 -25.86
N SER A 722 1.43 -8.44 -24.85
CA SER A 722 0.67 -7.26 -24.40
C SER A 722 1.59 -6.17 -23.86
N THR A 723 2.55 -6.51 -22.99
CA THR A 723 3.53 -5.54 -22.44
C THR A 723 4.43 -4.93 -23.52
N GLU A 724 4.83 -5.73 -24.53
CA GLU A 724 5.64 -5.28 -25.67
C GLU A 724 4.86 -4.33 -26.61
N LEU A 725 3.59 -4.65 -26.89
CA LEU A 725 2.69 -3.78 -27.66
C LEU A 725 2.36 -2.48 -26.91
N ALA A 726 2.08 -2.58 -25.61
CA ALA A 726 1.84 -1.42 -24.76
C ALA A 726 3.07 -0.51 -24.69
N ARG A 727 4.28 -1.09 -24.59
CA ARG A 727 5.54 -0.32 -24.63
C ARG A 727 5.77 0.38 -25.97
N SER A 728 5.48 -0.24 -27.10
CA SER A 728 5.64 0.40 -28.41
C SER A 728 4.61 1.51 -28.69
N ARG A 729 3.53 1.56 -27.90
CA ARG A 729 2.46 2.58 -27.95
C ARG A 729 2.50 3.59 -26.78
N SER A 730 3.45 3.47 -25.85
CA SER A 730 3.49 4.25 -24.60
C SER A 730 2.23 4.13 -23.72
N GLU A 731 1.58 2.96 -23.75
CA GLU A 731 0.44 2.58 -22.89
C GLU A 731 0.95 2.21 -21.48
N CYS A 732 1.43 3.22 -20.76
CA CYS A 732 1.96 3.10 -19.41
C CYS A 732 0.86 2.85 -18.38
N ALA A 733 1.22 2.13 -17.31
CA ALA A 733 0.39 1.94 -16.13
C ALA A 733 1.25 1.94 -14.85
N ARG A 734 0.70 2.49 -13.77
CA ARG A 734 1.30 2.57 -12.43
C ARG A 734 0.22 2.32 -11.38
N PHE A 735 0.55 1.72 -10.25
CA PHE A 735 -0.28 1.83 -9.05
C PHE A 735 0.52 2.40 -7.89
N PHE A 736 -0.20 3.02 -6.96
CA PHE A 736 0.32 3.47 -5.67
C PHE A 736 -0.65 3.07 -4.56
N LEU A 737 -0.37 1.93 -3.93
CA LEU A 737 -1.26 1.28 -2.97
C LEU A 737 -0.64 1.29 -1.58
N SER A 738 -1.46 1.58 -0.56
CA SER A 738 -1.18 1.24 0.83
C SER A 738 -1.68 -0.18 1.07
N VAL A 739 -0.81 -1.03 1.61
CA VAL A 739 -1.12 -2.38 2.08
C VAL A 739 -1.20 -2.32 3.60
N LYS A 740 -2.34 -2.71 4.18
CA LYS A 740 -2.53 -2.71 5.64
C LYS A 740 -3.20 -4.00 6.14
N SER A 741 -2.64 -4.59 7.19
CA SER A 741 -3.27 -5.65 7.97
C SER A 741 -3.45 -5.19 9.42
N TRP A 742 -4.65 -5.38 9.96
CA TRP A 742 -5.08 -4.88 11.26
C TRP A 742 -4.70 -5.83 12.43
N ASP A 743 -4.43 -7.11 12.14
CA ASP A 743 -3.85 -8.06 13.09
C ASP A 743 -2.83 -8.98 12.39
N ILE A 744 -1.57 -8.90 12.83
CA ILE A 744 -0.48 -9.79 12.37
C ILE A 744 -0.76 -11.26 12.72
N SER A 745 -1.60 -11.54 13.72
CA SER A 745 -2.02 -12.89 14.10
C SER A 745 -3.00 -13.48 13.09
N GLU A 746 -3.95 -12.69 12.58
CA GLU A 746 -4.80 -13.06 11.44
C GLU A 746 -3.92 -13.26 10.19
N LEU A 747 -3.02 -12.31 9.90
CA LEU A 747 -2.13 -12.35 8.74
C LEU A 747 -1.19 -13.58 8.71
N ILE A 748 -0.78 -14.12 9.86
CA ILE A 748 0.15 -15.27 9.95
C ILE A 748 -0.57 -16.62 10.08
N ASN A 749 -1.79 -16.65 10.66
CA ASN A 749 -2.49 -17.91 10.97
C ASN A 749 -3.68 -18.23 10.06
N ASP A 750 -4.26 -17.26 9.35
CA ASP A 750 -5.27 -17.51 8.31
C ASP A 750 -4.60 -18.11 7.07
N THR A 751 -5.16 -19.19 6.53
CA THR A 751 -4.69 -19.85 5.30
C THR A 751 -4.71 -18.95 4.06
N LEU A 752 -5.50 -17.89 4.06
CA LEU A 752 -5.57 -16.91 2.96
C LEU A 752 -4.65 -15.70 3.15
N HIS A 753 -4.02 -15.56 4.32
CA HIS A 753 -3.11 -14.47 4.69
C HIS A 753 -3.56 -13.06 4.22
N PRO A 754 -4.81 -12.62 4.49
CA PRO A 754 -5.38 -11.42 3.87
C PRO A 754 -4.86 -10.10 4.47
N ALA A 755 -4.46 -9.18 3.60
CA ALA A 755 -4.29 -7.76 3.92
C ALA A 755 -5.16 -6.89 3.00
N GLN A 756 -5.49 -5.68 3.46
CA GLN A 756 -6.28 -4.71 2.72
C GLN A 756 -5.40 -3.84 1.79
N LEU A 757 -5.95 -3.51 0.62
CA LEU A 757 -5.39 -2.53 -0.34
C LEU A 757 -6.26 -1.27 -0.41
N THR A 758 -5.64 -0.09 -0.33
CA THR A 758 -6.28 1.22 -0.56
C THR A 758 -5.30 2.19 -1.23
N GLY A 759 -5.71 2.91 -2.28
CA GLY A 759 -4.85 3.85 -3.01
C GLY A 759 -5.34 4.18 -4.41
N THR A 760 -4.42 4.20 -5.38
CA THR A 760 -4.68 4.65 -6.75
C THR A 760 -4.06 3.73 -7.81
N PHE A 761 -4.69 3.68 -8.98
CA PHE A 761 -4.19 3.03 -10.19
C PHE A 761 -4.29 4.01 -11.37
N SER A 762 -3.17 4.28 -12.03
CA SER A 762 -3.03 5.32 -13.06
C SER A 762 -2.64 4.67 -14.39
N SER A 763 -3.43 4.90 -15.46
CA SER A 763 -3.06 4.45 -16.81
C SER A 763 -3.59 5.38 -17.89
N SER A 764 -2.72 5.74 -18.84
CA SER A 764 -3.08 6.55 -20.02
C SER A 764 -4.12 5.84 -20.90
N ALA A 765 -3.97 4.53 -21.10
CA ALA A 765 -4.82 3.73 -21.97
C ALA A 765 -6.24 3.49 -21.41
N LEU A 766 -6.43 3.62 -20.09
CA LEU A 766 -7.75 3.45 -19.43
C LEU A 766 -8.44 4.78 -19.05
N GLY A 767 -7.82 5.92 -19.37
CA GLY A 767 -8.44 7.24 -19.17
C GLY A 767 -8.09 7.95 -17.84
N GLY A 768 -6.93 7.67 -17.24
CA GLY A 768 -6.38 8.47 -16.14
C GLY A 768 -6.23 7.72 -14.81
N ILE A 769 -6.55 8.40 -13.71
CA ILE A 769 -6.33 7.95 -12.32
C ILE A 769 -7.62 7.39 -11.73
N PHE A 770 -7.64 6.07 -11.51
CA PHE A 770 -8.68 5.35 -10.80
C PHE A 770 -8.36 5.30 -9.31
N ILE A 771 -9.40 5.37 -8.47
CA ILE A 771 -9.30 5.17 -7.03
C ILE A 771 -9.58 3.71 -6.66
N VAL A 772 -8.78 3.18 -5.73
CA VAL A 772 -8.91 1.85 -5.13
C VAL A 772 -9.31 2.04 -3.68
N HIS A 773 -10.61 1.97 -3.36
CA HIS A 773 -11.08 2.14 -1.99
C HIS A 773 -10.71 0.93 -1.12
N ARG A 774 -11.01 -0.29 -1.60
CA ARG A 774 -10.82 -1.55 -0.88
C ARG A 774 -10.38 -2.64 -1.85
N GLY A 775 -9.51 -3.52 -1.36
CA GLY A 775 -9.00 -4.65 -2.10
C GLY A 775 -8.38 -5.67 -1.16
N THR A 776 -8.09 -6.86 -1.69
CA THR A 776 -7.43 -7.96 -0.98
C THR A 776 -6.06 -8.23 -1.57
N PHE A 777 -5.09 -8.37 -0.68
CA PHE A 777 -3.75 -8.89 -0.95
C PHE A 777 -3.61 -10.22 -0.22
N GLN A 778 -3.25 -11.28 -0.94
CA GLN A 778 -3.07 -12.64 -0.42
C GLN A 778 -1.61 -13.05 -0.59
N LEU A 779 -1.00 -13.55 0.49
CA LEU A 779 0.40 -13.94 0.53
C LEU A 779 0.58 -15.46 0.32
N PHE A 780 1.37 -15.83 -0.68
CA PHE A 780 1.84 -17.20 -0.93
C PHE A 780 0.74 -18.27 -1.11
N SER A 781 -0.32 -17.95 -1.86
CA SER A 781 -1.28 -18.98 -2.30
C SER A 781 -0.60 -19.97 -3.25
N GLU A 782 -0.77 -21.28 -3.02
CA GLU A 782 -0.22 -22.33 -3.88
C GLU A 782 -0.78 -22.27 -5.31
N ASP A 783 0.03 -22.63 -6.30
CA ASP A 783 -0.36 -22.68 -7.71
C ASP A 783 -0.44 -24.15 -8.18
N SER A 784 -1.63 -24.62 -8.54
CA SER A 784 -1.86 -25.99 -9.01
C SER A 784 -1.46 -26.23 -10.47
N SER A 785 -0.92 -25.23 -11.17
CA SER A 785 -0.45 -25.35 -12.56
C SER A 785 1.06 -25.62 -12.69
N GLU A 786 1.92 -25.06 -11.82
CA GLU A 786 3.35 -25.38 -11.73
C GLU A 786 3.71 -25.95 -10.33
N PRO A 787 4.23 -27.19 -10.19
CA PRO A 787 4.64 -27.73 -8.88
C PRO A 787 5.74 -26.90 -8.19
N ASP A 788 5.79 -26.93 -6.84
CA ASP A 788 6.68 -26.13 -5.98
C ASP A 788 6.59 -24.58 -6.24
N THR A 789 5.43 -24.08 -6.68
CA THR A 789 5.18 -22.65 -7.01
C THR A 789 4.15 -21.98 -6.08
N THR A 790 4.37 -20.71 -5.75
CA THR A 790 3.48 -19.89 -4.93
C THR A 790 3.27 -18.51 -5.55
N ASN A 791 2.06 -17.94 -5.37
CA ASN A 791 1.67 -16.64 -5.87
C ASN A 791 1.42 -15.62 -4.74
N LEU A 792 1.78 -14.37 -4.96
CA LEU A 792 1.31 -13.22 -4.17
C LEU A 792 0.25 -12.50 -5.01
N VAL A 793 -1.00 -12.50 -4.57
CA VAL A 793 -2.16 -12.12 -5.39
C VAL A 793 -2.79 -10.82 -4.91
N TYR A 794 -3.06 -9.92 -5.84
CA TYR A 794 -3.70 -8.62 -5.64
C TYR A 794 -5.05 -8.66 -6.36
N ARG A 795 -6.16 -8.47 -5.63
CA ARG A 795 -7.51 -8.36 -6.22
C ARG A 795 -8.22 -7.13 -5.69
N PHE A 796 -8.62 -6.22 -6.57
CA PHE A 796 -9.34 -5.01 -6.18
C PHE A 796 -10.21 -4.45 -7.29
N ASP A 797 -11.29 -3.79 -6.90
CA ASP A 797 -12.07 -2.95 -7.80
C ASP A 797 -11.47 -1.53 -7.82
N MET A 798 -11.56 -0.88 -8.97
CA MET A 798 -11.07 0.48 -9.16
C MET A 798 -12.11 1.31 -9.93
N THR A 799 -12.48 2.45 -9.36
CA THR A 799 -13.49 3.38 -9.91
C THR A 799 -12.77 4.54 -10.62
N SER A 800 -13.25 4.97 -11.79
CA SER A 800 -12.73 6.14 -12.51
C SER A 800 -13.41 7.46 -12.07
N PRO A 801 -12.84 8.64 -12.35
CA PRO A 801 -13.46 9.93 -12.01
C PRO A 801 -14.86 10.12 -12.64
N GLY A 802 -15.14 9.45 -13.76
CA GLY A 802 -16.47 9.41 -14.39
C GLY A 802 -17.41 8.32 -13.89
N GLY A 803 -16.98 7.47 -12.96
CA GLY A 803 -17.80 6.43 -12.33
C GLY A 803 -17.72 5.03 -12.94
N ARG A 804 -17.04 4.85 -14.10
CA ARG A 804 -16.77 3.52 -14.68
C ARG A 804 -15.96 2.68 -13.69
N LYS A 805 -16.38 1.44 -13.43
CA LYS A 805 -15.68 0.49 -12.57
C LYS A 805 -14.97 -0.59 -13.38
N LEU A 806 -13.77 -0.96 -12.95
CA LEU A 806 -12.98 -2.06 -13.50
C LEU A 806 -12.48 -2.94 -12.35
N HIS A 807 -12.27 -4.23 -12.60
CA HIS A 807 -11.64 -5.15 -11.66
C HIS A 807 -10.19 -5.42 -12.08
N LEU A 808 -9.26 -5.42 -11.13
CA LEU A 808 -7.86 -5.78 -11.34
C LEU A 808 -7.52 -7.07 -10.60
N HIS A 809 -7.03 -8.05 -11.36
CA HIS A 809 -6.46 -9.28 -10.84
C HIS A 809 -4.97 -9.37 -11.21
N GLY A 810 -4.10 -9.12 -10.23
CA GLY A 810 -2.64 -9.16 -10.37
C GLY A 810 -2.03 -10.33 -9.58
N TYR A 811 -0.96 -10.94 -10.07
CA TYR A 811 -0.20 -11.94 -9.32
C TYR A 811 1.31 -11.89 -9.58
N LYS A 812 2.11 -12.10 -8.52
CA LYS A 812 3.57 -12.26 -8.57
C LYS A 812 3.88 -13.74 -8.35
N LEU A 813 4.57 -14.37 -9.30
CA LEU A 813 4.82 -15.82 -9.31
C LEU A 813 6.24 -16.14 -8.80
N VAL A 814 6.33 -16.97 -7.77
CA VAL A 814 7.58 -17.37 -7.10
C VAL A 814 7.76 -18.89 -7.15
N ASN A 815 8.81 -19.37 -7.82
CA ASN A 815 9.07 -20.81 -8.06
C ASN A 815 10.56 -21.18 -7.90
N THR A 816 10.88 -22.49 -8.05
CA THR A 816 12.22 -23.05 -7.74
C THR A 816 13.38 -22.53 -8.58
N LYS A 817 13.13 -21.74 -9.64
CA LYS A 817 14.17 -21.02 -10.41
C LYS A 817 14.94 -20.01 -9.54
N ALA A 818 14.36 -19.62 -8.41
CA ALA A 818 14.96 -18.86 -7.32
C ALA A 818 16.16 -19.54 -6.60
N PHE A 819 16.36 -20.85 -6.73
CA PHE A 819 17.33 -21.61 -5.93
C PHE A 819 18.75 -21.04 -5.97
N LEU A 820 19.27 -20.64 -4.81
CA LEU A 820 20.57 -19.96 -4.62
C LEU A 820 20.82 -18.75 -5.56
N ASN A 821 19.77 -18.12 -6.09
CA ASN A 821 19.87 -17.03 -7.06
C ASN A 821 19.11 -15.76 -6.60
N PRO A 822 19.76 -14.88 -5.81
CA PRO A 822 19.13 -13.67 -5.28
C PRO A 822 18.56 -12.72 -6.35
N ALA A 823 19.16 -12.68 -7.54
CA ALA A 823 18.69 -11.83 -8.64
C ALA A 823 17.37 -12.35 -9.25
N GLU A 824 17.17 -13.67 -9.30
CA GLU A 824 15.91 -14.26 -9.75
C GLU A 824 14.81 -14.14 -8.69
N ILE A 825 15.15 -14.27 -7.40
CA ILE A 825 14.20 -13.93 -6.31
C ILE A 825 13.74 -12.48 -6.44
N TRP A 826 14.68 -11.54 -6.58
CA TRP A 826 14.35 -10.13 -6.78
C TRP A 826 13.43 -9.95 -7.99
N ARG A 827 13.75 -10.56 -9.13
CA ARG A 827 12.90 -10.50 -10.34
C ARG A 827 11.49 -11.05 -10.10
N GLN A 828 11.36 -12.16 -9.37
CA GLN A 828 10.07 -12.80 -9.08
C GLN A 828 9.23 -11.99 -8.07
N THR A 829 9.81 -11.48 -6.99
CA THR A 829 9.08 -10.70 -5.96
C THR A 829 8.77 -9.26 -6.38
N THR A 830 9.41 -8.76 -7.45
CA THR A 830 9.16 -7.41 -8.01
C THR A 830 8.37 -7.40 -9.32
N THR A 831 8.03 -8.54 -9.93
CA THR A 831 7.27 -8.61 -11.19
C THR A 831 5.82 -9.02 -10.93
N LEU A 832 4.86 -8.19 -11.34
CA LEU A 832 3.41 -8.46 -11.25
C LEU A 832 2.82 -8.63 -12.65
N TYR A 833 2.20 -9.78 -12.92
CA TYR A 833 1.36 -10.00 -14.09
C TYR A 833 -0.05 -9.49 -13.79
N VAL A 834 -0.63 -8.66 -14.67
CA VAL A 834 -1.90 -7.95 -14.42
C VAL A 834 -2.94 -8.27 -15.50
N LYS A 835 -4.12 -8.73 -15.08
CA LYS A 835 -5.36 -8.83 -15.87
C LYS A 835 -6.33 -7.76 -15.38
N ILE A 836 -6.98 -7.04 -16.30
CA ILE A 836 -8.06 -6.08 -15.99
C ILE A 836 -9.34 -6.54 -16.71
N THR A 837 -10.45 -6.56 -16.00
CA THR A 837 -11.78 -6.92 -16.52
C THR A 837 -12.85 -5.88 -16.20
N GLU A 838 -13.96 -5.96 -16.90
CA GLU A 838 -15.14 -5.11 -16.71
C GLU A 838 -16.27 -5.93 -16.06
N PRO A 839 -16.62 -5.71 -14.78
CA PRO A 839 -17.56 -6.56 -14.04
C PRO A 839 -18.96 -6.66 -14.64
N GLU A 840 -19.40 -5.61 -15.35
CA GLU A 840 -20.73 -5.50 -15.94
C GLU A 840 -20.82 -6.19 -17.33
N ALA A 841 -19.71 -6.71 -17.86
CA ALA A 841 -19.59 -7.26 -19.21
C ALA A 841 -19.05 -8.70 -19.22
N ASP A 842 -19.62 -9.57 -18.38
CA ASP A 842 -19.32 -11.02 -18.29
C ASP A 842 -17.82 -11.32 -18.14
N ASP A 843 -17.15 -10.53 -17.29
CA ASP A 843 -15.71 -10.56 -17.00
C ASP A 843 -14.80 -10.40 -18.26
N LYS A 844 -15.29 -9.71 -19.31
CA LYS A 844 -14.52 -9.38 -20.53
C LYS A 844 -13.18 -8.75 -20.16
N VAL A 845 -12.11 -9.29 -20.73
CA VAL A 845 -10.75 -8.79 -20.53
C VAL A 845 -10.58 -7.47 -21.28
N VAL A 846 -10.41 -6.38 -20.53
CA VAL A 846 -10.17 -5.03 -21.06
C VAL A 846 -8.68 -4.80 -21.33
N GLY A 847 -7.81 -5.44 -20.55
CA GLY A 847 -6.37 -5.34 -20.76
C GLY A 847 -5.52 -6.33 -19.99
N ARG A 848 -4.25 -6.47 -20.44
CA ARG A 848 -3.21 -7.27 -19.78
C ARG A 848 -1.84 -6.60 -19.89
N GLY A 849 -0.97 -6.86 -18.92
CA GLY A 849 0.43 -6.45 -18.99
C GLY A 849 1.24 -6.83 -17.76
N ILE A 850 2.40 -6.18 -17.62
CA ILE A 850 3.37 -6.47 -16.57
C ILE A 850 3.83 -5.16 -15.92
N LEU A 851 3.80 -5.14 -14.59
CA LEU A 851 4.32 -4.04 -13.75
C LEU A 851 5.53 -4.51 -12.95
N HIS A 852 6.44 -3.58 -12.63
CA HIS A 852 7.64 -3.83 -11.84
C HIS A 852 7.80 -2.83 -10.69
N VAL A 853 8.32 -3.28 -9.55
CA VAL A 853 8.83 -2.40 -8.48
C VAL A 853 10.20 -1.88 -8.92
N GLN A 854 10.44 -0.56 -8.94
CA GLN A 854 11.76 -0.03 -9.24
C GLN A 854 12.67 -0.04 -7.99
N HIS A 855 14.00 0.02 -8.20
CA HIS A 855 14.97 0.03 -7.10
C HIS A 855 14.88 1.30 -6.22
N SER A 856 14.48 2.43 -6.80
CA SER A 856 14.09 3.66 -6.08
C SER A 856 12.89 3.41 -5.18
N ASP A 857 11.82 2.89 -5.78
CA ASP A 857 10.50 2.75 -5.20
C ASP A 857 10.54 1.76 -4.03
N PHE A 858 11.29 0.66 -4.16
CA PHE A 858 11.51 -0.29 -3.06
C PHE A 858 12.29 0.33 -1.89
N LYS A 859 13.27 1.20 -2.15
CA LYS A 859 14.01 1.93 -1.10
C LYS A 859 13.11 2.93 -0.37
N GLN A 860 12.12 3.49 -1.04
CA GLN A 860 11.10 4.37 -0.47
C GLN A 860 10.05 3.56 0.32
N GLN A 861 9.54 2.45 -0.25
CA GLN A 861 8.68 1.46 0.40
C GLN A 861 9.25 1.00 1.75
N MET A 862 10.54 0.67 1.84
CA MET A 862 11.19 0.29 3.09
C MET A 862 11.17 1.37 4.19
N GLN A 863 10.95 2.65 3.85
CA GLN A 863 10.78 3.75 4.82
C GLN A 863 9.32 3.96 5.26
N THR A 864 8.36 3.41 4.50
CA THR A 864 6.93 3.48 4.80
C THR A 864 6.46 2.46 5.82
N PHE A 865 7.16 1.32 5.96
CA PHE A 865 6.82 0.26 6.90
C PHE A 865 6.54 0.80 8.31
N ARG A 866 5.29 0.58 8.76
CA ARG A 866 4.81 0.84 10.12
C ARG A 866 4.25 -0.45 10.72
N ILE A 867 4.39 -0.54 12.03
CA ILE A 867 3.77 -1.58 12.85
C ILE A 867 3.04 -0.87 13.98
N GLU A 868 1.75 -1.18 14.09
CA GLU A 868 0.82 -0.57 15.05
C GLU A 868 0.78 -1.42 16.33
N GLY A 869 0.19 -0.89 17.40
CA GLY A 869 0.15 -1.51 18.74
C GLY A 869 0.73 -0.62 19.85
N SER A 870 0.30 -0.85 21.09
CA SER A 870 0.56 0.03 22.24
C SER A 870 2.04 0.30 22.57
N SER A 871 2.87 -0.75 22.70
CA SER A 871 4.22 -0.63 23.27
C SER A 871 5.36 -0.74 22.25
N ARG A 872 6.49 -0.06 22.52
CA ARG A 872 7.71 -0.14 21.68
C ARG A 872 8.23 -1.57 21.53
N TRP A 873 8.12 -2.39 22.59
CA TRP A 873 8.54 -3.80 22.57
C TRP A 873 7.59 -4.70 21.76
N ALA A 874 6.28 -4.49 21.85
CA ALA A 874 5.31 -5.20 21.01
C ALA A 874 5.56 -4.91 19.51
N ARG A 875 5.76 -3.64 19.14
CA ARG A 875 6.11 -3.26 17.76
C ARG A 875 7.37 -3.97 17.26
N LEU A 876 8.43 -4.04 18.09
CA LEU A 876 9.68 -4.70 17.71
C LEU A 876 9.53 -6.22 17.58
N GLY A 877 8.82 -6.87 18.51
CA GLY A 877 8.54 -8.31 18.46
C GLY A 877 7.66 -8.71 17.28
N SER A 878 6.66 -7.90 16.95
CA SER A 878 5.79 -8.12 15.81
C SER A 878 6.49 -7.81 14.47
N ALA A 879 7.44 -6.88 14.43
CA ALA A 879 8.35 -6.70 13.29
C ALA A 879 9.13 -7.99 13.01
N ALA A 880 9.77 -8.53 14.05
CA ALA A 880 10.53 -9.77 13.93
C ALA A 880 9.64 -10.92 13.45
N LYS A 881 8.42 -11.07 13.97
CA LYS A 881 7.46 -12.08 13.50
C LYS A 881 7.11 -11.95 12.01
N PHE A 882 6.74 -10.75 11.55
CA PHE A 882 6.37 -10.53 10.14
C PHE A 882 7.56 -10.76 9.21
N PHE A 883 8.72 -10.16 9.48
CA PHE A 883 9.91 -10.35 8.65
C PHE A 883 10.44 -11.79 8.69
N MET A 884 10.37 -12.48 9.84
CA MET A 884 10.77 -13.88 9.95
C MET A 884 9.78 -14.82 9.25
N TYR A 885 8.47 -14.54 9.28
CA TYR A 885 7.48 -15.28 8.49
C TYR A 885 7.73 -15.09 6.99
N PHE A 886 7.84 -13.85 6.52
CA PHE A 886 8.07 -13.53 5.11
C PHE A 886 9.40 -14.11 4.60
N ALA A 887 10.48 -14.00 5.39
CA ALA A 887 11.75 -14.65 5.11
C ALA A 887 11.62 -16.18 5.09
N ARG A 888 10.88 -16.80 6.03
CA ARG A 888 10.64 -18.25 6.03
C ARG A 888 9.95 -18.69 4.74
N GLN A 889 8.87 -18.02 4.32
CA GLN A 889 8.19 -18.37 3.06
C GLN A 889 9.12 -18.21 1.85
N LEU A 890 9.93 -17.14 1.78
CA LEU A 890 10.95 -16.99 0.71
C LEU A 890 12.12 -17.99 0.81
N THR A 891 12.43 -18.55 1.98
CA THR A 891 13.44 -19.63 2.08
C THR A 891 12.95 -20.96 1.50
N VAL A 892 11.63 -21.20 1.39
CA VAL A 892 11.10 -22.45 0.81
C VAL A 892 11.50 -22.65 -0.66
N PRO A 893 11.38 -21.65 -1.57
CA PRO A 893 11.92 -21.75 -2.93
C PRO A 893 13.43 -21.46 -3.01
N PHE A 894 14.00 -20.59 -2.16
CA PHE A 894 15.44 -20.29 -2.19
C PHE A 894 16.33 -21.48 -1.80
N LEU A 895 15.84 -22.31 -0.87
CA LEU A 895 16.51 -23.50 -0.33
C LEU A 895 15.71 -24.78 -0.65
N SER A 896 15.02 -24.81 -1.79
CA SER A 896 14.16 -25.91 -2.26
C SER A 896 14.73 -27.32 -1.96
N THR A 897 15.97 -27.56 -2.38
CA THR A 897 16.73 -28.83 -2.26
C THR A 897 17.11 -29.22 -0.83
N MET A 898 17.08 -28.29 0.13
CA MET A 898 17.38 -28.56 1.55
C MET A 898 16.14 -28.99 2.35
N GLY A 899 14.94 -28.92 1.75
CA GLY A 899 13.70 -29.37 2.35
C GLY A 899 13.59 -30.90 2.51
N ARG A 900 12.45 -31.35 3.05
CA ARG A 900 12.12 -32.78 3.14
C ARG A 900 11.86 -33.33 1.73
N LEU A 901 12.44 -34.49 1.43
CA LEU A 901 12.22 -35.21 0.17
C LEU A 901 10.74 -35.63 0.03
N GLN A 902 10.21 -35.49 -1.19
CA GLN A 902 8.87 -35.91 -1.58
C GLN A 902 8.90 -37.32 -2.17
N TRP A 903 7.94 -38.15 -1.75
CA TRP A 903 7.81 -39.56 -2.12
C TRP A 903 6.50 -39.77 -2.92
N PRO A 904 6.37 -40.86 -3.69
CA PRO A 904 5.16 -41.15 -4.45
C PRO A 904 3.90 -41.31 -3.58
N GLU A 905 2.75 -40.87 -4.09
CA GLU A 905 1.45 -40.94 -3.42
C GLU A 905 0.59 -42.12 -3.90
N SER A 906 -0.16 -42.71 -2.97
CA SER A 906 -0.90 -43.97 -3.17
C SER A 906 -2.20 -43.83 -3.97
N GLU A 907 -2.81 -42.66 -3.99
CA GLU A 907 -4.06 -42.37 -4.70
C GLU A 907 -3.82 -41.39 -5.85
N VAL A 908 -4.63 -41.47 -6.92
CA VAL A 908 -4.59 -40.55 -8.09
C VAL A 908 -5.94 -39.87 -8.17
N ASN A 909 -5.98 -38.54 -8.09
CA ASN A 909 -7.24 -37.87 -7.77
C ASN A 909 -8.10 -37.55 -9.02
N SER A 910 -8.86 -38.55 -9.45
CA SER A 910 -10.18 -38.48 -10.12
C SER A 910 -10.43 -37.62 -11.37
N ALA A 911 -9.47 -36.84 -11.90
CA ALA A 911 -9.62 -36.05 -13.13
C ALA A 911 -9.24 -36.83 -14.43
N CYS A 912 -8.61 -38.00 -14.31
CA CYS A 912 -8.00 -38.74 -15.42
C CYS A 912 -8.99 -39.33 -16.43
N ARG A 913 -8.84 -38.99 -17.71
CA ARG A 913 -9.46 -39.73 -18.83
C ARG A 913 -8.59 -40.91 -19.25
N VAL A 914 -8.72 -42.03 -18.54
CA VAL A 914 -7.96 -43.26 -18.84
C VAL A 914 -8.29 -43.77 -20.24
N THR A 915 -7.29 -43.80 -21.14
CA THR A 915 -7.44 -44.26 -22.53
C THR A 915 -7.47 -45.79 -22.59
N ALA A 916 -8.61 -46.39 -22.21
CA ALA A 916 -8.78 -47.84 -22.18
C ALA A 916 -8.47 -48.51 -23.55
N PRO A 917 -7.72 -49.63 -23.57
CA PRO A 917 -7.31 -50.28 -24.81
C PRO A 917 -8.41 -51.16 -25.43
N SER A 918 -8.46 -51.22 -26.77
CA SER A 918 -9.29 -52.18 -27.51
C SER A 918 -8.84 -53.61 -27.26
N GLN A 919 -7.52 -53.85 -27.19
CA GLN A 919 -6.93 -55.17 -27.05
C GLN A 919 -5.55 -55.10 -26.37
N VAL A 920 -5.23 -56.13 -25.57
CA VAL A 920 -3.89 -56.37 -25.04
C VAL A 920 -3.44 -57.75 -25.51
N VAL A 921 -2.21 -57.86 -26.01
CA VAL A 921 -1.64 -59.05 -26.63
C VAL A 921 -0.29 -59.37 -25.99
N GLN A 922 -0.10 -60.61 -25.55
CA GLN A 922 1.23 -61.11 -25.20
C GLN A 922 1.93 -61.59 -26.48
N LEU A 923 3.09 -61.00 -26.76
CA LEU A 923 3.99 -61.40 -27.83
C LEU A 923 5.08 -62.32 -27.29
N VAL A 924 5.61 -63.18 -28.15
CA VAL A 924 6.76 -64.04 -27.87
C VAL A 924 7.82 -63.77 -28.95
N ALA A 925 9.00 -63.35 -28.54
CA ALA A 925 10.15 -63.14 -29.41
C ALA A 925 10.79 -64.48 -29.82
N THR A 926 11.67 -64.47 -30.82
CA THR A 926 12.32 -65.68 -31.35
C THR A 926 13.23 -66.39 -30.36
N ASP A 927 13.62 -65.72 -29.28
CA ASP A 927 14.39 -66.24 -28.15
C ASP A 927 13.51 -66.63 -26.94
N GLY A 928 12.19 -66.68 -27.12
CA GLY A 928 11.21 -67.12 -26.10
C GLY A 928 10.79 -66.03 -25.10
N VAL A 929 11.43 -64.85 -25.13
CA VAL A 929 11.09 -63.73 -24.24
C VAL A 929 9.68 -63.23 -24.52
N LYS A 930 8.92 -62.96 -23.45
CA LYS A 930 7.52 -62.53 -23.52
C LYS A 930 7.40 -61.03 -23.25
N THR A 931 6.76 -60.33 -24.18
CA THR A 931 6.50 -58.88 -24.10
C THR A 931 5.01 -58.58 -24.32
N THR A 932 4.58 -57.35 -24.04
CA THR A 932 3.18 -56.94 -24.15
C THR A 932 3.01 -55.87 -25.21
N MET A 933 2.02 -56.04 -26.09
CA MET A 933 1.59 -55.03 -27.04
C MET A 933 0.12 -54.65 -26.76
N VAL A 934 -0.18 -53.37 -26.88
CA VAL A 934 -1.51 -52.79 -26.63
C VAL A 934 -2.03 -52.17 -27.92
N MET A 935 -3.33 -52.24 -28.18
CA MET A 935 -3.97 -51.75 -29.40
C MET A 935 -5.21 -50.91 -29.07
N TRP A 936 -5.41 -49.82 -29.83
CA TRP A 936 -6.60 -48.99 -29.80
C TRP A 936 -7.12 -48.71 -31.22
N ASP A 937 -8.42 -48.94 -31.42
CA ASP A 937 -9.12 -48.62 -32.68
C ASP A 937 -9.39 -47.12 -32.84
N PRO A 938 -9.51 -46.59 -34.07
CA PRO A 938 -9.78 -45.18 -34.34
C PRO A 938 -11.10 -44.69 -33.72
N LEU A 939 -11.23 -43.37 -33.56
CA LEU A 939 -12.41 -42.70 -32.98
C LEU A 939 -13.34 -42.08 -34.05
N LYS A 940 -12.99 -42.22 -35.33
CA LYS A 940 -13.70 -41.60 -36.46
C LYS A 940 -15.01 -42.36 -36.76
N SER A 941 -16.14 -41.67 -36.68
CA SER A 941 -17.48 -42.27 -36.84
C SER A 941 -17.61 -43.13 -38.10
N GLY A 942 -18.01 -44.39 -37.93
CA GLY A 942 -18.14 -45.38 -38.99
C GLY A 942 -17.02 -46.43 -39.06
N MET A 943 -15.85 -46.18 -38.43
CA MET A 943 -14.76 -47.16 -38.36
C MET A 943 -14.86 -48.04 -37.12
N GLY A 944 -15.47 -49.22 -37.26
CA GLY A 944 -15.52 -50.25 -36.21
C GLY A 944 -14.24 -51.11 -36.13
N SER A 945 -14.18 -52.04 -35.17
CA SER A 945 -13.02 -52.94 -34.99
C SER A 945 -12.76 -53.90 -36.18
N SER A 946 -13.69 -53.98 -37.13
CA SER A 946 -13.59 -54.72 -38.40
C SER A 946 -13.18 -53.87 -39.60
N SER A 947 -13.14 -52.53 -39.51
CA SER A 947 -12.79 -51.69 -40.67
C SER A 947 -11.28 -51.64 -40.91
N THR A 948 -10.90 -51.56 -42.18
CA THR A 948 -9.57 -51.16 -42.63
C THR A 948 -9.30 -49.72 -42.21
N ALA A 949 -8.16 -49.50 -41.56
CA ALA A 949 -7.73 -48.18 -41.07
C ALA A 949 -6.20 -48.11 -41.15
N PRO A 950 -5.59 -46.93 -41.40
CA PRO A 950 -4.15 -46.80 -41.46
C PRO A 950 -3.51 -47.06 -40.08
N VAL A 951 -2.33 -47.68 -40.07
CA VAL A 951 -1.75 -48.30 -38.87
C VAL A 951 -0.44 -47.64 -38.46
N ILE A 952 -0.34 -47.29 -37.18
CA ILE A 952 0.89 -46.75 -36.56
C ILE A 952 1.32 -47.68 -35.41
N LEU A 953 2.60 -48.06 -35.39
CA LEU A 953 3.24 -48.77 -34.28
C LEU A 953 4.11 -47.80 -33.46
N PHE A 954 3.72 -47.58 -32.21
CA PHE A 954 4.47 -46.83 -31.21
C PHE A 954 5.43 -47.76 -30.46
N ILE A 955 6.67 -47.28 -30.22
CA ILE A 955 7.72 -47.99 -29.49
C ILE A 955 8.35 -47.01 -28.47
N PRO A 956 8.17 -47.23 -27.15
CA PRO A 956 8.59 -46.31 -26.10
C PRO A 956 10.09 -46.45 -25.79
N GLY A 957 10.57 -45.67 -24.81
CA GLY A 957 11.97 -45.69 -24.37
C GLY A 957 12.32 -46.82 -23.38
N ALA A 958 13.52 -46.74 -22.81
CA ALA A 958 13.90 -47.58 -21.68
C ALA A 958 13.14 -47.15 -20.41
N ALA A 959 12.88 -48.10 -19.50
CA ALA A 959 12.19 -47.87 -18.22
C ALA A 959 10.77 -47.29 -18.28
N VAL A 960 10.18 -47.09 -19.46
CA VAL A 960 8.79 -46.64 -19.68
C VAL A 960 7.97 -47.69 -20.42
N ASP A 961 6.65 -47.59 -20.39
CA ASP A 961 5.71 -48.45 -21.15
C ASP A 961 4.79 -47.62 -22.06
N TYR A 962 3.73 -48.24 -22.59
CA TYR A 962 2.75 -47.61 -23.46
C TYR A 962 2.06 -46.38 -22.85
N THR A 963 2.02 -46.25 -21.52
CA THR A 963 1.48 -45.06 -20.85
C THR A 963 2.23 -43.77 -21.18
N MET A 964 3.48 -43.84 -21.66
CA MET A 964 4.23 -42.69 -22.17
C MET A 964 3.52 -41.99 -23.36
N PHE A 965 2.78 -42.75 -24.18
CA PHE A 965 1.98 -42.21 -25.29
C PHE A 965 0.48 -42.10 -24.96
N ALA A 966 0.00 -42.90 -23.99
CA ALA A 966 -1.40 -42.96 -23.53
C ALA A 966 -1.61 -42.27 -22.17
N LEU A 967 -0.82 -41.22 -21.87
CA LEU A 967 -0.72 -40.62 -20.55
C LEU A 967 -2.09 -40.05 -20.09
N PRO A 968 -2.62 -40.45 -18.92
CA PRO A 968 -3.99 -40.12 -18.51
C PRO A 968 -4.13 -38.76 -17.80
N THR A 969 -3.00 -38.15 -17.41
CA THR A 969 -2.89 -36.90 -16.64
C THR A 969 -2.82 -35.65 -17.51
N ILE A 970 -2.71 -35.78 -18.83
CA ILE A 970 -2.68 -34.65 -19.78
C ILE A 970 -3.95 -34.64 -20.64
N GLU A 971 -4.44 -33.46 -20.99
CA GLU A 971 -5.70 -33.22 -21.69
C GLU A 971 -5.84 -34.06 -22.99
N LYS A 972 -4.77 -34.09 -23.78
CA LYS A 972 -4.74 -34.78 -25.08
C LYS A 972 -3.41 -35.52 -25.28
N ASN A 973 -3.40 -36.81 -24.96
CA ASN A 973 -2.25 -37.69 -25.19
C ASN A 973 -2.12 -38.13 -26.66
N ALA A 974 -0.94 -38.64 -27.03
CA ALA A 974 -0.62 -39.00 -28.41
C ALA A 974 -1.55 -40.09 -28.97
N ILE A 975 -1.83 -41.15 -28.20
CA ILE A 975 -2.74 -42.22 -28.62
C ILE A 975 -4.13 -41.66 -28.95
N THR A 976 -4.67 -40.78 -28.12
CA THR A 976 -5.97 -40.13 -28.38
C THR A 976 -5.92 -39.26 -29.64
N TYR A 977 -4.87 -38.44 -29.79
CA TYR A 977 -4.66 -37.56 -30.95
C TYR A 977 -4.65 -38.33 -32.29
N PHE A 978 -3.88 -39.42 -32.39
CA PHE A 978 -3.81 -40.21 -33.64
C PHE A 978 -5.08 -41.03 -33.92
N ARG A 979 -5.81 -41.44 -32.88
CA ARG A 979 -7.11 -42.12 -33.05
C ARG A 979 -8.21 -41.20 -33.56
N GLU A 980 -8.22 -39.92 -33.13
CA GLU A 980 -9.12 -38.90 -33.67
C GLU A 980 -8.85 -38.62 -35.15
N ALA A 981 -7.57 -38.58 -35.55
CA ALA A 981 -7.17 -38.47 -36.97
C ALA A 981 -7.60 -39.69 -37.81
N GLY A 982 -7.94 -40.82 -37.18
CA GLY A 982 -8.49 -42.02 -37.83
C GLY A 982 -7.52 -43.20 -37.93
N TYR A 983 -6.38 -43.17 -37.23
CA TYR A 983 -5.41 -44.25 -37.24
C TYR A 983 -5.72 -45.32 -36.17
N ARG A 984 -5.44 -46.58 -36.50
CA ARG A 984 -5.35 -47.68 -35.51
C ARG A 984 -3.95 -47.65 -34.91
N ALA A 985 -3.88 -47.48 -33.59
CA ALA A 985 -2.62 -47.35 -32.87
C ALA A 985 -2.28 -48.66 -32.16
N TYR A 986 -1.08 -49.18 -32.41
CA TYR A 986 -0.45 -50.25 -31.63
C TYR A 986 0.69 -49.66 -30.81
N CYS A 987 0.94 -50.14 -29.59
CA CYS A 987 2.13 -49.79 -28.81
C CYS A 987 2.77 -51.04 -28.20
N LEU A 988 4.02 -51.30 -28.56
CA LEU A 988 4.83 -52.37 -27.97
C LEU A 988 5.44 -51.89 -26.64
N THR A 989 5.48 -52.74 -25.61
CA THR A 989 6.35 -52.57 -24.44
C THR A 989 7.43 -53.64 -24.49
N HIS A 990 8.61 -53.28 -25.01
CA HIS A 990 9.75 -54.18 -25.22
C HIS A 990 10.50 -54.48 -23.92
N ARG A 991 11.40 -55.48 -23.93
CA ARG A 991 12.08 -56.02 -22.74
C ARG A 991 13.01 -55.06 -21.96
N VAL A 992 13.26 -53.86 -22.49
CA VAL A 992 14.06 -52.79 -21.82
C VAL A 992 13.17 -51.62 -21.37
N GLY A 993 11.89 -51.61 -21.78
CA GLY A 993 10.86 -50.78 -21.19
C GLY A 993 10.42 -51.30 -19.80
N ARG A 994 9.36 -50.70 -19.26
CA ARG A 994 8.82 -51.01 -17.93
C ARG A 994 8.12 -52.37 -17.89
N THR A 995 8.91 -53.43 -17.75
CA THR A 995 8.48 -54.84 -17.70
C THR A 995 9.16 -55.58 -16.55
N VAL A 996 8.61 -56.73 -16.14
CA VAL A 996 9.27 -57.62 -15.16
C VAL A 996 10.59 -58.20 -15.71
N VAL A 997 10.63 -58.45 -17.03
CA VAL A 997 11.77 -59.03 -17.77
C VAL A 997 12.98 -58.08 -17.80
N ALA A 998 12.78 -56.75 -17.73
CA ALA A 998 13.87 -55.78 -17.76
C ALA A 998 14.93 -55.98 -16.66
N ARG A 999 14.57 -56.64 -15.56
CA ARG A 999 15.48 -57.01 -14.46
C ARG A 999 16.52 -58.07 -14.84
N GLU A 1000 16.31 -58.82 -15.92
CA GLU A 1000 17.19 -59.90 -16.39
C GLU A 1000 18.46 -59.42 -17.11
N GLY A 1001 18.58 -58.11 -17.42
CA GLY A 1001 19.81 -57.54 -17.97
C GLY A 1001 19.91 -57.49 -19.51
N HIS A 1002 18.80 -57.65 -20.22
CA HIS A 1002 18.71 -57.44 -21.68
C HIS A 1002 19.14 -56.03 -22.10
N THR A 1003 19.70 -55.86 -23.31
CA THR A 1003 20.12 -54.57 -23.87
C THR A 1003 19.16 -54.09 -24.98
N PRO A 1004 19.25 -52.82 -25.43
CA PRO A 1004 18.49 -52.35 -26.59
C PRO A 1004 18.76 -53.13 -27.88
N TYR A 1005 19.91 -53.81 -28.01
CA TYR A 1005 20.14 -54.73 -29.12
C TYR A 1005 19.27 -55.98 -29.03
N ASP A 1006 19.02 -56.53 -27.84
CA ASP A 1006 18.12 -57.69 -27.68
C ASP A 1006 16.66 -57.32 -27.96
N ALA A 1007 16.25 -56.12 -27.58
CA ALA A 1007 14.89 -55.60 -27.78
C ALA A 1007 14.44 -55.53 -29.26
N ARG A 1008 15.36 -55.57 -30.23
CA ARG A 1008 15.02 -55.63 -31.67
C ARG A 1008 14.20 -56.88 -32.03
N LEU A 1009 14.36 -57.98 -31.28
CA LEU A 1009 13.59 -59.21 -31.46
C LEU A 1009 12.12 -59.03 -31.07
N ASP A 1010 11.84 -58.20 -30.06
CA ASP A 1010 10.48 -57.85 -29.64
C ASP A 1010 9.80 -56.98 -30.72
N ILE A 1011 10.55 -56.06 -31.33
CA ILE A 1011 10.07 -55.21 -32.43
C ILE A 1011 9.76 -56.03 -33.68
N HIS A 1012 10.63 -56.99 -34.05
CA HIS A 1012 10.36 -57.94 -35.13
C HIS A 1012 9.09 -58.77 -34.85
N ALA A 1013 8.93 -59.29 -33.63
CA ALA A 1013 7.73 -60.05 -33.23
C ALA A 1013 6.44 -59.20 -33.28
N ALA A 1014 6.51 -57.93 -32.85
CA ALA A 1014 5.39 -56.99 -32.94
C ALA A 1014 5.01 -56.69 -34.39
N LEU A 1015 5.99 -56.41 -35.26
CA LEU A 1015 5.73 -56.16 -36.68
C LEU A 1015 5.16 -57.40 -37.38
N ALA A 1016 5.68 -58.60 -37.11
CA ALA A 1016 5.14 -59.84 -37.63
C ALA A 1016 3.68 -60.06 -37.19
N HIS A 1017 3.34 -59.74 -35.93
CA HIS A 1017 1.99 -59.83 -35.41
C HIS A 1017 1.03 -58.80 -36.04
N VAL A 1018 1.40 -57.52 -36.07
CA VAL A 1018 0.59 -56.44 -36.67
C VAL A 1018 0.33 -56.73 -38.15
N ARG A 1019 1.35 -57.11 -38.91
CA ARG A 1019 1.20 -57.44 -40.34
C ARG A 1019 0.34 -58.67 -40.59
N LYS A 1020 0.35 -59.65 -39.69
CA LYS A 1020 -0.55 -60.82 -39.73
C LYS A 1020 -2.01 -60.44 -39.44
N LEU A 1021 -2.27 -59.62 -38.42
CA LEU A 1021 -3.62 -59.17 -38.09
C LEU A 1021 -4.21 -58.27 -39.18
N GLU A 1022 -3.46 -57.27 -39.64
CA GLU A 1022 -3.98 -56.28 -40.58
C GLU A 1022 -4.04 -56.82 -42.02
N GLY A 1023 -3.15 -57.73 -42.43
CA GLY A 1023 -3.30 -58.48 -43.68
C GLY A 1023 -4.55 -59.37 -43.70
N ALA A 1024 -4.89 -59.98 -42.56
CA ALA A 1024 -6.16 -60.71 -42.41
C ALA A 1024 -7.40 -59.79 -42.40
N ARG A 1025 -7.24 -58.50 -42.12
CA ARG A 1025 -8.30 -57.48 -42.20
C ARG A 1025 -8.44 -56.85 -43.60
N SER A 1026 -7.37 -56.76 -44.38
CA SER A 1026 -7.37 -56.11 -45.70
C SER A 1026 -7.57 -57.06 -46.89
N GLN A 1027 -7.35 -58.37 -46.72
CA GLN A 1027 -7.34 -59.38 -47.81
C GLN A 1027 -6.24 -59.18 -48.88
N GLU A 1028 -5.34 -58.22 -48.70
CA GLU A 1028 -4.21 -57.93 -49.58
C GLU A 1028 -2.86 -58.40 -49.00
N SER A 1029 -1.78 -58.18 -49.75
CA SER A 1029 -0.41 -58.39 -49.27
C SER A 1029 -0.17 -57.73 -47.90
N PRO A 1030 0.49 -58.40 -46.94
CA PRO A 1030 0.61 -57.92 -45.56
C PRO A 1030 1.24 -56.51 -45.51
N PRO A 1031 0.56 -55.51 -44.91
CA PRO A 1031 0.85 -54.10 -45.14
C PRO A 1031 2.23 -53.66 -44.63
N LYS A 1032 2.76 -52.56 -45.18
CA LYS A 1032 3.92 -51.87 -44.59
C LYS A 1032 3.46 -51.02 -43.41
N VAL A 1033 4.18 -51.05 -42.30
CA VAL A 1033 3.79 -50.38 -41.03
C VAL A 1033 4.59 -49.09 -40.84
N TYR A 1034 3.94 -48.00 -40.43
CA TYR A 1034 4.62 -46.78 -40.01
C TYR A 1034 4.98 -46.86 -38.52
N ILE A 1035 6.21 -46.49 -38.15
CA ILE A 1035 6.70 -46.64 -36.78
C ILE A 1035 7.02 -45.29 -36.14
N VAL A 1036 6.56 -45.07 -34.92
CA VAL A 1036 6.98 -43.96 -34.05
C VAL A 1036 7.81 -44.55 -32.91
N ALA A 1037 9.14 -44.42 -32.99
CA ALA A 1037 10.06 -45.04 -32.04
C ALA A 1037 10.85 -43.99 -31.25
N HIS A 1038 10.90 -44.16 -29.92
CA HIS A 1038 11.48 -43.19 -29.00
C HIS A 1038 12.64 -43.78 -28.17
N CYS A 1039 13.70 -43.00 -27.95
CA CYS A 1039 14.83 -43.35 -27.07
C CYS A 1039 15.37 -44.77 -27.34
N ALA A 1040 15.40 -45.65 -26.34
CA ALA A 1040 15.91 -47.02 -26.47
C ALA A 1040 15.11 -47.89 -27.45
N GLY A 1041 13.80 -47.64 -27.65
CA GLY A 1041 13.02 -48.28 -28.70
C GLY A 1041 13.45 -47.85 -30.12
N SER A 1042 13.92 -46.61 -30.27
CA SER A 1042 14.49 -46.10 -31.52
C SER A 1042 15.89 -46.65 -31.79
N LEU A 1043 16.72 -46.76 -30.75
CA LEU A 1043 18.00 -47.48 -30.80
C LEU A 1043 17.78 -48.95 -31.23
N ALA A 1044 16.88 -49.66 -30.57
CA ALA A 1044 16.54 -51.06 -30.87
C ALA A 1044 16.02 -51.25 -32.32
N LEU A 1045 15.15 -50.35 -32.79
CA LEU A 1045 14.69 -50.33 -34.18
C LEU A 1045 15.87 -50.14 -35.15
N SER A 1046 16.77 -49.18 -34.87
CA SER A 1046 17.93 -48.94 -35.71
C SER A 1046 18.89 -50.14 -35.75
N CYS A 1047 19.11 -50.82 -34.63
CA CYS A 1047 19.88 -52.06 -34.57
C CYS A 1047 19.30 -53.14 -35.49
N GLY A 1048 17.98 -53.38 -35.41
CA GLY A 1048 17.31 -54.41 -36.21
C GLY A 1048 17.24 -54.12 -37.71
N LEU A 1049 17.19 -52.84 -38.10
CA LEU A 1049 17.25 -52.45 -39.52
C LEU A 1049 18.68 -52.50 -40.08
N LEU A 1050 19.68 -52.14 -39.26
CA LEU A 1050 21.09 -52.18 -39.66
C LEU A 1050 21.65 -53.60 -39.71
N ASP A 1051 21.31 -54.49 -38.77
CA ASP A 1051 21.75 -55.90 -38.79
C ASP A 1051 20.91 -56.79 -39.72
N GLY A 1052 19.73 -56.33 -40.16
CA GLY A 1052 18.82 -57.04 -41.06
C GLY A 1052 17.79 -57.95 -40.38
N THR A 1053 17.74 -57.98 -39.04
CA THR A 1053 16.72 -58.72 -38.27
C THR A 1053 15.30 -58.23 -38.54
N ILE A 1054 15.14 -56.93 -38.86
CA ILE A 1054 13.88 -56.32 -39.24
C ILE A 1054 13.93 -56.04 -40.75
N PRO A 1055 13.17 -56.76 -41.60
CA PRO A 1055 13.17 -56.52 -43.03
C PRO A 1055 12.64 -55.13 -43.37
N THR A 1056 13.43 -54.38 -44.12
CA THR A 1056 13.16 -52.97 -44.46
C THR A 1056 11.90 -52.81 -45.31
N ASP A 1057 11.56 -53.82 -46.11
CA ASP A 1057 10.30 -53.90 -46.85
C ASP A 1057 9.04 -53.97 -45.98
N TRP A 1058 9.15 -54.20 -44.67
CA TRP A 1058 8.00 -54.18 -43.77
C TRP A 1058 7.67 -52.76 -43.28
N ILE A 1059 8.54 -51.78 -43.57
CA ILE A 1059 8.48 -50.41 -43.05
C ILE A 1059 7.87 -49.47 -44.09
N ARG A 1060 6.89 -48.66 -43.66
CA ARG A 1060 6.24 -47.61 -44.46
C ARG A 1060 6.96 -46.27 -44.31
N GLY A 1061 7.36 -45.95 -43.08
CA GLY A 1061 8.13 -44.77 -42.68
C GLY A 1061 8.41 -44.80 -41.18
N ILE A 1062 9.32 -43.95 -40.71
CA ILE A 1062 9.80 -43.92 -39.32
C ILE A 1062 9.78 -42.48 -38.77
N THR A 1063 9.20 -42.28 -37.60
CA THR A 1063 9.51 -41.13 -36.74
C THR A 1063 10.51 -41.56 -35.68
N ALA A 1064 11.76 -41.12 -35.80
CA ALA A 1064 12.84 -41.41 -34.87
C ALA A 1064 12.94 -40.30 -33.81
N SER A 1065 12.39 -40.56 -32.63
CA SER A 1065 12.25 -39.57 -31.55
C SER A 1065 13.43 -39.58 -30.58
N MET A 1066 14.06 -38.41 -30.45
CA MET A 1066 15.22 -38.06 -29.60
C MET A 1066 16.54 -38.74 -29.94
N VAL A 1067 16.56 -39.90 -30.59
CA VAL A 1067 17.76 -40.62 -31.04
C VAL A 1067 17.42 -41.61 -32.17
N PHE A 1068 18.45 -42.07 -32.90
CA PHE A 1068 18.37 -43.21 -33.83
C PHE A 1068 19.69 -44.01 -33.77
N MET A 1069 20.43 -44.15 -34.87
CA MET A 1069 21.65 -44.97 -34.94
C MET A 1069 22.92 -44.32 -34.38
N ASN A 1070 22.92 -43.01 -34.09
CA ASN A 1070 24.08 -42.27 -33.54
C ASN A 1070 23.78 -41.61 -32.18
N PRO A 1071 23.69 -42.38 -31.09
CA PRO A 1071 23.49 -41.82 -29.74
C PRO A 1071 24.66 -40.90 -29.35
N LYS A 1072 24.39 -39.62 -29.07
CA LYS A 1072 25.39 -38.66 -28.56
C LYS A 1072 24.88 -38.00 -27.29
N PHE A 1073 25.50 -38.30 -26.15
CA PHE A 1073 25.06 -37.84 -24.83
C PHE A 1073 25.18 -36.33 -24.64
N GLY A 1074 24.30 -35.75 -23.82
CA GLY A 1074 24.46 -34.38 -23.30
C GLY A 1074 25.73 -34.23 -22.44
N LYS A 1075 26.27 -33.01 -22.31
CA LYS A 1075 27.57 -32.71 -21.65
C LYS A 1075 27.76 -33.43 -20.30
N ILE A 1076 26.74 -33.39 -19.43
CA ILE A 1076 26.78 -34.02 -18.10
C ILE A 1076 26.71 -35.55 -18.21
N ASN A 1077 25.85 -36.07 -19.09
CA ASN A 1077 25.78 -37.52 -19.37
C ASN A 1077 27.07 -38.06 -20.00
N GLN A 1078 27.83 -37.25 -20.75
CA GLN A 1078 29.14 -37.62 -21.27
C GLN A 1078 30.15 -37.85 -20.14
N ILE A 1079 30.14 -37.00 -19.10
CA ILE A 1079 30.93 -37.17 -17.87
C ILE A 1079 30.43 -38.38 -17.07
N LEU A 1080 29.11 -38.49 -16.85
CA LEU A 1080 28.49 -39.65 -16.19
C LEU A 1080 28.64 -40.97 -16.95
N SER A 1081 29.02 -40.96 -18.24
CA SER A 1081 29.30 -42.21 -18.96
C SER A 1081 30.43 -43.01 -18.30
N GLY A 1082 31.26 -42.38 -17.45
CA GLY A 1082 32.24 -43.00 -16.57
C GLY A 1082 31.68 -43.67 -15.30
N PHE A 1083 30.36 -43.65 -15.06
CA PHE A 1083 29.74 -44.28 -13.88
C PHE A 1083 30.06 -45.78 -13.84
N PRO A 1084 30.59 -46.33 -12.73
CA PRO A 1084 31.05 -47.70 -12.66
C PRO A 1084 29.88 -48.67 -12.44
N THR A 1085 29.07 -48.86 -13.49
CA THR A 1085 27.91 -49.78 -13.51
C THR A 1085 28.25 -51.17 -12.97
N GLU A 1086 29.41 -51.70 -13.32
CA GLU A 1086 29.91 -53.00 -12.87
C GLU A 1086 30.20 -53.04 -11.36
N ALA A 1087 30.75 -51.95 -10.79
CA ALA A 1087 30.98 -51.86 -9.35
C ALA A 1087 29.65 -51.70 -8.58
N TYR A 1088 28.73 -50.88 -9.09
CA TYR A 1088 27.39 -50.75 -8.49
C TYR A 1088 26.61 -52.07 -8.55
N SER A 1089 26.70 -52.79 -9.68
CA SER A 1089 26.09 -54.11 -9.89
C SER A 1089 26.58 -55.14 -8.85
N ARG A 1090 27.89 -55.16 -8.55
CA ARG A 1090 28.52 -56.07 -7.58
C ARG A 1090 28.36 -55.66 -6.11
N LEU A 1091 28.28 -54.36 -5.82
CA LEU A 1091 28.32 -53.83 -4.43
C LEU A 1091 26.96 -53.35 -3.89
N VAL A 1092 25.97 -53.12 -4.75
CA VAL A 1092 24.67 -52.55 -4.35
C VAL A 1092 23.49 -53.30 -4.99
N SER A 1093 23.40 -53.35 -6.32
CA SER A 1093 22.32 -54.03 -7.04
C SER A 1093 22.56 -54.06 -8.56
N PRO A 1094 22.28 -55.17 -9.27
CA PRO A 1094 22.28 -55.21 -10.74
C PRO A 1094 21.13 -54.41 -11.37
N TRP A 1095 20.14 -54.00 -10.58
CA TRP A 1095 18.98 -53.18 -10.96
C TRP A 1095 19.00 -51.83 -10.25
N TRP A 1096 18.86 -50.73 -11.01
CA TRP A 1096 18.58 -49.41 -10.46
C TRP A 1096 17.09 -49.13 -10.58
N ASP A 1097 16.38 -49.04 -9.45
CA ASP A 1097 14.99 -48.59 -9.44
C ASP A 1097 14.92 -47.06 -9.32
N CYS A 1098 14.18 -46.41 -10.23
CA CYS A 1098 13.90 -44.97 -10.13
C CYS A 1098 12.73 -44.70 -9.18
N SER A 1099 11.83 -45.67 -8.98
CA SER A 1099 10.91 -45.67 -7.84
C SER A 1099 11.70 -46.00 -6.55
N SER A 1100 11.26 -45.45 -5.42
CA SER A 1100 11.98 -45.53 -4.13
C SER A 1100 11.02 -45.11 -3.02
N SER A 1101 11.16 -45.70 -1.83
CA SER A 1101 10.22 -45.57 -0.73
C SER A 1101 10.86 -44.98 0.54
N PRO A 1102 10.07 -44.42 1.47
CA PRO A 1102 10.57 -44.04 2.79
C PRO A 1102 11.28 -45.18 3.53
N ASP A 1103 10.86 -46.43 3.29
CA ASP A 1103 11.34 -47.65 3.97
C ASP A 1103 12.55 -48.32 3.29
N ASP A 1104 13.14 -47.66 2.30
CA ASP A 1104 14.36 -48.10 1.63
C ASP A 1104 15.55 -48.32 2.59
N THR A 1105 16.50 -49.16 2.17
CA THR A 1105 17.70 -49.49 2.95
C THR A 1105 18.57 -48.27 3.25
N TYR A 1106 19.38 -48.33 4.32
CA TYR A 1106 20.25 -47.23 4.74
C TYR A 1106 21.11 -46.65 3.60
N VAL A 1107 21.68 -47.51 2.75
CA VAL A 1107 22.47 -47.09 1.58
C VAL A 1107 21.63 -46.29 0.58
N GLN A 1108 20.41 -46.75 0.27
CA GLN A 1108 19.50 -46.05 -0.65
C GLN A 1108 18.98 -44.74 -0.04
N ARG A 1109 18.71 -44.68 1.27
CA ARG A 1109 18.38 -43.44 1.99
C ARG A 1109 19.51 -42.41 1.93
N VAL A 1110 20.78 -42.84 2.08
CA VAL A 1110 21.96 -41.97 1.91
C VAL A 1110 22.11 -41.49 0.46
N ILE A 1111 21.93 -42.37 -0.52
CA ILE A 1111 21.92 -42.01 -1.95
C ILE A 1111 20.86 -40.93 -2.23
N ASN A 1112 19.62 -41.11 -1.77
CA ASN A 1112 18.55 -40.14 -1.98
C ASN A 1112 18.85 -38.76 -1.35
N GLN A 1113 19.54 -38.73 -0.21
CA GLN A 1113 20.01 -37.49 0.44
C GLN A 1113 21.22 -36.84 -0.24
N ALA A 1114 22.01 -37.59 -1.00
CA ALA A 1114 23.08 -37.04 -1.85
C ALA A 1114 22.52 -36.48 -3.16
N LEU A 1115 21.56 -37.17 -3.80
CA LEU A 1115 21.03 -36.80 -5.12
C LEU A 1115 20.21 -35.50 -5.14
N ARG A 1116 19.74 -34.99 -4.00
CA ARG A 1116 19.12 -33.65 -3.92
C ARG A 1116 20.08 -32.50 -4.27
N LEU A 1117 21.39 -32.76 -4.30
CA LEU A 1117 22.44 -31.81 -4.71
C LEU A 1117 23.01 -32.14 -6.10
N TYR A 1118 22.40 -33.07 -6.84
CA TYR A 1118 22.87 -33.49 -8.15
C TYR A 1118 22.61 -32.39 -9.22
N PRO A 1119 23.62 -31.95 -9.99
CA PRO A 1119 23.48 -30.82 -10.92
C PRO A 1119 22.72 -31.18 -12.20
N ALA A 1120 21.41 -30.92 -12.22
CA ALA A 1120 20.47 -31.30 -13.30
C ALA A 1120 20.52 -30.39 -14.56
N GLY A 1121 21.71 -29.94 -14.98
CA GLY A 1121 21.93 -29.29 -16.29
C GLY A 1121 21.85 -27.75 -16.32
N ASP A 1122 22.06 -27.21 -17.52
CA ASP A 1122 22.27 -25.76 -17.80
C ASP A 1122 21.08 -24.87 -17.37
N ALA A 1123 19.88 -25.45 -17.14
CA ALA A 1123 18.64 -24.73 -16.84
C ALA A 1123 18.31 -24.54 -15.33
N ARG A 1124 19.16 -25.00 -14.40
CA ARG A 1124 19.08 -24.74 -12.94
C ARG A 1124 17.79 -25.11 -12.17
N GLU A 1125 16.81 -25.77 -12.78
CA GLU A 1125 15.62 -26.25 -12.05
C GLU A 1125 15.97 -27.27 -10.97
N THR A 1126 15.27 -27.18 -9.85
CA THR A 1126 15.36 -28.10 -8.70
C THR A 1126 13.95 -28.46 -8.23
N CYS A 1127 13.80 -29.65 -7.64
CA CYS A 1127 12.53 -30.16 -7.11
C CYS A 1127 12.78 -30.95 -5.82
N ARG A 1128 11.73 -31.51 -5.21
CA ARG A 1128 11.85 -32.42 -4.04
C ARG A 1128 11.57 -33.90 -4.34
N SER A 1129 11.11 -34.23 -5.55
CA SER A 1129 10.73 -35.59 -5.95
C SER A 1129 11.93 -36.54 -5.98
N VAL A 1130 11.88 -37.60 -5.15
CA VAL A 1130 12.91 -38.66 -5.16
C VAL A 1130 12.99 -39.35 -6.52
N VAL A 1131 11.85 -39.57 -7.20
CA VAL A 1131 11.81 -40.21 -8.52
C VAL A 1131 12.54 -39.36 -9.57
N CYS A 1132 12.33 -38.04 -9.55
CA CYS A 1132 12.99 -37.11 -10.46
C CYS A 1132 14.52 -37.05 -10.24
N HIS A 1133 14.98 -37.11 -8.99
CA HIS A 1133 16.40 -37.20 -8.66
C HIS A 1133 17.02 -38.54 -9.10
N ARG A 1134 16.35 -39.67 -8.84
CA ARG A 1134 16.84 -41.02 -9.17
C ARG A 1134 16.78 -41.35 -10.66
N SER A 1135 15.89 -40.73 -11.43
CA SER A 1135 15.90 -40.83 -12.90
C SER A 1135 17.00 -39.96 -13.51
N SER A 1136 17.17 -38.73 -13.02
CA SER A 1136 18.15 -37.77 -13.54
C SER A 1136 19.61 -38.21 -13.39
N LEU A 1137 19.94 -39.05 -12.38
CA LEU A 1137 21.26 -39.65 -12.26
C LEU A 1137 21.59 -40.64 -13.40
N VAL A 1138 20.61 -41.45 -13.80
CA VAL A 1138 20.86 -42.64 -14.64
C VAL A 1138 20.58 -42.38 -16.12
N PHE A 1139 19.57 -41.59 -16.43
CA PHE A 1139 19.23 -41.21 -17.80
C PHE A 1139 19.71 -39.79 -18.16
N GLY A 1140 20.10 -38.97 -17.18
CA GLY A 1140 20.11 -37.52 -17.33
C GLY A 1140 18.71 -36.94 -17.20
N ARG A 1141 18.60 -35.61 -17.18
CA ARG A 1141 17.31 -34.92 -16.99
C ARG A 1141 16.34 -35.20 -18.15
N LEU A 1142 15.24 -35.87 -17.82
CA LEU A 1142 14.25 -36.37 -18.79
C LEU A 1142 13.25 -35.31 -19.28
N TRP A 1143 12.94 -34.29 -18.47
CA TRP A 1143 11.87 -33.33 -18.74
C TRP A 1143 12.18 -31.93 -18.23
N THR A 1144 11.34 -30.96 -18.59
CA THR A 1144 11.32 -29.60 -18.02
C THR A 1144 10.05 -29.40 -17.21
N HIS A 1145 10.16 -28.87 -15.98
CA HIS A 1145 9.00 -28.82 -15.07
C HIS A 1145 7.89 -27.90 -15.61
N ALA A 1146 8.25 -26.83 -16.33
CA ALA A 1146 7.29 -25.96 -17.03
C ALA A 1146 6.55 -26.63 -18.21
N ASN A 1147 6.89 -27.87 -18.59
CA ASN A 1147 6.16 -28.68 -19.56
C ASN A 1147 5.37 -29.84 -18.90
N LEU A 1148 5.46 -30.00 -17.56
CA LEU A 1148 4.70 -30.99 -16.79
C LEU A 1148 3.61 -30.28 -15.98
N ASN A 1149 2.47 -30.95 -15.79
CA ASN A 1149 1.52 -30.55 -14.75
C ASN A 1149 1.80 -31.30 -13.43
N GLU A 1150 1.24 -30.79 -12.35
CA GLU A 1150 1.47 -31.28 -10.98
C GLU A 1150 1.17 -32.79 -10.84
N GLU A 1151 0.04 -33.26 -11.37
CA GLU A 1151 -0.39 -34.67 -11.29
C GLU A 1151 0.56 -35.62 -12.03
N THR A 1152 1.11 -35.22 -13.17
CA THR A 1152 2.16 -36.02 -13.85
C THR A 1152 3.44 -36.08 -13.02
N HIS A 1153 3.79 -34.98 -12.34
CA HIS A 1153 4.99 -34.88 -11.51
C HIS A 1153 4.88 -35.64 -10.17
N LYS A 1154 3.70 -35.69 -9.54
CA LYS A 1154 3.42 -36.51 -8.34
C LYS A 1154 3.54 -38.01 -8.61
N HIS A 1155 3.08 -38.46 -9.76
CA HIS A 1155 2.92 -39.89 -10.09
C HIS A 1155 3.95 -40.43 -11.09
N LEU A 1156 5.16 -39.86 -11.11
CA LEU A 1156 6.24 -40.28 -12.03
C LEU A 1156 6.60 -41.77 -11.89
N ASP A 1157 6.46 -42.36 -10.71
CA ASP A 1157 6.62 -43.81 -10.44
C ASP A 1157 5.62 -44.69 -11.23
N ARG A 1158 4.45 -44.14 -11.56
CA ARG A 1158 3.39 -44.84 -12.30
C ARG A 1158 3.67 -44.94 -13.80
N PHE A 1159 4.63 -44.15 -14.29
CA PHE A 1159 5.00 -44.06 -15.71
C PHE A 1159 6.45 -44.46 -15.97
N LEU A 1160 7.36 -44.24 -15.00
CA LEU A 1160 8.79 -44.53 -15.08
C LEU A 1160 9.21 -45.59 -14.03
N GLY A 1161 9.81 -46.67 -14.50
CA GLY A 1161 10.40 -47.74 -13.69
C GLY A 1161 11.93 -47.63 -13.59
N GLY A 1162 12.58 -48.75 -13.29
CA GLY A 1162 14.04 -48.86 -13.23
C GLY A 1162 14.71 -49.34 -14.53
N THR A 1163 16.03 -49.54 -14.46
CA THR A 1163 16.84 -50.14 -15.53
C THR A 1163 17.95 -51.04 -14.98
N SER A 1164 18.41 -52.00 -15.79
CA SER A 1164 19.52 -52.90 -15.44
C SER A 1164 20.88 -52.26 -15.71
N MET A 1165 21.87 -52.56 -14.87
CA MET A 1165 23.24 -52.06 -15.04
C MET A 1165 23.91 -52.56 -16.33
N ARG A 1166 23.47 -53.71 -16.86
CA ARG A 1166 23.91 -54.23 -18.17
C ARG A 1166 23.30 -53.44 -19.34
N SER A 1167 22.00 -53.11 -19.31
CA SER A 1167 21.40 -52.23 -20.32
C SER A 1167 22.02 -50.83 -20.27
N LEU A 1168 22.28 -50.31 -19.07
CA LEU A 1168 22.91 -49.01 -18.88
C LEU A 1168 24.36 -49.02 -19.39
N GLY A 1169 25.12 -50.09 -19.15
CA GLY A 1169 26.47 -50.28 -19.67
C GLY A 1169 26.54 -50.33 -21.21
N TRP A 1170 25.60 -51.02 -21.85
CA TRP A 1170 25.49 -50.99 -23.32
C TRP A 1170 25.18 -49.58 -23.83
N LEU A 1171 24.26 -48.85 -23.17
CA LEU A 1171 23.91 -47.48 -23.54
C LEU A 1171 25.09 -46.52 -23.37
N THR A 1172 25.82 -46.58 -22.25
CA THR A 1172 27.00 -45.73 -22.02
C THR A 1172 28.14 -46.06 -22.98
N TYR A 1173 28.33 -47.33 -23.36
CA TYR A 1173 29.27 -47.70 -24.41
C TYR A 1173 28.87 -47.13 -25.78
N ALA A 1174 27.65 -47.41 -26.25
CA ALA A 1174 27.15 -46.97 -27.56
C ALA A 1174 27.23 -45.44 -27.71
N GLY A 1175 26.86 -44.70 -26.67
CA GLY A 1175 26.93 -43.23 -26.68
C GLY A 1175 28.32 -42.63 -26.41
N ARG A 1176 29.34 -43.44 -26.06
CA ARG A 1176 30.76 -43.02 -26.09
C ARG A 1176 31.37 -43.14 -27.48
N ILE A 1177 31.01 -44.19 -28.23
CA ILE A 1177 31.49 -44.38 -29.63
C ILE A 1177 30.58 -43.71 -30.67
N GLU A 1178 29.45 -43.15 -30.21
CA GLU A 1178 28.45 -42.41 -31.00
C GLU A 1178 27.76 -43.24 -32.11
N ARG A 1179 27.64 -44.56 -31.88
CA ARG A 1179 27.11 -45.57 -32.81
C ARG A 1179 26.44 -46.73 -32.05
N VAL A 1180 25.45 -47.37 -32.66
CA VAL A 1180 24.82 -48.59 -32.12
C VAL A 1180 25.63 -49.85 -32.43
N THR A 1181 25.63 -50.82 -31.50
CA THR A 1181 26.48 -52.02 -31.58
C THR A 1181 25.74 -53.32 -31.29
N SER A 1182 26.29 -54.45 -31.75
CA SER A 1182 25.80 -55.77 -31.37
C SER A 1182 26.17 -56.16 -29.93
N ASN A 1183 25.49 -57.17 -29.38
CA ASN A 1183 25.90 -57.85 -28.15
C ASN A 1183 26.98 -58.95 -28.39
N GLY A 1184 27.39 -59.20 -29.64
CA GLY A 1184 28.26 -60.32 -29.99
C GLY A 1184 28.58 -60.37 -31.50
N PRO A 1185 29.85 -60.56 -31.92
CA PRO A 1185 31.07 -60.37 -31.13
C PRO A 1185 31.10 -58.99 -30.44
N GLU A 1186 31.77 -58.88 -29.29
CA GLU A 1186 31.62 -57.75 -28.37
C GLU A 1186 31.60 -56.38 -29.06
N HIS A 1187 30.45 -55.70 -28.94
CA HIS A 1187 30.23 -54.35 -29.44
C HIS A 1187 30.61 -54.10 -30.91
N THR A 1188 30.37 -55.08 -31.78
CA THR A 1188 30.51 -54.90 -33.24
C THR A 1188 29.68 -53.70 -33.72
N ASP A 1189 30.32 -52.74 -34.39
CA ASP A 1189 29.68 -51.52 -34.91
C ASP A 1189 28.69 -51.85 -36.03
N LEU A 1190 27.44 -51.40 -35.88
CA LEU A 1190 26.39 -51.64 -36.86
C LEU A 1190 26.26 -50.50 -37.88
N VAL A 1191 26.92 -49.35 -37.69
CA VAL A 1191 26.76 -48.15 -38.52
C VAL A 1191 27.82 -48.12 -39.64
N THR A 1192 27.92 -49.23 -40.39
CA THR A 1192 28.83 -49.39 -41.54
C THR A 1192 28.17 -48.96 -42.86
N PRO A 1193 28.93 -48.61 -43.92
CA PRO A 1193 28.36 -48.23 -45.21
C PRO A 1193 27.41 -49.28 -45.81
N GLU A 1194 27.74 -50.57 -45.66
CA GLU A 1194 26.98 -51.71 -46.17
C GLU A 1194 25.65 -51.87 -45.43
N ASN A 1195 25.65 -51.62 -44.11
CA ASN A 1195 24.44 -51.65 -43.30
C ASN A 1195 23.56 -50.41 -43.55
N ILE A 1196 24.16 -49.25 -43.81
CA ILE A 1196 23.47 -47.99 -44.13
C ILE A 1196 22.70 -48.08 -45.47
N GLU A 1197 23.16 -48.88 -46.44
CA GLU A 1197 22.43 -49.13 -47.69
C GLU A 1197 21.05 -49.78 -47.45
N ARG A 1198 20.85 -50.53 -46.35
CA ARG A 1198 19.54 -51.09 -45.97
C ARG A 1198 18.50 -50.01 -45.66
N LEU A 1199 18.92 -48.82 -45.22
CA LEU A 1199 18.03 -47.71 -44.84
C LEU A 1199 17.60 -46.81 -46.01
N LYS A 1200 18.00 -47.17 -47.24
CA LYS A 1200 17.69 -46.45 -48.47
C LYS A 1200 16.21 -46.56 -48.84
N GLY A 1201 15.62 -45.46 -49.29
CA GLY A 1201 14.22 -45.42 -49.72
C GLY A 1201 13.18 -45.37 -48.59
N ILE A 1202 13.55 -45.64 -47.33
CA ILE A 1202 12.65 -45.53 -46.17
C ILE A 1202 12.52 -44.04 -45.78
N PRO A 1203 11.29 -43.47 -45.73
CA PRO A 1203 11.09 -42.14 -45.19
C PRO A 1203 11.37 -42.09 -43.68
N ILE A 1204 12.22 -41.15 -43.22
CA ILE A 1204 12.51 -40.97 -41.78
C ILE A 1204 12.44 -39.49 -41.37
N LEU A 1205 11.61 -39.21 -40.36
CA LEU A 1205 11.57 -37.94 -39.64
C LEU A 1205 12.35 -38.07 -38.31
N PHE A 1206 13.43 -37.32 -38.19
CA PHE A 1206 14.23 -37.22 -36.97
C PHE A 1206 13.71 -36.08 -36.08
N LEU A 1207 13.34 -36.37 -34.82
CA LEU A 1207 12.87 -35.36 -33.87
C LEU A 1207 13.86 -35.14 -32.73
N SER A 1208 14.11 -33.89 -32.36
CA SER A 1208 14.81 -33.56 -31.11
C SER A 1208 14.20 -32.37 -30.39
N GLY A 1209 14.47 -32.24 -29.08
CA GLY A 1209 14.14 -31.05 -28.28
C GLY A 1209 15.42 -30.30 -27.89
N THR A 1210 15.40 -28.97 -27.85
CA THR A 1210 16.60 -28.19 -27.44
C THR A 1210 16.89 -28.26 -25.94
N GLY A 1211 15.92 -28.68 -25.13
CA GLY A 1211 16.09 -28.96 -23.69
C GLY A 1211 16.42 -30.41 -23.37
N ASN A 1212 16.60 -31.28 -24.37
CA ASN A 1212 16.98 -32.67 -24.18
C ASN A 1212 18.41 -32.76 -23.62
N MET A 1213 18.53 -33.10 -22.33
CA MET A 1213 19.82 -33.29 -21.66
C MET A 1213 20.33 -34.74 -21.72
N VAL A 1214 19.48 -35.70 -22.13
CA VAL A 1214 19.85 -37.11 -22.30
C VAL A 1214 20.80 -37.24 -23.49
N TYR A 1215 20.36 -36.77 -24.66
CA TYR A 1215 21.14 -36.70 -25.89
C TYR A 1215 21.14 -35.29 -26.44
N THR A 1216 22.26 -34.79 -26.97
CA THR A 1216 22.30 -33.46 -27.59
C THR A 1216 21.41 -33.41 -28.84
N ALA A 1217 20.89 -32.24 -29.20
CA ALA A 1217 20.11 -32.09 -30.44
C ALA A 1217 20.89 -32.52 -31.71
N GLU A 1218 22.22 -32.41 -31.66
CA GLU A 1218 23.18 -32.87 -32.69
C GLU A 1218 23.11 -34.38 -32.98
N ASN A 1219 22.71 -35.22 -32.02
CA ASN A 1219 22.68 -36.68 -32.22
C ASN A 1219 21.79 -37.09 -33.40
N THR A 1220 20.62 -36.45 -33.50
CA THR A 1220 19.68 -36.63 -34.62
C THR A 1220 20.19 -36.03 -35.91
N ASP A 1221 20.98 -34.95 -35.83
CA ASP A 1221 21.58 -34.29 -36.99
C ASP A 1221 22.65 -35.16 -37.63
N ARG A 1222 23.38 -35.92 -36.81
CA ARG A 1222 24.39 -36.88 -37.25
C ARG A 1222 23.76 -38.05 -38.02
N SER A 1223 22.74 -38.71 -37.47
CA SER A 1223 22.03 -39.78 -38.21
C SER A 1223 21.35 -39.27 -39.48
N TYR A 1224 20.72 -38.09 -39.42
CA TYR A 1224 20.16 -37.40 -40.59
C TYR A 1224 21.23 -37.13 -41.67
N THR A 1225 22.38 -36.57 -41.28
CA THR A 1225 23.47 -36.21 -42.19
C THR A 1225 24.17 -37.43 -42.77
N THR A 1226 24.43 -38.47 -41.97
CA THR A 1226 24.99 -39.74 -42.46
C THR A 1226 24.10 -40.37 -43.55
N LEU A 1227 22.78 -40.38 -43.36
CA LEU A 1227 21.85 -40.88 -44.38
C LEU A 1227 21.74 -39.96 -45.60
N CYS A 1228 21.76 -38.64 -45.41
CA CYS A 1228 21.78 -37.68 -46.50
C CYS A 1228 23.07 -37.73 -47.33
N HIS A 1229 24.20 -38.10 -46.73
CA HIS A 1229 25.47 -38.30 -47.45
C HIS A 1229 25.50 -39.61 -48.23
N ALA A 1230 24.86 -40.67 -47.73
CA ALA A 1230 24.78 -41.96 -48.42
C ALA A 1230 23.76 -41.95 -49.58
N HIS A 1231 22.55 -41.41 -49.34
CA HIS A 1231 21.39 -41.58 -50.24
C HIS A 1231 20.80 -40.26 -50.75
N GLY A 1232 21.27 -39.11 -50.27
CA GLY A 1232 20.67 -37.81 -50.55
C GLY A 1232 19.44 -37.48 -49.68
N ARG A 1233 18.97 -36.23 -49.77
CA ARG A 1233 17.94 -35.67 -48.88
C ARG A 1233 16.50 -36.14 -49.13
N ARG A 1234 16.21 -36.90 -50.19
CA ARG A 1234 14.83 -37.16 -50.66
C ARG A 1234 13.91 -37.82 -49.61
N TRP A 1235 14.47 -38.68 -48.76
CA TRP A 1235 13.69 -39.50 -47.82
C TRP A 1235 13.79 -39.05 -46.36
N TYR A 1236 14.59 -38.03 -46.05
CA TYR A 1236 14.94 -37.71 -44.66
C TYR A 1236 14.53 -36.29 -44.30
N GLN A 1237 13.82 -36.14 -43.19
CA GLN A 1237 13.41 -34.88 -42.59
C GLN A 1237 13.97 -34.78 -41.17
N ARG A 1238 14.20 -33.56 -40.66
CA ARG A 1238 14.64 -33.34 -39.28
C ARG A 1238 13.99 -32.09 -38.70
N GLU A 1239 13.46 -32.23 -37.48
CA GLU A 1239 12.76 -31.19 -36.74
C GLU A 1239 13.35 -31.04 -35.34
N VAL A 1240 13.44 -29.80 -34.85
CA VAL A 1240 13.99 -29.48 -33.54
C VAL A 1240 13.07 -28.53 -32.80
N PHE A 1241 12.46 -28.98 -31.70
CA PHE A 1241 11.50 -28.21 -30.92
C PHE A 1241 12.20 -27.42 -29.81
N PRO A 1242 12.07 -26.07 -29.77
CA PRO A 1242 12.59 -25.25 -28.69
C PRO A 1242 11.98 -25.63 -27.33
N GLY A 1243 12.81 -25.66 -26.28
CA GLY A 1243 12.37 -25.79 -24.88
C GLY A 1243 11.86 -27.18 -24.43
N LYS A 1244 11.62 -28.11 -25.35
CA LYS A 1244 11.24 -29.49 -25.02
C LYS A 1244 12.45 -30.28 -24.49
N GLY A 1245 12.27 -30.94 -23.36
CA GLY A 1245 13.14 -32.00 -22.83
C GLY A 1245 13.08 -33.30 -23.64
N HIS A 1246 13.47 -34.42 -23.01
CA HIS A 1246 13.53 -35.73 -23.66
C HIS A 1246 12.14 -36.39 -23.79
N LEU A 1247 11.37 -36.43 -22.69
CA LEU A 1247 10.02 -36.98 -22.66
C LEU A 1247 8.94 -35.94 -22.97
N ASP A 1248 9.24 -34.64 -22.86
CA ASP A 1248 8.30 -33.52 -23.13
C ASP A 1248 7.66 -33.57 -24.53
N ALA A 1249 8.28 -34.27 -25.48
CA ALA A 1249 7.73 -34.47 -26.83
C ALA A 1249 6.53 -35.44 -26.88
N TRP A 1250 6.27 -36.21 -25.81
CA TRP A 1250 5.17 -37.18 -25.71
C TRP A 1250 4.38 -37.10 -24.39
N MET A 1251 5.01 -36.64 -23.31
CA MET A 1251 4.40 -36.46 -21.99
C MET A 1251 4.14 -34.99 -21.63
N GLY A 1252 4.62 -34.04 -22.43
CA GLY A 1252 4.49 -32.62 -22.14
C GLY A 1252 3.07 -32.11 -22.37
N THR A 1253 2.58 -31.24 -21.48
CA THR A 1253 1.22 -30.66 -21.52
C THR A 1253 0.87 -30.00 -22.86
N THR A 1254 1.87 -29.41 -23.52
CA THR A 1254 1.75 -28.70 -24.81
C THR A 1254 2.08 -29.56 -26.04
N ALA A 1255 2.47 -30.84 -25.90
CA ALA A 1255 2.98 -31.64 -27.01
C ALA A 1255 1.96 -31.84 -28.17
N TYR A 1256 0.66 -31.71 -27.89
CA TYR A 1256 -0.39 -31.81 -28.89
C TYR A 1256 -0.54 -30.57 -29.79
N THR A 1257 0.03 -29.42 -29.40
CA THR A 1257 -0.05 -28.18 -30.18
C THR A 1257 1.11 -28.00 -31.16
N ASP A 1258 2.26 -28.65 -30.93
CA ASP A 1258 3.47 -28.47 -31.71
C ASP A 1258 4.11 -29.77 -32.23
N VAL A 1259 4.31 -30.79 -31.38
CA VAL A 1259 4.98 -32.04 -31.78
C VAL A 1259 4.04 -32.96 -32.56
N TYR A 1260 2.88 -33.32 -32.01
CA TYR A 1260 1.99 -34.29 -32.67
C TYR A 1260 1.52 -33.85 -34.08
N PRO A 1261 1.17 -32.57 -34.33
CA PRO A 1261 0.80 -32.12 -35.67
C PRO A 1261 1.93 -32.26 -36.70
N ARG A 1262 3.19 -32.14 -36.27
CA ARG A 1262 4.36 -32.28 -37.16
C ARG A 1262 4.66 -33.75 -37.49
N VAL A 1263 4.43 -34.65 -36.52
CA VAL A 1263 4.51 -36.10 -36.74
C VAL A 1263 3.37 -36.57 -37.63
N LEU A 1264 2.13 -36.16 -37.35
CA LEU A 1264 0.96 -36.52 -38.16
C LEU A 1264 1.15 -36.13 -39.62
N ARG A 1265 1.63 -34.91 -39.90
CA ARG A 1265 1.95 -34.49 -41.27
C ARG A 1265 2.92 -35.45 -41.98
N HIS A 1266 3.98 -35.91 -41.31
CA HIS A 1266 4.91 -36.85 -41.94
C HIS A 1266 4.33 -38.27 -42.07
N VAL A 1267 3.39 -38.67 -41.22
CA VAL A 1267 2.60 -39.88 -41.45
C VAL A 1267 1.74 -39.72 -42.71
N GLU A 1268 1.02 -38.60 -42.84
CA GLU A 1268 0.15 -38.29 -43.99
C GLU A 1268 0.97 -38.21 -45.31
N GLU A 1269 2.04 -37.41 -45.33
CA GLU A 1269 2.97 -37.29 -46.47
C GLU A 1269 3.56 -38.62 -46.96
N VAL A 1270 3.69 -39.60 -46.06
CA VAL A 1270 4.25 -40.94 -46.36
C VAL A 1270 3.15 -41.96 -46.69
N MET A 1271 1.95 -41.79 -46.17
CA MET A 1271 0.81 -42.66 -46.45
C MET A 1271 0.13 -42.34 -47.79
N GLU A 1272 0.09 -41.06 -48.20
CA GLU A 1272 -0.56 -40.62 -49.46
C GLU A 1272 0.33 -40.72 -50.71
N LYS A 1273 1.66 -40.69 -50.55
CA LYS A 1273 2.61 -40.38 -51.64
C LYS A 1273 3.42 -41.58 -52.15
N TYR A 1274 3.25 -42.75 -51.53
CA TYR A 1274 4.02 -43.99 -51.74
C TYR A 1274 3.13 -45.22 -51.53
#